data_AF-A0A0W0GBL2-F1
#
_entry.id   AF-A0A0W0GBL2-F1
#
_cell.length_a   1.000
_cell.length_b   1.000
_cell.length_c   1.000
_cell.angle_alpha   90.00
_cell.angle_beta   90.00
_cell.angle_gamma   90.00
#
_symmetry.space_group_name_H-M   'P 1'
#
loop_
_entity.id
_entity.type
_entity.pdbx_description
1 polymer ?
#
loop_
_entity_poly.entity_id
_entity_poly.type
_entity_poly.pdbx_seq_one_letter_code
_entity_poly.pdbx_strand_id
1 'polypeptide(L)'
;MSTTDPPLGSIVDLPIGRGVVRFSGPTQFKAGKWIGVELYEKNGKNDGSIEGVQYFSCKMGYGVFVRGSQIKGIVGNERDVKEEKKPSLVVPSTPVKRPSLGSGAGHKRTGSGAGAGLLRANSNASVTRTASPSSSSARSASPSKPTRPTKPTLNTSTTLASPRIGRTGQASPTKKSFASNSPSLHQPRRSISLRSSPLQQDTPSRTESPAVNGHRRVSSPLAQPSPQSTPPREPVVHSPPPEPQTQPSAPIPEPAVDESELQELRVKIRVLEAKRADDAQHIRELETRLADAESFVSLRPKLQAKLQSLQTELSATKRQLSDTEQLSKVGDERLVEMEERLEMAMLDKEVAEEKAELAETELEELRERVASLEVEVEVLHEERELVEEDSKVERPEKGSLEYIQLEKQNERLKEALVRLRDLSQETDLTQRHRIAEMERDISTLETLQAEYQTLQVKLTNAETQVEDLKLQLDDALGAEDLLVQLTERNLQLGEKIEEMRITIEDLEALKELSDELEENHVETEKALHEDIQSREAQNRTLQSKIDILEEACQDYEHTIGQFRELVLQLQSELETLRTQTATAQSESATASSQTAAVLSMNLKLQSTAVKNQARMIEMECIKIESRERGELLGIIWPYLPQPYLDTDTDATNTYLYFSRMAAKAELINLVTAQAHSLPDSLLASEEEGGGKVSEVMVGICDMRTRLSSLSVLCRRFAAILRYCDAERFLDVGKACVYQEIAPLEKRVDMHIDLLRRDEFRAGECVADVAKIHAQFTHLSELYFAGFSYDLGERQLGYVASFDLDLDVFAASIGLARSSVKGIVNEEDTDVVLDMGGFDINTELLEPLQMLLNKGKSAKNVSRKLTKRLEELTRESSALKEHLLPQMEGLSNKVGDLVNFGISLAQQTIKHVADARSASTPFQLTTVISAAKELAAGNSNYKPGTLWWEAVAETISQLTQDGGKLSGNVGGENVVKITGIPPWQSRLSTIKASLAVNLEAEHKLSQLSEEIQGLVRSLKAKDQSIQEYRVKIEMQERRMESAKKQSEMIAELEKELEVKRNQEKEYREGTDTLEREIVKLEEENARLKASEGRADTAPAGAPVAESDAPVVIENLEQGYLIEQNECLRSTVRFLRMENMHLKGHDLLKELEALPPLPLPASLSPRSPTPPLTADEESDDSDDDERPRTPRQPTLRDLATETKLLYRDVMKFSAEPKVVDLSLRKKGVGWIPRKKMPAQQVLDRKLEMERLGRRVRGLVEKASVLR
;
A
#
# COMPACT_ATOMS: atom_id res chain seq x y z
N MET A 1 37.37 -38.78 -34.78
CA MET A 1 38.21 -37.90 -33.93
C MET A 1 37.84 -38.14 -32.47
N SER A 2 38.66 -37.72 -31.51
CA SER A 2 38.57 -38.14 -30.11
C SER A 2 37.27 -37.70 -29.41
N THR A 3 36.56 -38.66 -28.81
CA THR A 3 35.43 -38.41 -27.91
C THR A 3 35.94 -38.01 -26.52
N THR A 4 36.34 -36.74 -26.39
CA THR A 4 36.71 -36.17 -25.09
C THR A 4 35.44 -35.83 -24.32
N ASP A 5 35.18 -36.50 -23.21
CA ASP A 5 34.04 -36.14 -22.34
C ASP A 5 34.23 -34.71 -21.79
N PRO A 6 33.19 -33.87 -21.74
CA PRO A 6 33.28 -32.53 -21.19
C PRO A 6 33.59 -32.56 -19.68
N PRO A 7 34.54 -31.75 -19.20
CA PRO A 7 34.82 -31.61 -17.77
C PRO A 7 33.66 -30.91 -17.02
N LEU A 8 33.58 -31.14 -15.71
CA LEU A 8 32.60 -30.48 -14.84
C LEU A 8 32.76 -28.95 -14.88
N GLY A 9 31.65 -28.21 -14.99
CA GLY A 9 31.62 -26.77 -15.21
C GLY A 9 31.59 -26.33 -16.68
N SER A 10 31.70 -27.27 -17.63
CA SER A 10 31.55 -26.97 -19.07
C SER A 10 30.12 -26.55 -19.39
N ILE A 11 29.95 -25.48 -20.17
CA ILE A 11 28.69 -25.11 -20.81
C ILE A 11 28.54 -25.94 -22.09
N VAL A 12 27.41 -26.64 -22.25
CA VAL A 12 27.14 -27.58 -23.34
C VAL A 12 25.80 -27.32 -24.00
N ASP A 13 25.75 -27.49 -25.32
CA ASP A 13 24.51 -27.41 -26.10
C ASP A 13 23.90 -28.80 -26.32
N LEU A 14 22.67 -28.99 -25.87
CA LEU A 14 21.86 -30.19 -26.04
C LEU A 14 20.72 -29.91 -27.06
N PRO A 15 20.11 -30.95 -27.66
CA PRO A 15 18.89 -30.79 -28.47
C PRO A 15 17.66 -30.25 -27.71
N ILE A 16 17.75 -30.09 -26.38
CA ILE A 16 16.68 -29.64 -25.47
C ILE A 16 16.99 -28.31 -24.76
N GLY A 17 18.13 -27.67 -25.07
CA GLY A 17 18.55 -26.41 -24.45
C GLY A 17 20.06 -26.37 -24.15
N ARG A 18 20.52 -25.21 -23.68
CA ARG A 18 21.89 -25.00 -23.17
C ARG A 18 21.94 -25.22 -21.66
N GLY A 19 23.05 -25.78 -21.16
CA GLY A 19 23.24 -26.01 -19.73
C GLY A 19 24.69 -26.26 -19.32
N VAL A 20 24.91 -26.43 -18.02
CA VAL A 20 26.21 -26.68 -17.40
C VAL A 20 26.35 -28.15 -16.99
N VAL A 21 27.49 -28.77 -17.31
CA VAL A 21 27.82 -30.13 -16.85
C VAL A 21 28.10 -30.12 -15.35
N ARG A 22 27.17 -30.66 -14.56
CA ARG A 22 27.28 -30.80 -13.09
C ARG A 22 27.74 -32.19 -12.65
N PHE A 23 27.55 -33.22 -13.47
CA PHE A 23 27.95 -34.60 -13.19
C PHE A 23 28.51 -35.29 -14.43
N SER A 24 29.49 -36.19 -14.27
CA SER A 24 30.06 -37.00 -15.37
C SER A 24 30.64 -38.30 -14.80
N GLY A 25 29.91 -39.42 -14.91
CA GLY A 25 30.26 -40.66 -14.21
C GLY A 25 29.28 -41.82 -14.45
N PRO A 26 29.53 -43.00 -13.85
CA PRO A 26 28.57 -44.10 -13.86
C PRO A 26 27.34 -43.77 -13.00
N THR A 27 26.17 -44.31 -13.33
CA THR A 27 24.94 -44.12 -12.54
C THR A 27 24.29 -45.44 -12.14
N GLN A 28 23.55 -45.43 -11.04
CA GLN A 28 22.91 -46.63 -10.50
C GLN A 28 21.72 -47.08 -11.35
N PHE A 29 20.97 -46.13 -11.93
CA PHE A 29 19.77 -46.42 -12.72
C PHE A 29 20.05 -47.17 -14.04
N LYS A 30 21.18 -46.88 -14.72
CA LYS A 30 21.58 -47.54 -15.98
C LYS A 30 23.09 -47.57 -16.17
N ALA A 31 23.63 -48.76 -16.43
CA ALA A 31 25.04 -48.98 -16.76
C ALA A 31 25.55 -48.13 -17.94
N GLY A 32 26.85 -47.79 -17.88
CA GLY A 32 27.53 -46.85 -18.76
C GLY A 32 27.80 -45.50 -18.10
N LYS A 33 28.64 -44.67 -18.73
CA LYS A 33 28.91 -43.30 -18.27
C LYS A 33 27.80 -42.36 -18.75
N TRP A 34 27.30 -41.53 -17.84
CA TRP A 34 26.30 -40.50 -18.09
C TRP A 34 26.83 -39.13 -17.67
N ILE A 35 26.31 -38.10 -18.31
CA ILE A 35 26.62 -36.70 -18.07
C ILE A 35 25.33 -36.04 -17.58
N GLY A 36 25.37 -35.53 -16.35
CA GLY A 36 24.29 -34.76 -15.74
C GLY A 36 24.48 -33.27 -16.03
N VAL A 37 23.46 -32.65 -16.61
CA VAL A 37 23.47 -31.26 -17.06
C VAL A 37 22.36 -30.49 -16.36
N GLU A 38 22.69 -29.34 -15.79
CA GLU A 38 21.75 -28.32 -15.32
C GLU A 38 21.48 -27.36 -16.48
N LEU A 39 20.27 -27.37 -17.03
CA LEU A 39 19.84 -26.45 -18.08
C LEU A 39 19.63 -25.05 -17.52
N TYR A 40 19.75 -24.03 -18.37
CA TYR A 40 19.33 -22.66 -18.02
C TYR A 40 17.80 -22.45 -18.14
N GLU A 41 17.10 -23.35 -18.83
CA GLU A 41 15.66 -23.32 -19.07
C GLU A 41 14.96 -24.55 -18.45
N LYS A 42 13.65 -24.43 -18.18
CA LYS A 42 12.82 -25.48 -17.55
C LYS A 42 12.42 -26.62 -18.52
N ASN A 43 13.38 -27.11 -19.31
CA ASN A 43 13.22 -28.17 -20.32
C ASN A 43 13.80 -29.52 -19.85
N GLY A 44 14.24 -29.60 -18.59
CA GLY A 44 14.78 -30.79 -17.96
C GLY A 44 13.70 -31.77 -17.48
N LYS A 45 14.14 -32.90 -16.92
CA LYS A 45 13.26 -34.01 -16.48
C LYS A 45 13.36 -34.34 -14.99
N ASN A 46 14.31 -33.74 -14.27
CA ASN A 46 14.49 -33.90 -12.83
C ASN A 46 15.12 -32.66 -12.19
N ASP A 47 15.57 -32.81 -10.94
CA ASP A 47 16.25 -31.84 -10.07
C ASP A 47 17.74 -32.19 -9.85
N GLY A 48 18.29 -33.13 -10.64
CA GLY A 48 19.61 -33.72 -10.43
C GLY A 48 19.60 -35.05 -9.65
N SER A 49 18.43 -35.51 -9.19
CA SER A 49 18.19 -36.86 -8.67
C SER A 49 17.48 -37.77 -9.66
N ILE A 50 17.71 -39.08 -9.54
CA ILE A 50 16.93 -40.15 -10.20
C ILE A 50 16.77 -41.30 -9.21
N GLU A 51 15.55 -41.82 -9.06
CA GLU A 51 15.22 -43.00 -8.24
C GLU A 51 15.68 -42.88 -6.76
N GLY A 52 15.65 -41.65 -6.22
CA GLY A 52 16.08 -41.33 -4.85
C GLY A 52 17.59 -41.12 -4.68
N VAL A 53 18.38 -41.35 -5.73
CA VAL A 53 19.83 -41.11 -5.73
C VAL A 53 20.10 -39.73 -6.33
N GLN A 54 20.71 -38.84 -5.55
CA GLN A 54 21.12 -37.51 -6.01
C GLN A 54 22.54 -37.54 -6.58
N TYR A 55 22.73 -37.00 -7.79
CA TYR A 55 24.02 -36.92 -8.47
C TYR A 55 24.52 -35.47 -8.61
N PHE A 56 23.59 -34.51 -8.64
CA PHE A 56 23.81 -33.08 -8.52
C PHE A 56 22.54 -32.40 -7.97
N SER A 57 22.57 -31.08 -7.77
CA SER A 57 21.41 -30.31 -7.31
C SER A 57 21.08 -29.21 -8.32
N CYS A 58 19.81 -29.08 -8.68
CA CYS A 58 19.25 -27.99 -9.47
C CYS A 58 17.72 -27.91 -9.23
N LYS A 59 17.03 -26.94 -9.83
CA LYS A 59 15.56 -26.82 -9.69
C LYS A 59 14.83 -27.94 -10.44
N MET A 60 13.70 -28.40 -9.92
CA MET A 60 12.88 -29.44 -10.57
C MET A 60 12.44 -29.00 -11.99
N GLY A 61 12.80 -29.82 -12.98
CA GLY A 61 12.59 -29.52 -14.40
C GLY A 61 13.75 -28.78 -15.08
N TYR A 62 14.91 -28.66 -14.44
CA TYR A 62 16.14 -28.10 -15.04
C TYR A 62 17.24 -29.16 -15.20
N GLY A 63 17.19 -30.26 -14.45
CA GLY A 63 18.17 -31.35 -14.52
C GLY A 63 17.88 -32.35 -15.64
N VAL A 64 18.92 -32.83 -16.33
CA VAL A 64 18.82 -33.92 -17.32
C VAL A 64 20.09 -34.77 -17.36
N PHE A 65 19.94 -36.06 -17.66
CA PHE A 65 21.07 -36.97 -17.89
C PHE A 65 21.12 -37.40 -19.35
N VAL A 66 22.29 -37.28 -19.96
CA VAL A 66 22.56 -37.59 -21.36
C VAL A 66 23.82 -38.44 -21.50
N ARG A 67 24.03 -39.05 -22.67
CA ARG A 67 25.32 -39.64 -23.06
C ARG A 67 26.15 -38.61 -23.84
N GLY A 68 27.48 -38.72 -23.82
CA GLY A 68 28.38 -37.79 -24.52
C GLY A 68 28.07 -37.60 -26.01
N SER A 69 27.56 -38.64 -26.69
CA SER A 69 27.11 -38.59 -28.09
C SER A 69 25.85 -37.75 -28.35
N GLN A 70 25.18 -37.23 -27.31
CA GLN A 70 24.00 -36.37 -27.41
C GLN A 70 24.32 -34.89 -27.19
N ILE A 71 25.58 -34.57 -26.89
CA ILE A 71 26.08 -33.20 -26.74
C ILE A 71 26.48 -32.68 -28.13
N LYS A 72 25.89 -31.57 -28.57
CA LYS A 72 26.15 -30.97 -29.89
C LYS A 72 27.46 -30.19 -29.94
N GLY A 73 27.91 -29.67 -28.79
CA GLY A 73 29.17 -28.95 -28.64
C GLY A 73 29.38 -28.46 -27.21
N ILE A 74 30.63 -28.11 -26.90
CA ILE A 74 31.03 -27.38 -25.69
C ILE A 74 31.15 -25.91 -26.09
N VAL A 75 30.53 -25.01 -25.34
CA VAL A 75 30.36 -23.58 -25.67
C VAL A 75 31.28 -22.68 -24.83
N GLY A 76 31.70 -23.14 -23.65
CA GLY A 76 32.57 -22.39 -22.73
C GLY A 76 32.70 -23.10 -21.37
N ASN A 77 33.25 -22.43 -20.36
CA ASN A 77 33.35 -22.89 -18.98
C ASN A 77 32.77 -21.86 -18.01
N GLU A 78 32.14 -22.29 -16.92
CA GLU A 78 31.67 -21.38 -15.84
C GLU A 78 32.79 -20.56 -15.17
N ARG A 79 34.05 -20.98 -15.31
CA ARG A 79 35.19 -20.29 -14.70
C ARG A 79 35.54 -18.97 -15.38
N ASP A 80 35.22 -18.82 -16.66
CA ASP A 80 35.56 -17.62 -17.46
C ASP A 80 34.55 -16.48 -17.25
N VAL A 81 33.57 -16.64 -16.34
CA VAL A 81 32.45 -15.71 -16.12
C VAL A 81 32.33 -15.28 -14.65
N LYS A 82 33.44 -15.32 -13.89
CA LYS A 82 33.45 -15.01 -12.44
C LYS A 82 34.38 -13.88 -11.99
N GLU A 83 35.09 -13.22 -12.90
CA GLU A 83 35.88 -12.02 -12.60
C GLU A 83 35.36 -10.80 -13.38
N GLU A 84 34.21 -10.26 -12.95
CA GLU A 84 33.93 -8.83 -13.13
C GLU A 84 32.88 -8.31 -12.13
N LYS A 85 32.93 -7.01 -11.83
CA LYS A 85 31.96 -6.22 -11.04
C LYS A 85 31.87 -6.48 -9.52
N LYS A 86 32.87 -5.95 -8.81
CA LYS A 86 32.62 -5.10 -7.63
C LYS A 86 33.34 -3.75 -7.82
N PRO A 87 32.63 -2.60 -7.85
CA PRO A 87 33.25 -1.30 -7.68
C PRO A 87 33.30 -0.92 -6.19
N SER A 88 34.44 -0.43 -5.73
CA SER A 88 34.60 0.19 -4.41
C SER A 88 35.47 1.44 -4.52
N LEU A 89 34.90 2.59 -4.18
CA LEU A 89 35.59 3.88 -4.18
C LEU A 89 36.37 4.07 -2.86
N VAL A 90 37.63 4.51 -2.94
CA VAL A 90 38.32 5.48 -2.05
C VAL A 90 39.71 5.77 -2.64
N VAL A 91 40.24 6.97 -2.36
CA VAL A 91 41.42 7.63 -2.97
C VAL A 91 42.02 8.55 -1.88
N PRO A 92 43.33 8.97 -1.87
CA PRO A 92 44.55 8.52 -2.56
C PRO A 92 45.73 8.16 -1.62
N SER A 93 46.86 7.66 -2.17
CA SER A 93 48.22 8.12 -1.76
C SER A 93 49.28 7.82 -2.85
N THR A 94 50.43 8.49 -2.78
CA THR A 94 51.51 8.58 -3.80
C THR A 94 52.88 8.21 -3.21
N PRO A 95 54.02 8.20 -3.96
CA PRO A 95 54.24 8.25 -5.42
C PRO A 95 54.74 6.86 -5.92
N VAL A 96 55.68 6.56 -6.84
CA VAL A 96 56.71 7.20 -7.71
C VAL A 96 56.95 6.22 -8.91
N LYS A 97 57.65 6.47 -10.04
CA LYS A 97 58.56 7.53 -10.54
C LYS A 97 58.13 8.02 -11.96
N ARG A 98 59.01 8.84 -12.59
CA ARG A 98 59.04 9.36 -13.97
C ARG A 98 60.18 8.66 -14.77
N PRO A 99 60.40 8.92 -16.10
CA PRO A 99 59.62 9.65 -17.13
C PRO A 99 59.37 8.74 -18.38
N SER A 100 59.19 9.14 -19.67
CA SER A 100 59.23 10.41 -20.43
C SER A 100 58.56 10.28 -21.82
N LEU A 101 57.95 11.37 -22.34
CA LEU A 101 57.72 11.72 -23.78
C LEU A 101 56.81 10.79 -24.64
N GLY A 102 56.00 11.27 -25.60
CA GLY A 102 55.54 12.64 -25.86
C GLY A 102 55.01 12.92 -27.30
N SER A 103 53.98 13.78 -27.41
CA SER A 103 53.55 14.55 -28.60
C SER A 103 52.76 13.88 -29.77
N GLY A 104 51.95 14.71 -30.47
CA GLY A 104 51.29 14.44 -31.78
C GLY A 104 50.00 13.61 -31.74
N ALA A 105 48.75 14.06 -32.00
CA ALA A 105 48.14 15.18 -32.73
C ALA A 105 47.92 14.97 -34.27
N GLY A 106 46.69 15.24 -34.75
CA GLY A 106 46.22 15.03 -36.14
C GLY A 106 45.37 13.74 -36.29
N HIS A 107 44.05 13.69 -36.51
CA HIS A 107 43.00 14.61 -37.02
C HIS A 107 42.79 14.58 -38.56
N LYS A 108 41.52 14.51 -39.01
CA LYS A 108 40.98 14.35 -40.41
C LYS A 108 41.05 12.94 -41.02
N ARG A 109 40.26 12.56 -42.05
CA ARG A 109 38.81 12.72 -42.38
C ARG A 109 38.52 11.95 -43.70
N THR A 110 37.27 11.50 -43.92
CA THR A 110 36.73 10.93 -45.20
C THR A 110 37.35 9.59 -45.68
N GLY A 111 36.69 8.77 -46.50
CA GLY A 111 35.36 8.90 -47.14
C GLY A 111 34.84 7.61 -47.83
N SER A 112 33.74 7.74 -48.59
CA SER A 112 32.96 6.71 -49.31
C SER A 112 33.77 5.82 -50.29
N GLY A 113 33.27 4.66 -50.78
CA GLY A 113 31.99 3.96 -50.56
C GLY A 113 31.64 2.99 -51.72
N ALA A 114 30.40 2.47 -51.75
CA ALA A 114 29.83 1.49 -52.71
C ALA A 114 30.42 0.05 -52.68
N GLY A 115 29.67 -1.02 -53.03
CA GLY A 115 28.24 -1.11 -53.38
C GLY A 115 27.77 -2.56 -53.68
N ALA A 116 26.47 -2.74 -53.98
CA ALA A 116 25.74 -4.00 -54.25
C ALA A 116 25.64 -5.01 -53.07
N GLY A 117 24.63 -5.90 -53.01
CA GLY A 117 23.39 -6.02 -53.79
C GLY A 117 22.70 -7.41 -53.66
N LEU A 118 21.35 -7.44 -53.77
CA LEU A 118 20.46 -8.64 -53.73
C LEU A 118 20.41 -9.38 -52.36
N LEU A 119 19.27 -9.89 -51.83
CA LEU A 119 18.15 -10.73 -52.32
C LEU A 119 18.54 -12.19 -52.64
N ARG A 120 17.71 -13.24 -52.46
CA ARG A 120 16.60 -13.56 -51.51
C ARG A 120 16.17 -15.04 -51.72
N ALA A 121 16.46 -15.92 -50.75
CA ALA A 121 15.73 -17.17 -50.43
C ALA A 121 15.63 -18.34 -51.45
N ASN A 122 15.01 -19.44 -50.95
CA ASN A 122 14.45 -20.62 -51.64
C ASN A 122 15.42 -21.74 -52.13
N SER A 123 15.04 -23.03 -52.14
CA SER A 123 13.75 -23.68 -51.74
C SER A 123 13.83 -25.19 -51.44
N ASN A 124 12.91 -25.63 -50.57
CA ASN A 124 12.05 -26.85 -50.59
C ASN A 124 12.53 -28.23 -51.09
N ALA A 125 12.08 -29.28 -50.38
CA ALA A 125 11.50 -30.49 -51.00
C ALA A 125 10.50 -31.18 -50.05
N SER A 126 9.38 -31.73 -50.57
CA SER A 126 8.37 -32.46 -49.79
C SER A 126 7.46 -33.35 -50.66
N VAL A 127 7.32 -34.64 -50.33
CA VAL A 127 6.53 -35.71 -51.02
C VAL A 127 6.18 -36.75 -49.93
N THR A 128 4.93 -36.96 -49.45
CA THR A 128 3.78 -37.78 -49.96
C THR A 128 4.11 -39.27 -50.22
N ARG A 129 3.26 -40.31 -50.04
CA ARG A 129 1.79 -40.43 -49.73
C ARG A 129 1.46 -41.89 -49.23
N THR A 130 0.16 -42.25 -49.23
CA THR A 130 -0.48 -43.60 -49.31
C THR A 130 -0.77 -44.49 -48.06
N ALA A 131 -2.06 -44.49 -47.68
CA ALA A 131 -3.01 -45.64 -47.70
C ALA A 131 -3.02 -46.78 -46.64
N SER A 132 -4.24 -47.31 -46.43
CA SER A 132 -4.70 -48.39 -45.51
C SER A 132 -4.91 -49.73 -46.30
N PRO A 133 -5.68 -50.80 -45.91
CA PRO A 133 -6.73 -50.95 -44.86
C PRO A 133 -6.80 -52.30 -44.09
N SER A 134 -7.93 -52.54 -43.38
CA SER A 134 -8.46 -53.80 -42.77
C SER A 134 -7.75 -54.31 -41.49
N SER A 135 -8.41 -54.92 -40.48
CA SER A 135 -9.82 -55.37 -40.23
C SER A 135 -9.98 -55.69 -38.71
N SER A 136 -11.16 -55.89 -38.06
CA SER A 136 -12.59 -55.61 -38.32
C SER A 136 -13.44 -55.95 -37.06
N SER A 137 -14.66 -55.38 -36.92
CA SER A 137 -15.71 -55.68 -35.89
C SER A 137 -15.40 -55.22 -34.44
N ALA A 138 -16.29 -54.62 -33.63
CA ALA A 138 -17.74 -54.82 -33.34
C ALA A 138 -18.01 -56.05 -32.42
N ARG A 139 -18.98 -56.09 -31.49
CA ARG A 139 -20.18 -55.23 -31.21
C ARG A 139 -20.78 -55.57 -29.81
N SER A 140 -21.57 -54.69 -29.20
CA SER A 140 -22.54 -54.98 -28.08
C SER A 140 -21.93 -55.45 -26.72
N ALA A 141 -22.64 -55.54 -25.57
CA ALA A 141 -23.97 -55.07 -25.09
C ALA A 141 -24.00 -55.08 -23.53
N SER A 142 -25.09 -54.59 -22.93
CA SER A 142 -25.43 -54.80 -21.50
C SER A 142 -26.57 -55.82 -21.33
N PRO A 143 -26.51 -56.69 -20.30
CA PRO A 143 -27.72 -57.18 -19.61
C PRO A 143 -27.54 -57.28 -18.07
N SER A 144 -28.54 -57.73 -17.29
CA SER A 144 -29.79 -57.02 -16.93
C SER A 144 -30.67 -57.81 -15.94
N LYS A 145 -31.13 -57.18 -14.84
CA LYS A 145 -32.32 -57.56 -14.02
C LYS A 145 -32.25 -58.96 -13.34
N PRO A 146 -33.27 -59.44 -12.57
CA PRO A 146 -34.60 -58.88 -12.17
C PRO A 146 -34.55 -58.07 -10.84
N THR A 147 -35.61 -57.69 -10.09
CA THR A 147 -37.08 -58.02 -10.08
C THR A 147 -37.94 -56.84 -9.56
N ARG A 148 -39.23 -57.09 -9.23
CA ARG A 148 -40.23 -56.27 -8.48
C ARG A 148 -41.06 -57.26 -7.61
N PRO A 149 -42.13 -56.89 -6.84
CA PRO A 149 -42.90 -55.63 -6.72
C PRO A 149 -42.76 -55.02 -5.28
N THR A 150 -43.67 -54.30 -4.59
CA THR A 150 -45.11 -53.94 -4.74
C THR A 150 -45.47 -52.68 -3.91
N LYS A 151 -46.64 -52.06 -4.20
CA LYS A 151 -47.49 -51.28 -3.27
C LYS A 151 -48.96 -51.66 -3.58
N PRO A 152 -49.91 -51.63 -2.62
CA PRO A 152 -50.71 -50.43 -2.31
C PRO A 152 -50.82 -50.20 -0.77
N THR A 153 -51.62 -49.32 -0.13
CA THR A 153 -52.79 -48.44 -0.41
C THR A 153 -52.61 -47.13 0.41
N LEU A 154 -52.76 -45.91 -0.13
CA LEU A 154 -53.97 -45.06 -0.34
C LEU A 154 -54.46 -44.23 0.89
N ASN A 155 -55.09 -43.07 0.60
CA ASN A 155 -55.73 -42.07 1.50
C ASN A 155 -54.76 -41.16 2.32
N THR A 156 -54.93 -39.82 2.44
CA THR A 156 -55.89 -38.84 1.88
C THR A 156 -55.19 -37.49 1.62
N SER A 157 -55.74 -36.61 0.78
CA SER A 157 -55.23 -35.24 0.53
C SER A 157 -56.20 -34.16 1.01
N THR A 158 -55.74 -33.13 1.76
CA THR A 158 -56.10 -31.70 1.58
C THR A 158 -55.38 -30.73 2.54
N THR A 159 -54.92 -29.63 1.93
CA THR A 159 -54.87 -28.21 2.36
C THR A 159 -55.97 -27.71 3.34
N LEU A 160 -55.93 -26.55 4.02
CA LEU A 160 -54.96 -25.44 4.22
C LEU A 160 -55.44 -24.54 5.40
N ALA A 161 -54.52 -23.76 6.01
CA ALA A 161 -54.66 -22.44 6.67
C ALA A 161 -55.87 -22.05 7.57
N SER A 162 -55.63 -21.22 8.60
CA SER A 162 -56.66 -20.40 9.27
C SER A 162 -56.09 -19.20 10.05
N PRO A 163 -56.59 -17.96 9.84
CA PRO A 163 -56.34 -16.78 10.69
C PRO A 163 -57.60 -16.37 11.49
N ARG A 164 -57.48 -15.50 12.51
CA ARG A 164 -58.54 -14.51 12.86
C ARG A 164 -58.13 -13.40 13.85
N ILE A 165 -58.98 -12.38 13.91
CA ILE A 165 -58.89 -11.12 14.67
C ILE A 165 -60.00 -11.10 15.75
N GLY A 166 -59.81 -10.44 16.89
CA GLY A 166 -60.92 -10.10 17.81
C GLY A 166 -60.53 -9.39 19.11
N ARG A 167 -61.26 -8.33 19.50
CA ARG A 167 -61.10 -7.59 20.78
C ARG A 167 -62.28 -7.84 21.73
N THR A 168 -62.01 -8.34 22.94
CA THR A 168 -62.87 -8.33 24.15
C THR A 168 -62.00 -8.64 25.39
N GLY A 169 -62.33 -8.24 26.62
CA GLY A 169 -63.33 -7.25 27.06
C GLY A 169 -63.92 -7.51 28.45
N GLN A 170 -63.57 -6.69 29.46
CA GLN A 170 -64.07 -6.71 30.86
C GLN A 170 -63.70 -7.98 31.68
N ALA A 171 -63.63 -7.99 33.02
CA ALA A 171 -63.46 -6.93 34.04
C ALA A 171 -62.90 -7.53 35.36
N SER A 172 -62.41 -6.68 36.28
CA SER A 172 -61.90 -7.06 37.62
C SER A 172 -63.01 -7.23 38.67
N PRO A 173 -62.71 -7.77 39.87
CA PRO A 173 -62.35 -6.89 41.00
C PRO A 173 -61.29 -7.51 41.94
N THR A 174 -60.72 -6.86 42.97
CA THR A 174 -60.91 -5.52 43.60
C THR A 174 -59.53 -4.79 43.61
N LYS A 175 -59.21 -3.65 44.25
CA LYS A 175 -59.78 -2.67 45.21
C LYS A 175 -58.87 -1.41 45.08
N LYS A 176 -59.27 -0.14 45.28
CA LYS A 176 -60.52 0.51 45.69
C LYS A 176 -60.98 1.52 44.61
N SER A 177 -62.08 2.21 44.87
CA SER A 177 -62.58 3.43 44.20
C SER A 177 -62.70 4.55 45.28
N PHE A 178 -62.95 5.84 44.99
CA PHE A 178 -64.10 6.42 44.30
C PHE A 178 -63.83 7.82 43.69
N ALA A 179 -64.71 8.23 42.78
CA ALA A 179 -64.78 9.57 42.19
C ALA A 179 -65.99 10.36 42.72
N SER A 180 -66.12 11.65 42.37
CA SER A 180 -67.41 12.24 41.99
C SER A 180 -67.33 13.69 41.46
N ASN A 181 -68.29 13.98 40.58
CA ASN A 181 -69.04 15.23 40.38
C ASN A 181 -68.42 16.53 39.78
N SER A 182 -69.17 16.96 38.76
CA SER A 182 -69.53 18.29 38.27
C SER A 182 -70.22 19.20 39.33
N PRO A 183 -70.68 20.43 39.00
CA PRO A 183 -70.13 21.44 38.07
C PRO A 183 -70.11 22.89 38.64
N SER A 184 -69.45 23.80 37.90
CA SER A 184 -69.77 25.24 37.77
C SER A 184 -69.52 26.23 38.94
N LEU A 185 -69.57 27.52 38.57
CA LEU A 185 -69.60 28.76 39.38
C LEU A 185 -68.28 29.35 39.97
N HIS A 186 -68.01 30.56 39.47
CA HIS A 186 -67.33 31.72 40.08
C HIS A 186 -65.83 31.71 40.45
N GLN A 187 -65.06 32.37 39.57
CA GLN A 187 -64.15 33.53 39.83
C GLN A 187 -64.12 34.12 41.27
N PRO A 188 -62.99 34.75 41.72
CA PRO A 188 -62.21 35.67 40.87
C PRO A 188 -60.67 35.76 41.05
N ARG A 189 -60.02 36.38 40.03
CA ARG A 189 -58.67 37.01 40.02
C ARG A 189 -57.46 36.05 40.16
N ARG A 190 -56.28 36.29 39.55
CA ARG A 190 -55.78 37.22 38.50
C ARG A 190 -54.37 36.69 38.11
N SER A 191 -53.79 36.87 36.92
CA SER A 191 -54.23 37.24 35.56
C SER A 191 -53.03 36.90 34.64
N ILE A 192 -53.17 36.17 33.53
CA ILE A 192 -53.81 36.56 32.26
C ILE A 192 -53.07 37.72 31.56
N SER A 193 -52.36 37.37 30.47
CA SER A 193 -52.71 37.71 29.07
C SER A 193 -52.07 36.63 28.16
N LEU A 194 -52.70 35.92 27.20
CA LEU A 194 -53.89 36.11 26.34
C LEU A 194 -53.74 37.24 25.28
N ARG A 195 -54.24 37.13 24.03
CA ARG A 195 -54.69 35.99 23.18
C ARG A 195 -55.05 36.51 21.76
N SER A 196 -55.10 35.61 20.78
CA SER A 196 -56.06 35.59 19.63
C SER A 196 -56.09 36.70 18.55
N SER A 197 -55.75 36.25 17.33
CA SER A 197 -56.61 36.35 16.12
C SER A 197 -56.61 37.72 15.36
N PRO A 198 -57.30 37.87 14.21
CA PRO A 198 -56.61 37.80 12.91
C PRO A 198 -57.01 38.89 11.89
N LEU A 199 -56.65 38.66 10.61
CA LEU A 199 -57.06 39.38 9.38
C LEU A 199 -56.38 40.74 9.07
N GLN A 200 -55.50 40.69 8.07
CA GLN A 200 -55.63 41.44 6.81
C GLN A 200 -55.94 42.95 6.87
N GLN A 201 -54.92 43.81 6.70
CA GLN A 201 -54.80 44.73 5.54
C GLN A 201 -53.52 45.61 5.58
N ASP A 202 -53.09 46.01 4.38
CA ASP A 202 -52.34 47.21 3.97
C ASP A 202 -50.91 47.53 4.50
N THR A 203 -50.23 48.32 3.66
CA THR A 203 -48.89 48.93 3.82
C THR A 203 -49.05 50.37 4.42
N PRO A 204 -48.01 51.24 4.65
CA PRO A 204 -46.61 51.18 4.19
C PRO A 204 -45.49 51.78 5.11
N SER A 205 -44.26 51.74 4.58
CA SER A 205 -43.23 52.81 4.62
C SER A 205 -42.14 52.91 5.73
N ARG A 206 -40.99 53.44 5.25
CA ARG A 206 -40.00 54.35 5.88
C ARG A 206 -38.69 53.87 6.55
N THR A 207 -37.59 54.26 5.88
CA THR A 207 -36.30 54.80 6.40
C THR A 207 -35.40 53.96 7.32
N GLU A 208 -34.40 53.32 6.70
CA GLU A 208 -32.95 53.67 6.78
C GLU A 208 -32.25 53.93 8.14
N SER A 209 -31.23 53.08 8.42
CA SER A 209 -29.77 53.41 8.51
C SER A 209 -29.26 54.41 9.59
N PRO A 210 -27.94 54.47 9.95
CA PRO A 210 -26.75 53.90 9.25
C PRO A 210 -25.59 53.32 10.11
N ALA A 211 -24.55 52.78 9.42
CA ALA A 211 -23.11 52.76 9.78
C ALA A 211 -22.63 51.95 11.01
N VAL A 212 -21.36 51.56 11.26
CA VAL A 212 -20.02 51.35 10.59
C VAL A 212 -19.15 50.61 11.66
N ASN A 213 -18.13 49.74 11.48
CA ASN A 213 -17.20 49.31 10.40
C ASN A 213 -16.92 47.77 10.58
N GLY A 214 -15.94 47.05 10.00
CA GLY A 214 -14.95 47.38 8.95
C GLY A 214 -13.82 46.34 8.75
N HIS A 215 -13.26 46.34 7.54
CA HIS A 215 -11.85 45.99 7.16
C HIS A 215 -11.37 44.51 7.21
N ARG A 216 -10.84 43.90 6.12
CA ARG A 216 -9.54 44.06 5.38
C ARG A 216 -8.47 43.08 5.95
N ARG A 217 -7.57 42.42 5.20
CA ARG A 217 -6.91 42.70 3.89
C ARG A 217 -6.70 41.47 2.99
N VAL A 218 -6.56 41.73 1.69
CA VAL A 218 -5.86 40.88 0.70
C VAL A 218 -4.42 41.41 0.52
N SER A 219 -3.54 40.59 -0.07
CA SER A 219 -2.13 40.88 -0.40
C SER A 219 -1.93 42.04 -1.40
N SER A 220 -0.68 42.50 -1.54
CA SER A 220 -0.25 43.53 -2.52
C SER A 220 1.27 43.50 -2.70
N PRO A 221 1.80 43.90 -3.88
CA PRO A 221 3.15 44.44 -3.98
C PRO A 221 3.21 45.87 -4.56
N LEU A 222 3.92 46.73 -3.80
CA LEU A 222 4.72 47.93 -4.18
C LEU A 222 4.18 49.12 -5.04
N ALA A 223 4.41 50.31 -4.45
CA ALA A 223 4.99 51.53 -5.04
C ALA A 223 4.17 52.51 -5.93
N GLN A 224 3.55 53.51 -5.27
CA GLN A 224 3.73 54.99 -5.39
C GLN A 224 3.79 55.73 -6.77
N PRO A 225 3.46 57.04 -6.84
CA PRO A 225 2.90 57.95 -5.83
C PRO A 225 1.62 58.75 -6.26
N SER A 226 1.10 59.53 -5.30
CA SER A 226 -0.05 60.48 -5.34
C SER A 226 0.26 61.80 -6.12
N PRO A 227 -0.65 62.84 -6.25
CA PRO A 227 -1.94 63.06 -5.54
C PRO A 227 -3.13 63.76 -6.27
N GLN A 228 -4.27 63.83 -5.54
CA GLN A 228 -5.29 64.90 -5.48
C GLN A 228 -6.12 65.34 -6.72
N SER A 229 -7.45 65.15 -6.67
CA SER A 229 -8.47 66.19 -6.28
C SER A 229 -9.91 65.79 -6.70
N THR A 230 -10.93 66.57 -6.29
CA THR A 230 -12.39 66.29 -6.33
C THR A 230 -13.17 67.51 -6.92
N PRO A 231 -14.52 67.58 -6.89
CA PRO A 231 -15.64 66.76 -7.43
C PRO A 231 -16.39 67.59 -8.54
N PRO A 232 -17.73 67.63 -8.79
CA PRO A 232 -18.92 66.84 -8.37
C PRO A 232 -19.97 66.47 -9.50
N ARG A 233 -21.15 65.96 -9.05
CA ARG A 233 -22.52 65.76 -9.65
C ARG A 233 -22.93 66.59 -10.91
N GLU A 234 -23.95 66.25 -11.72
CA GLU A 234 -25.24 65.46 -11.65
C GLU A 234 -25.77 65.17 -13.10
N PRO A 235 -27.02 64.70 -13.45
CA PRO A 235 -28.08 63.89 -12.78
C PRO A 235 -28.73 62.71 -13.63
N VAL A 236 -29.36 61.74 -12.92
CA VAL A 236 -30.66 60.98 -13.11
C VAL A 236 -31.33 60.73 -14.51
N VAL A 237 -32.05 59.58 -14.71
CA VAL A 237 -33.51 59.43 -15.10
C VAL A 237 -34.00 58.00 -15.61
N HIS A 238 -35.12 57.50 -15.04
CA HIS A 238 -36.17 56.51 -15.49
C HIS A 238 -35.97 54.95 -15.64
N SER A 239 -37.08 54.23 -15.96
CA SER A 239 -37.50 52.89 -15.44
C SER A 239 -38.24 51.94 -16.46
N PRO A 240 -38.47 50.63 -16.16
CA PRO A 240 -39.06 49.55 -17.03
C PRO A 240 -40.61 49.44 -16.99
N PRO A 241 -41.38 48.48 -17.65
CA PRO A 241 -41.13 47.09 -18.19
C PRO A 241 -41.68 46.88 -19.66
N PRO A 242 -42.15 45.72 -20.25
CA PRO A 242 -42.42 44.32 -19.81
C PRO A 242 -42.07 43.16 -20.84
N GLU A 243 -42.91 42.10 -20.95
CA GLU A 243 -42.83 40.82 -21.73
C GLU A 243 -43.61 40.85 -23.10
N PRO A 244 -43.94 39.76 -23.90
CA PRO A 244 -43.77 38.27 -23.76
C PRO A 244 -43.54 37.34 -25.02
N GLN A 245 -43.23 36.04 -24.76
CA GLN A 245 -43.62 34.72 -25.42
C GLN A 245 -43.53 34.40 -26.96
N THR A 246 -43.20 33.12 -27.33
CA THR A 246 -44.11 32.12 -28.02
C THR A 246 -43.52 30.72 -28.43
N GLN A 247 -44.21 29.61 -28.05
CA GLN A 247 -44.48 28.29 -28.76
C GLN A 247 -43.34 27.34 -29.28
N PRO A 248 -43.56 26.04 -29.68
CA PRO A 248 -44.80 25.24 -29.96
C PRO A 248 -44.97 23.88 -29.17
N SER A 249 -45.52 22.79 -29.77
CA SER A 249 -46.57 21.92 -29.12
C SER A 249 -46.69 20.39 -29.43
N ALA A 250 -47.23 19.62 -28.44
CA ALA A 250 -48.08 18.37 -28.49
C ALA A 250 -47.52 17.03 -29.08
N PRO A 251 -47.82 15.80 -28.54
CA PRO A 251 -49.18 15.17 -28.60
C PRO A 251 -49.63 14.08 -27.55
N ILE A 252 -50.96 13.82 -27.46
CA ILE A 252 -51.70 12.54 -27.13
C ILE A 252 -51.67 11.96 -25.67
N PRO A 253 -52.71 11.21 -25.18
CA PRO A 253 -52.96 10.98 -23.74
C PRO A 253 -53.05 9.50 -23.23
N GLU A 254 -53.30 9.37 -21.90
CA GLU A 254 -53.58 8.16 -21.07
C GLU A 254 -52.40 7.21 -20.72
N PRO A 255 -52.45 6.46 -19.59
CA PRO A 255 -53.52 6.35 -18.57
C PRO A 255 -53.14 6.96 -17.19
N ALA A 256 -54.03 6.85 -16.21
CA ALA A 256 -53.74 7.21 -14.81
C ALA A 256 -52.84 6.18 -14.11
N VAL A 257 -51.86 6.66 -13.35
CA VAL A 257 -50.98 5.88 -12.45
C VAL A 257 -50.92 6.63 -11.12
N ASP A 258 -50.98 5.92 -9.99
CA ASP A 258 -51.21 6.51 -8.68
C ASP A 258 -50.13 7.54 -8.27
N GLU A 259 -50.57 8.74 -7.86
CA GLU A 259 -49.66 9.81 -7.41
C GLU A 259 -48.80 9.37 -6.21
N SER A 260 -49.30 8.43 -5.40
CA SER A 260 -48.56 7.83 -4.29
C SER A 260 -47.29 7.11 -4.74
N GLU A 261 -47.34 6.35 -5.85
CA GLU A 261 -46.15 5.66 -6.38
C GLU A 261 -45.13 6.65 -6.93
N LEU A 262 -45.58 7.71 -7.62
CA LEU A 262 -44.72 8.80 -8.07
C LEU A 262 -44.07 9.54 -6.89
N GLN A 263 -44.77 9.67 -5.77
CA GLN A 263 -44.26 10.33 -4.57
C GLN A 263 -43.28 9.43 -3.78
N GLU A 264 -43.54 8.12 -3.68
CA GLU A 264 -42.59 7.14 -3.15
C GLU A 264 -41.33 7.02 -4.03
N LEU A 265 -41.47 7.00 -5.36
CA LEU A 265 -40.34 6.99 -6.28
C LEU A 265 -39.49 8.27 -6.15
N ARG A 266 -40.10 9.44 -5.95
CA ARG A 266 -39.38 10.70 -5.66
C ARG A 266 -38.62 10.65 -4.32
N VAL A 267 -39.20 10.04 -3.28
CA VAL A 267 -38.50 9.80 -2.00
C VAL A 267 -37.34 8.81 -2.19
N LYS A 268 -37.56 7.73 -2.95
CA LYS A 268 -36.55 6.71 -3.25
C LYS A 268 -35.39 7.26 -4.09
N ILE A 269 -35.67 8.13 -5.05
CA ILE A 269 -34.66 8.90 -5.81
C ILE A 269 -33.85 9.76 -4.84
N ARG A 270 -34.49 10.55 -3.97
CA ARG A 270 -33.79 11.38 -2.98
C ARG A 270 -32.91 10.57 -2.02
N VAL A 271 -33.33 9.38 -1.62
CA VAL A 271 -32.51 8.45 -0.81
C VAL A 271 -31.34 7.87 -1.61
N LEU A 272 -31.50 7.62 -2.92
CA LEU A 272 -30.42 7.17 -3.81
C LEU A 272 -29.49 8.32 -4.27
N GLU A 273 -29.92 9.57 -4.15
CA GLU A 273 -29.09 10.77 -4.30
C GLU A 273 -28.30 11.04 -3.03
N ALA A 274 -28.93 10.95 -1.85
CA ALA A 274 -28.25 11.02 -0.56
C ALA A 274 -27.17 9.94 -0.45
N LYS A 275 -27.51 8.67 -0.71
CA LYS A 275 -26.52 7.58 -0.73
C LYS A 275 -25.37 7.83 -1.70
N ARG A 276 -25.63 8.32 -2.92
CA ARG A 276 -24.53 8.66 -3.85
C ARG A 276 -23.70 9.86 -3.39
N ALA A 277 -24.23 10.77 -2.58
CA ALA A 277 -23.46 11.83 -1.94
C ALA A 277 -22.61 11.30 -0.76
N ASP A 278 -23.14 10.33 0.00
CA ASP A 278 -22.42 9.64 1.07
C ASP A 278 -21.31 8.75 0.48
N ASP A 279 -21.61 7.95 -0.55
CA ASP A 279 -20.66 7.12 -1.30
C ASP A 279 -19.54 7.99 -1.89
N ALA A 280 -19.87 9.16 -2.47
CA ALA A 280 -18.89 10.12 -2.98
C ALA A 280 -18.05 10.81 -1.89
N GLN A 281 -18.52 10.87 -0.64
CA GLN A 281 -17.70 11.29 0.50
C GLN A 281 -16.76 10.16 0.95
N HIS A 282 -17.24 8.93 1.03
CA HIS A 282 -16.41 7.76 1.35
C HIS A 282 -15.31 7.54 0.29
N ILE A 283 -15.62 7.72 -1.00
CA ILE A 283 -14.62 7.65 -2.08
C ILE A 283 -13.53 8.71 -1.87
N ARG A 284 -13.89 9.96 -1.58
CA ARG A 284 -12.90 11.01 -1.28
C ARG A 284 -12.08 10.73 -0.03
N GLU A 285 -12.68 10.16 1.01
CA GLU A 285 -11.96 9.78 2.21
C GLU A 285 -10.94 8.66 1.92
N LEU A 286 -11.34 7.66 1.13
CA LEU A 286 -10.44 6.61 0.64
C LEU A 286 -9.34 7.15 -0.28
N GLU A 287 -9.65 8.10 -1.16
CA GLU A 287 -8.66 8.82 -1.98
C GLU A 287 -7.65 9.59 -1.12
N THR A 288 -8.08 10.26 -0.04
CA THR A 288 -7.16 10.91 0.90
C THR A 288 -6.31 9.92 1.68
N ARG A 289 -6.91 8.84 2.21
CA ARG A 289 -6.17 7.77 2.92
C ARG A 289 -5.17 7.06 1.99
N LEU A 290 -5.48 6.91 0.71
CA LEU A 290 -4.59 6.37 -0.31
C LEU A 290 -3.43 7.34 -0.61
N ALA A 291 -3.69 8.63 -0.76
CA ALA A 291 -2.63 9.64 -0.93
C ALA A 291 -1.70 9.74 0.29
N ASP A 292 -2.25 9.63 1.51
CA ASP A 292 -1.47 9.55 2.74
C ASP A 292 -0.60 8.28 2.75
N ALA A 293 -1.16 7.11 2.43
CA ALA A 293 -0.44 5.84 2.33
C ALA A 293 0.69 5.87 1.28
N GLU A 294 0.44 6.43 0.09
CA GLU A 294 1.47 6.65 -0.94
C GLU A 294 2.57 7.59 -0.42
N SER A 295 2.23 8.60 0.38
CA SER A 295 3.22 9.46 1.03
C SER A 295 4.12 8.68 2.01
N PHE A 296 3.56 7.79 2.84
CA PHE A 296 4.33 6.95 3.75
C PHE A 296 5.23 5.95 3.00
N VAL A 297 4.72 5.33 1.92
CA VAL A 297 5.53 4.48 1.04
C VAL A 297 6.69 5.25 0.40
N SER A 298 6.48 6.52 0.01
CA SER A 298 7.54 7.39 -0.51
C SER A 298 8.59 7.80 0.55
N LEU A 299 8.20 7.84 1.82
CA LEU A 299 9.08 8.17 2.95
C LEU A 299 9.91 6.95 3.42
N ARG A 300 9.39 5.73 3.31
CA ARG A 300 10.07 4.47 3.67
C ARG A 300 11.53 4.37 3.15
N PRO A 301 11.85 4.60 1.86
CA PRO A 301 13.23 4.58 1.39
C PRO A 301 14.09 5.73 1.95
N LYS A 302 13.51 6.91 2.23
CA LYS A 302 14.24 8.04 2.83
C LYS A 302 14.58 7.76 4.30
N LEU A 303 13.70 7.07 5.04
CA LEU A 303 13.96 6.59 6.40
C LEU A 303 14.99 5.45 6.40
N GLN A 304 14.86 4.47 5.49
CA GLN A 304 15.81 3.37 5.37
C GLN A 304 17.23 3.86 5.02
N ALA A 305 17.37 4.88 4.16
CA ALA A 305 18.64 5.52 3.86
C ALA A 305 19.26 6.24 5.08
N LYS A 306 18.43 6.93 5.90
CA LYS A 306 18.89 7.53 7.17
C LYS A 306 19.30 6.49 8.21
N LEU A 307 18.57 5.39 8.32
CA LEU A 307 18.92 4.30 9.24
C LEU A 307 20.28 3.71 8.84
N GLN A 308 20.51 3.50 7.54
CA GLN A 308 21.81 3.08 7.02
C GLN A 308 22.92 4.12 7.27
N SER A 309 22.67 5.42 7.07
CA SER A 309 23.71 6.45 7.33
C SER A 309 24.07 6.51 8.82
N LEU A 310 23.06 6.56 9.71
CA LEU A 310 23.26 6.52 11.16
C LEU A 310 23.97 5.24 11.61
N GLN A 311 23.64 4.08 11.02
CA GLN A 311 24.32 2.82 11.32
C GLN A 311 25.79 2.85 10.87
N THR A 312 26.11 3.49 9.73
CA THR A 312 27.51 3.70 9.32
C THR A 312 28.24 4.71 10.21
N GLU A 313 27.59 5.80 10.63
CA GLU A 313 28.15 6.79 11.55
C GLU A 313 28.44 6.18 12.94
N LEU A 314 27.49 5.41 13.49
CA LEU A 314 27.67 4.67 14.76
C LEU A 314 28.79 3.61 14.66
N SER A 315 28.97 2.99 13.49
CA SER A 315 30.12 2.09 13.25
C SER A 315 31.45 2.84 13.16
N ALA A 316 31.46 4.07 12.64
CA ALA A 316 32.65 4.91 12.53
C ALA A 316 33.04 5.51 13.88
N THR A 317 32.08 5.99 14.68
CA THR A 317 32.34 6.52 16.03
C THR A 317 32.79 5.43 16.99
N LYS A 318 32.19 4.23 16.95
CA LYS A 318 32.71 3.07 17.72
C LYS A 318 34.14 2.69 17.34
N ARG A 319 34.50 2.83 16.07
CA ARG A 319 35.89 2.62 15.64
C ARG A 319 36.82 3.73 16.13
N GLN A 320 36.43 4.99 15.99
CA GLN A 320 37.19 6.13 16.52
C GLN A 320 37.39 6.02 18.03
N LEU A 321 36.37 5.61 18.79
CA LEU A 321 36.46 5.34 20.22
C LEU A 321 37.54 4.30 20.52
N SER A 322 37.49 3.14 19.86
CA SER A 322 38.49 2.07 19.99
C SER A 322 39.91 2.53 19.62
N ASP A 323 40.05 3.30 18.54
CA ASP A 323 41.33 3.85 18.11
C ASP A 323 41.86 4.89 19.14
N THR A 324 40.99 5.71 19.76
CA THR A 324 41.36 6.62 20.85
C THR A 324 41.66 5.92 22.17
N GLU A 325 40.95 4.84 22.52
CA GLU A 325 41.25 4.03 23.70
C GLU A 325 42.62 3.36 23.59
N GLN A 326 42.98 2.87 22.39
CA GLN A 326 44.31 2.31 22.14
C GLN A 326 45.40 3.38 22.23
N LEU A 327 45.13 4.60 21.75
CA LEU A 327 46.04 5.73 21.92
C LEU A 327 46.15 6.20 23.38
N SER A 328 45.07 6.12 24.17
CA SER A 328 45.12 6.34 25.63
C SER A 328 46.02 5.30 26.28
N LYS A 329 45.76 4.00 26.07
CA LYS A 329 46.53 2.90 26.69
C LYS A 329 48.03 2.98 26.36
N VAL A 330 48.39 3.33 25.12
CA VAL A 330 49.79 3.57 24.71
C VAL A 330 50.35 4.89 25.27
N GLY A 331 49.52 5.85 25.65
CA GLY A 331 49.88 7.03 26.43
C GLY A 331 50.10 6.68 27.91
N ASP A 332 49.23 5.86 28.50
CA ASP A 332 49.27 5.41 29.88
C ASP A 332 50.50 4.51 30.13
N GLU A 333 50.78 3.56 29.24
CA GLU A 333 52.02 2.77 29.19
C GLU A 333 53.28 3.67 29.14
N ARG A 334 53.20 4.79 28.41
CA ARG A 334 54.30 5.77 28.33
C ARG A 334 54.42 6.66 29.55
N LEU A 335 53.32 6.93 30.26
CA LEU A 335 53.37 7.65 31.53
C LEU A 335 54.07 6.77 32.58
N VAL A 336 53.70 5.50 32.70
CA VAL A 336 54.38 4.53 33.57
C VAL A 336 55.87 4.40 33.20
N GLU A 337 56.22 4.26 31.92
CA GLU A 337 57.62 4.27 31.46
C GLU A 337 58.41 5.56 31.83
N MET A 338 57.73 6.67 32.09
CA MET A 338 58.35 7.94 32.48
C MET A 338 58.34 8.16 33.99
N GLU A 339 57.35 7.62 34.71
CA GLU A 339 57.32 7.53 36.17
C GLU A 339 58.41 6.58 36.67
N GLU A 340 58.56 5.38 36.10
CA GLU A 340 59.68 4.47 36.40
C GLU A 340 61.06 5.14 36.17
N ARG A 341 61.18 5.98 35.13
CA ARG A 341 62.40 6.76 34.85
C ARG A 341 62.59 7.93 35.83
N LEU A 342 61.50 8.54 36.29
CA LEU A 342 61.55 9.58 37.31
C LEU A 342 61.96 8.97 38.66
N GLU A 343 61.38 7.84 39.05
CA GLU A 343 61.75 7.09 40.26
C GLU A 343 63.22 6.69 40.24
N MET A 344 63.72 6.09 39.14
CA MET A 344 65.15 5.80 39.00
C MET A 344 66.03 7.05 39.11
N ALA A 345 65.62 8.18 38.52
CA ALA A 345 66.36 9.43 38.59
C ALA A 345 66.28 10.12 39.97
N MET A 346 65.20 9.95 40.72
CA MET A 346 65.11 10.40 42.11
C MET A 346 65.95 9.52 43.03
N LEU A 347 65.99 8.21 42.81
CA LEU A 347 66.83 7.30 43.58
C LEU A 347 68.33 7.57 43.32
N ASP A 348 68.73 7.82 42.07
CA ASP A 348 70.08 8.30 41.74
C ASP A 348 70.40 9.67 42.39
N LYS A 349 69.41 10.55 42.55
CA LYS A 349 69.53 11.84 43.25
C LYS A 349 69.70 11.65 44.76
N GLU A 350 68.86 10.85 45.41
CA GLU A 350 68.95 10.53 46.84
C GLU A 350 70.30 9.87 47.17
N VAL A 351 70.76 8.94 46.32
CA VAL A 351 72.07 8.27 46.42
C VAL A 351 73.26 9.19 46.06
N ALA A 352 73.00 10.39 45.51
CA ALA A 352 73.99 11.45 45.34
C ALA A 352 73.97 12.45 46.49
N GLU A 353 72.80 12.73 47.08
CA GLU A 353 72.62 13.58 48.25
C GLU A 353 73.16 12.90 49.52
N GLU A 354 72.87 11.62 49.76
CA GLU A 354 73.48 10.82 50.84
C GLU A 354 75.03 10.87 50.77
N LYS A 355 75.59 10.78 49.56
CA LYS A 355 77.05 10.89 49.36
C LYS A 355 77.59 12.30 49.54
N ALA A 356 76.78 13.34 49.31
CA ALA A 356 77.15 14.72 49.59
C ALA A 356 77.14 14.96 51.11
N GLU A 357 76.08 14.54 51.82
CA GLU A 357 75.97 14.63 53.28
C GLU A 357 77.07 13.84 54.00
N LEU A 358 77.44 12.66 53.51
CA LEU A 358 78.61 11.90 54.00
C LEU A 358 79.92 12.65 53.76
N ALA A 359 80.12 13.28 52.60
CA ALA A 359 81.32 14.06 52.32
C ALA A 359 81.38 15.39 53.09
N GLU A 360 80.23 16.01 53.40
CA GLU A 360 80.13 17.20 54.24
C GLU A 360 80.39 16.88 55.71
N THR A 361 79.85 15.77 56.23
CA THR A 361 80.12 15.32 57.61
C THR A 361 81.57 14.87 57.81
N GLU A 362 82.21 14.22 56.83
CA GLU A 362 83.67 13.99 56.84
C GLU A 362 84.46 15.31 56.87
N LEU A 363 83.99 16.35 56.16
CA LEU A 363 84.59 17.69 56.16
C LEU A 363 84.42 18.40 57.50
N GLU A 364 83.29 18.24 58.18
CA GLU A 364 83.05 18.81 59.51
C GLU A 364 83.85 18.09 60.59
N GLU A 365 83.93 16.75 60.56
CA GLU A 365 84.79 15.98 61.48
C GLU A 365 86.28 16.35 61.30
N LEU A 366 86.72 16.69 60.09
CA LEU A 366 88.06 17.24 59.83
C LEU A 366 88.22 18.70 60.33
N ARG A 367 87.18 19.53 60.27
CA ARG A 367 87.21 20.91 60.85
C ARG A 367 87.28 20.88 62.37
N GLU A 368 86.52 20.02 63.04
CA GLU A 368 86.58 19.85 64.49
C GLU A 368 87.96 19.38 64.96
N ARG A 369 88.60 18.47 64.20
CA ARG A 369 90.00 18.07 64.42
C ARG A 369 91.01 19.20 64.24
N VAL A 370 90.75 20.15 63.33
CA VAL A 370 91.61 21.35 63.20
C VAL A 370 91.38 22.29 64.37
N ALA A 371 90.13 22.62 64.70
CA ALA A 371 89.79 23.56 65.78
C ALA A 371 90.30 23.07 67.17
N SER A 372 90.23 21.76 67.43
CA SER A 372 90.78 21.18 68.67
C SER A 372 92.31 21.25 68.75
N LEU A 373 93.02 21.09 67.63
CA LEU A 373 94.48 21.31 67.56
C LEU A 373 94.85 22.80 67.67
N GLU A 374 94.01 23.72 67.17
CA GLU A 374 94.21 25.16 67.32
C GLU A 374 94.10 25.58 68.81
N VAL A 375 93.13 25.05 69.55
CA VAL A 375 93.00 25.27 71.00
C VAL A 375 94.17 24.64 71.79
N GLU A 376 94.68 23.47 71.39
CA GLU A 376 95.87 22.88 72.03
C GLU A 376 97.11 23.77 71.87
N VAL A 377 97.25 24.46 70.73
CA VAL A 377 98.32 25.46 70.51
C VAL A 377 98.12 26.73 71.34
N GLU A 378 96.88 27.18 71.55
CA GLU A 378 96.56 28.37 72.35
C GLU A 378 96.86 28.17 73.84
N VAL A 379 96.44 27.03 74.42
CA VAL A 379 96.74 26.68 75.83
C VAL A 379 98.26 26.56 76.09
N LEU A 380 99.00 25.98 75.15
CA LEU A 380 100.47 25.92 75.21
C LEU A 380 101.15 27.29 75.02
N HIS A 381 100.40 28.33 74.63
CA HIS A 381 100.85 29.72 74.65
C HIS A 381 100.60 30.36 76.02
N GLU A 382 99.42 30.18 76.61
CA GLU A 382 99.07 30.73 77.94
C GLU A 382 99.93 30.15 79.08
N GLU A 383 100.22 28.83 79.06
CA GLU A 383 101.11 28.19 80.05
C GLU A 383 102.54 28.78 80.07
N ARG A 384 102.91 29.58 79.06
CA ARG A 384 104.25 30.16 78.90
C ARG A 384 104.42 31.52 79.59
N GLU A 385 103.35 32.25 79.92
CA GLU A 385 103.44 33.61 80.46
C GLU A 385 103.40 33.68 82.01
N LEU A 386 102.89 32.65 82.70
CA LEU A 386 102.57 32.69 84.14
C LEU A 386 103.75 32.40 85.10
N VAL A 387 104.96 32.92 84.84
CA VAL A 387 106.20 32.45 85.50
C VAL A 387 107.01 33.51 86.31
N GLU A 388 106.68 34.81 86.29
CA GLU A 388 107.51 35.86 86.95
C GLU A 388 106.76 36.84 87.93
N GLU A 389 107.44 37.17 89.07
CA GLU A 389 107.24 38.25 90.09
C GLU A 389 106.42 38.06 91.43
N ASP A 390 106.86 38.71 92.54
CA ASP A 390 106.44 38.58 93.99
C ASP A 390 106.99 39.73 94.92
N SER A 391 106.36 40.15 96.08
CA SER A 391 106.99 40.61 97.40
C SER A 391 106.34 41.68 98.38
N LYS A 392 106.11 41.35 99.70
CA LYS A 392 106.53 42.03 101.03
C LYS A 392 105.96 43.43 101.55
N VAL A 393 106.09 43.97 102.81
CA VAL A 393 105.78 43.52 104.24
C VAL A 393 105.90 44.61 105.45
N GLU A 394 104.89 44.73 106.37
CA GLU A 394 104.76 45.05 107.88
C GLU A 394 105.23 46.27 108.81
N ARG A 395 104.34 46.68 109.79
CA ARG A 395 104.46 47.05 111.30
C ARG A 395 104.54 48.49 111.98
N PRO A 396 104.08 48.71 113.30
CA PRO A 396 103.90 50.02 114.05
C PRO A 396 104.26 50.14 115.61
N GLU A 397 104.07 51.31 116.32
CA GLU A 397 103.84 51.64 117.81
C GLU A 397 104.32 53.11 118.21
N LYS A 398 104.20 53.85 119.38
CA LYS A 398 103.57 53.94 120.78
C LYS A 398 103.55 55.47 121.25
N GLY A 399 103.23 56.07 122.45
CA GLY A 399 102.84 55.76 123.87
C GLY A 399 102.56 57.03 124.81
N SER A 400 102.42 56.88 126.16
CA SER A 400 102.05 57.80 127.33
C SER A 400 101.94 59.36 127.26
N LEU A 401 100.72 59.91 127.47
CA LEU A 401 100.43 61.31 127.89
C LEU A 401 99.04 61.41 128.58
N GLU A 402 98.80 60.54 129.56
CA GLU A 402 97.48 59.96 129.85
C GLU A 402 96.43 60.88 130.49
N TYR A 403 96.82 61.95 131.20
CA TYR A 403 95.84 62.85 131.84
C TYR A 403 95.00 63.63 130.80
N ILE A 404 95.64 64.13 129.74
CA ILE A 404 94.96 64.80 128.61
C ILE A 404 94.25 63.78 127.70
N GLN A 405 94.62 62.50 127.78
CA GLN A 405 93.87 61.43 127.11
C GLN A 405 92.53 61.16 127.79
N LEU A 406 92.39 61.34 129.11
CA LEU A 406 91.13 61.10 129.83
C LEU A 406 90.02 62.13 129.53
N GLU A 407 90.35 63.41 129.36
CA GLU A 407 89.38 64.40 128.88
C GLU A 407 88.95 64.07 127.43
N LYS A 408 89.93 63.81 126.55
CA LYS A 408 89.65 63.40 125.16
C LYS A 408 88.91 62.06 125.06
N GLN A 409 89.05 61.14 126.02
CA GLN A 409 88.26 59.91 126.10
C GLN A 409 86.81 60.20 126.47
N ASN A 410 86.55 61.13 127.39
CA ASN A 410 85.18 61.53 127.74
C ASN A 410 84.48 62.30 126.60
N GLU A 411 85.20 63.14 125.86
CA GLU A 411 84.68 63.76 124.62
C GLU A 411 84.41 62.69 123.55
N ARG A 412 85.36 61.79 123.30
CA ARG A 412 85.19 60.66 122.35
C ARG A 412 84.04 59.74 122.74
N LEU A 413 83.77 59.50 124.03
CA LEU A 413 82.63 58.70 124.47
C LEU A 413 81.29 59.42 124.22
N LYS A 414 81.23 60.75 124.38
CA LYS A 414 80.05 61.54 123.99
C LYS A 414 79.85 61.54 122.48
N GLU A 415 80.90 61.76 121.69
CA GLU A 415 80.82 61.64 120.23
C GLU A 415 80.45 60.23 119.78
N ALA A 416 80.98 59.19 120.42
CA ALA A 416 80.67 57.80 120.09
C ALA A 416 79.20 57.48 120.38
N LEU A 417 78.64 57.95 121.51
CA LEU A 417 77.21 57.81 121.81
C LEU A 417 76.33 58.57 120.82
N VAL A 418 76.74 59.76 120.36
CA VAL A 418 76.05 60.51 119.30
C VAL A 418 76.12 59.75 117.98
N ARG A 419 77.30 59.32 117.53
CA ARG A 419 77.47 58.52 116.30
C ARG A 419 76.70 57.20 116.36
N LEU A 420 76.62 56.55 117.51
CA LEU A 420 75.90 55.27 117.67
C LEU A 420 74.37 55.47 117.72
N ARG A 421 73.88 56.60 118.26
CA ARG A 421 72.48 57.03 118.09
C ARG A 421 72.18 57.30 116.62
N ASP A 422 73.05 58.03 115.93
CA ASP A 422 72.82 58.48 114.56
C ASP A 422 72.87 57.30 113.57
N LEU A 423 73.86 56.40 113.73
CA LEU A 423 73.90 55.11 113.04
C LEU A 423 72.67 54.24 113.35
N SER A 424 72.20 54.19 114.60
CA SER A 424 70.99 53.44 114.95
C SER A 424 69.74 54.02 114.28
N GLN A 425 69.65 55.35 114.15
CA GLN A 425 68.56 56.01 113.42
C GLN A 425 68.67 55.78 111.91
N GLU A 426 69.88 55.74 111.36
CA GLU A 426 70.14 55.41 109.96
C GLU A 426 69.81 53.94 109.63
N THR A 427 70.13 52.99 110.52
CA THR A 427 69.71 51.59 110.39
C THR A 427 68.19 51.42 110.53
N ASP A 428 67.55 52.13 111.45
CA ASP A 428 66.09 52.14 111.60
C ASP A 428 65.40 52.71 110.34
N LEU A 429 65.93 53.80 109.77
CA LEU A 429 65.38 54.43 108.57
C LEU A 429 65.59 53.55 107.34
N THR A 430 66.75 52.95 107.15
CA THR A 430 67.02 52.03 106.03
C THR A 430 66.20 50.74 106.13
N GLN A 431 66.04 50.16 107.33
CA GLN A 431 65.15 49.02 107.53
C GLN A 431 63.68 49.37 107.25
N ARG A 432 63.18 50.51 107.74
CA ARG A 432 61.82 50.99 107.42
C ARG A 432 61.64 51.27 105.92
N HIS A 433 62.65 51.82 105.26
CA HIS A 433 62.60 52.05 103.82
C HIS A 433 62.57 50.73 103.04
N ARG A 434 63.32 49.71 103.47
CA ARG A 434 63.27 48.37 102.84
C ARG A 434 61.97 47.62 103.12
N ILE A 435 61.37 47.79 104.31
CA ILE A 435 60.04 47.28 104.61
C ILE A 435 59.01 47.95 103.68
N ALA A 436 59.01 49.29 103.58
CA ALA A 436 58.11 50.03 102.70
C ALA A 436 58.38 49.83 101.18
N GLU A 437 59.52 49.24 100.82
CA GLU A 437 59.83 48.77 99.47
C GLU A 437 59.21 47.38 99.24
N MET A 438 59.47 46.42 100.14
CA MET A 438 58.87 45.08 100.06
C MET A 438 57.33 45.10 100.18
N GLU A 439 56.75 46.02 100.96
CA GLU A 439 55.30 46.24 101.02
C GLU A 439 54.74 46.74 99.68
N ARG A 440 55.50 47.55 98.93
CA ARG A 440 55.12 47.94 97.56
C ARG A 440 55.25 46.75 96.61
N ASP A 441 56.36 46.03 96.65
CA ASP A 441 56.61 44.86 95.80
C ASP A 441 55.49 43.82 95.98
N ILE A 442 55.10 43.52 97.23
CA ILE A 442 53.95 42.67 97.57
C ILE A 442 52.66 43.22 96.95
N SER A 443 52.34 44.50 97.12
CA SER A 443 51.13 45.09 96.50
C SER A 443 51.14 45.02 94.96
N THR A 444 52.32 45.12 94.32
CA THR A 444 52.42 44.94 92.87
C THR A 444 52.25 43.48 92.44
N LEU A 445 52.77 42.53 93.23
CA LEU A 445 52.56 41.11 93.02
C LEU A 445 51.09 40.71 93.20
N GLU A 446 50.38 41.29 94.17
CA GLU A 446 48.93 41.13 94.34
C GLU A 446 48.17 41.63 93.10
N THR A 447 48.50 42.81 92.57
CA THR A 447 47.88 43.31 91.33
C THR A 447 48.22 42.45 90.11
N LEU A 448 49.46 41.99 89.97
CA LEU A 448 49.90 41.13 88.86
C LEU A 448 49.27 39.73 88.96
N GLN A 449 49.06 39.21 90.16
CA GLN A 449 48.36 37.95 90.41
C GLN A 449 46.86 38.07 90.07
N ALA A 450 46.22 39.21 90.37
CA ALA A 450 44.86 39.49 89.94
C ALA A 450 44.77 39.60 88.40
N GLU A 451 45.70 40.31 87.75
CA GLU A 451 45.78 40.37 86.28
C GLU A 451 45.97 38.99 85.67
N TYR A 452 46.91 38.19 86.19
CA TYR A 452 47.14 36.79 85.79
C TYR A 452 45.88 35.94 85.93
N GLN A 453 45.13 36.05 87.03
CA GLN A 453 43.86 35.35 87.20
C GLN A 453 42.82 35.79 86.16
N THR A 454 42.69 37.09 85.85
CA THR A 454 41.76 37.52 84.78
C THR A 454 42.22 37.07 83.39
N LEU A 455 43.52 36.97 83.13
CA LEU A 455 44.08 36.43 81.89
C LEU A 455 43.86 34.93 81.79
N GLN A 456 44.00 34.18 82.88
CA GLN A 456 43.71 32.76 82.95
C GLN A 456 42.22 32.49 82.67
N VAL A 457 41.30 33.26 83.26
CA VAL A 457 39.86 33.14 82.95
C VAL A 457 39.54 33.52 81.49
N LYS A 458 40.22 34.53 80.92
CA LYS A 458 40.09 34.86 79.49
C LYS A 458 40.64 33.75 78.59
N LEU A 459 41.73 33.11 78.99
CA LEU A 459 42.33 31.99 78.27
C LEU A 459 41.38 30.78 78.29
N THR A 460 40.85 30.36 79.44
CA THR A 460 39.88 29.25 79.51
C THR A 460 38.60 29.55 78.73
N ASN A 461 38.17 30.81 78.68
CA ASN A 461 37.02 31.22 77.88
C ASN A 461 37.31 31.24 76.36
N ALA A 462 38.56 31.49 75.96
CA ALA A 462 38.99 31.36 74.56
C ALA A 462 39.22 29.89 74.16
N GLU A 463 39.76 29.06 75.06
CA GLU A 463 39.95 27.62 74.87
C GLU A 463 38.60 26.92 74.67
N THR A 464 37.62 27.19 75.54
CA THR A 464 36.24 26.66 75.39
C THR A 464 35.55 27.17 74.12
N GLN A 465 35.73 28.43 73.72
CA GLN A 465 35.24 28.92 72.42
C GLN A 465 35.92 28.22 71.23
N VAL A 466 37.21 27.87 71.34
CA VAL A 466 37.92 27.09 70.33
C VAL A 466 37.45 25.63 70.30
N GLU A 467 37.04 25.05 71.42
CA GLU A 467 36.40 23.73 71.46
C GLU A 467 34.98 23.76 70.86
N ASP A 468 34.14 24.74 71.20
CA ASP A 468 32.82 24.93 70.59
C ASP A 468 32.89 25.13 69.06
N LEU A 469 33.90 25.88 68.58
CA LEU A 469 34.12 26.11 67.15
C LEU A 469 34.68 24.90 66.41
N LYS A 470 35.49 24.05 67.06
CA LYS A 470 35.90 22.74 66.51
C LYS A 470 34.69 21.82 66.39
N LEU A 471 33.84 21.76 67.42
CA LEU A 471 32.67 20.89 67.43
C LEU A 471 31.66 21.29 66.35
N GLN A 472 31.49 22.60 66.11
CA GLN A 472 30.74 23.12 64.96
C GLN A 472 31.38 22.81 63.60
N LEU A 473 32.71 22.73 63.51
CA LEU A 473 33.42 22.33 62.30
C LEU A 473 33.26 20.82 62.04
N ASP A 474 33.34 20.00 63.08
CA ASP A 474 33.13 18.54 62.99
C ASP A 474 31.67 18.21 62.61
N ASP A 475 30.68 18.93 63.17
CA ASP A 475 29.27 18.85 62.75
C ASP A 475 29.08 19.29 61.28
N ALA A 476 29.81 20.33 60.83
CA ALA A 476 29.75 20.79 59.44
C ALA A 476 30.40 19.79 58.46
N LEU A 477 31.53 19.18 58.84
CA LEU A 477 32.17 18.11 58.07
C LEU A 477 31.27 16.87 57.98
N GLY A 478 30.62 16.48 59.07
CA GLY A 478 29.61 15.41 59.07
C GLY A 478 28.39 15.72 58.19
N ALA A 479 28.02 16.99 58.07
CA ALA A 479 26.99 17.44 57.14
C ALA A 479 27.47 17.42 55.67
N GLU A 480 28.73 17.76 55.38
CA GLU A 480 29.32 17.61 54.05
C GLU A 480 29.43 16.12 53.64
N ASP A 481 29.91 15.23 54.52
CA ASP A 481 29.95 13.78 54.29
C ASP A 481 28.56 13.21 53.98
N LEU A 482 27.53 13.64 54.72
CA LEU A 482 26.15 13.24 54.45
C LEU A 482 25.63 13.81 53.12
N LEU A 483 26.04 15.01 52.73
CA LEU A 483 25.69 15.63 51.45
C LEU A 483 26.40 14.93 50.27
N VAL A 484 27.67 14.52 50.44
CA VAL A 484 28.41 13.69 49.49
C VAL A 484 27.70 12.34 49.32
N GLN A 485 27.37 11.64 50.41
CA GLN A 485 26.62 10.38 50.35
C GLN A 485 25.23 10.55 49.71
N LEU A 486 24.55 11.67 49.96
CA LEU A 486 23.22 11.95 49.39
C LEU A 486 23.32 12.32 47.90
N THR A 487 24.38 13.01 47.46
CA THR A 487 24.60 13.35 46.05
C THR A 487 25.10 12.15 45.25
N GLU A 488 25.99 11.33 45.79
CA GLU A 488 26.37 10.04 45.20
C GLU A 488 25.14 9.13 45.05
N ARG A 489 24.31 9.02 46.10
CA ARG A 489 23.07 8.22 46.04
C ARG A 489 22.04 8.79 45.05
N ASN A 490 21.96 10.12 44.89
CA ASN A 490 21.14 10.73 43.83
C ASN A 490 21.71 10.47 42.44
N LEU A 491 23.04 10.47 42.27
CA LEU A 491 23.69 10.14 41.01
C LEU A 491 23.43 8.68 40.62
N GLN A 492 23.67 7.73 41.53
CA GLN A 492 23.36 6.31 41.35
C GLN A 492 21.86 6.06 41.04
N LEU A 493 20.96 6.81 41.67
CA LEU A 493 19.52 6.75 41.36
C LEU A 493 19.19 7.38 40.00
N GLY A 494 19.87 8.46 39.60
CA GLY A 494 19.74 9.09 38.29
C GLY A 494 20.24 8.18 37.16
N GLU A 495 21.44 7.62 37.29
CA GLU A 495 22.01 6.62 36.39
C GLU A 495 21.09 5.41 36.25
N LYS A 496 20.52 4.93 37.37
CA LYS A 496 19.55 3.81 37.35
C LYS A 496 18.20 4.18 36.74
N ILE A 497 17.75 5.42 36.88
CA ILE A 497 16.57 5.92 36.16
C ILE A 497 16.85 5.99 34.66
N GLU A 498 18.07 6.36 34.24
CA GLU A 498 18.47 6.40 32.83
C GLU A 498 18.66 5.00 32.24
N GLU A 499 19.26 4.06 32.99
CA GLU A 499 19.27 2.62 32.65
C GLU A 499 17.84 2.08 32.45
N MET A 500 16.94 2.40 33.37
CA MET A 500 15.53 2.02 33.24
C MET A 500 14.83 2.71 32.05
N ARG A 501 15.16 3.97 31.72
CA ARG A 501 14.65 4.65 30.52
C ARG A 501 15.11 3.97 29.24
N ILE A 502 16.40 3.68 29.10
CA ILE A 502 16.97 2.98 27.94
C ILE A 502 16.31 1.61 27.78
N THR A 503 16.14 0.85 28.87
CA THR A 503 15.43 -0.45 28.79
C THR A 503 13.93 -0.32 28.50
N ILE A 504 13.27 0.79 28.85
CA ILE A 504 11.90 1.08 28.44
C ILE A 504 11.86 1.42 26.93
N GLU A 505 12.75 2.28 26.44
CA GLU A 505 12.84 2.63 25.01
C GLU A 505 13.16 1.40 24.13
N ASP A 506 14.07 0.52 24.56
CA ASP A 506 14.34 -0.77 23.91
C ASP A 506 13.10 -1.69 23.91
N LEU A 507 12.34 -1.74 25.02
CA LEU A 507 11.12 -2.55 25.11
C LEU A 507 9.95 -1.95 24.30
N GLU A 508 9.86 -0.63 24.19
CA GLU A 508 8.89 0.07 23.35
C GLU A 508 9.21 -0.13 21.86
N ALA A 509 10.49 -0.04 21.46
CA ALA A 509 10.91 -0.37 20.09
C ALA A 509 10.70 -1.85 19.74
N LEU A 510 10.93 -2.77 20.68
CA LEU A 510 10.60 -4.19 20.52
C LEU A 510 9.08 -4.43 20.45
N LYS A 511 8.27 -3.62 21.14
CA LYS A 511 6.81 -3.65 21.03
C LYS A 511 6.36 -3.11 19.67
N GLU A 512 6.85 -1.98 19.20
CA GLU A 512 6.52 -1.45 17.86
C GLU A 512 6.86 -2.45 16.75
N LEU A 513 8.03 -3.09 16.81
CA LEU A 513 8.40 -4.17 15.89
C LEU A 513 7.47 -5.40 16.00
N SER A 514 6.96 -5.69 17.20
CA SER A 514 5.99 -6.79 17.41
C SER A 514 4.62 -6.43 16.85
N ASP A 515 4.15 -5.20 17.07
CA ASP A 515 2.89 -4.68 16.53
C ASP A 515 2.94 -4.63 14.99
N GLU A 516 4.04 -4.17 14.38
CA GLU A 516 4.26 -4.25 12.92
C GLU A 516 4.19 -5.70 12.42
N LEU A 517 4.83 -6.65 13.11
CA LEU A 517 4.81 -8.06 12.73
C LEU A 517 3.40 -8.67 12.88
N GLU A 518 2.65 -8.31 13.92
CA GLU A 518 1.25 -8.72 14.07
C GLU A 518 0.35 -8.12 12.98
N GLU A 519 0.53 -6.86 12.58
CA GLU A 519 -0.20 -6.27 11.45
C GLU A 519 0.10 -6.99 10.13
N ASN A 520 1.38 -7.25 9.82
CA ASN A 520 1.78 -8.05 8.66
C ASN A 520 1.21 -9.49 8.71
N HIS A 521 1.09 -10.08 9.91
CA HIS A 521 0.46 -11.38 10.08
C HIS A 521 -1.07 -11.33 9.87
N VAL A 522 -1.76 -10.29 10.33
CA VAL A 522 -3.19 -10.09 10.09
C VAL A 522 -3.48 -9.80 8.61
N GLU A 523 -2.64 -9.01 7.93
CA GLU A 523 -2.76 -8.78 6.49
C GLU A 523 -2.56 -10.07 5.68
N THR A 524 -1.54 -10.86 6.00
CA THR A 524 -1.28 -12.14 5.31
C THR A 524 -2.34 -13.20 5.64
N GLU A 525 -2.87 -13.24 6.86
CA GLU A 525 -4.04 -14.06 7.20
C GLU A 525 -5.29 -13.63 6.40
N LYS A 526 -5.54 -12.32 6.29
CA LYS A 526 -6.67 -11.77 5.52
C LYS A 526 -6.54 -12.11 4.03
N ALA A 527 -5.36 -11.92 3.44
CA ALA A 527 -5.10 -12.28 2.05
C ALA A 527 -5.33 -13.78 1.78
N LEU A 528 -4.88 -14.65 2.70
CA LEU A 528 -5.14 -16.10 2.62
C LEU A 528 -6.63 -16.43 2.78
N HIS A 529 -7.39 -15.69 3.61
CA HIS A 529 -8.85 -15.84 3.71
C HIS A 529 -9.59 -15.40 2.45
N GLU A 530 -9.16 -14.31 1.80
CA GLU A 530 -9.71 -13.86 0.51
C GLU A 530 -9.41 -14.89 -0.61
N ASP A 531 -8.20 -15.46 -0.62
CA ASP A 531 -7.82 -16.53 -1.54
C ASP A 531 -8.65 -17.82 -1.29
N ILE A 532 -8.87 -18.19 -0.02
CA ILE A 532 -9.75 -19.32 0.37
C ILE A 532 -11.19 -19.06 -0.11
N GLN A 533 -11.74 -17.86 0.09
CA GLN A 533 -13.09 -17.51 -0.40
C GLN A 533 -13.19 -17.57 -1.93
N SER A 534 -12.16 -17.11 -2.64
CA SER A 534 -12.04 -17.23 -4.10
C SER A 534 -12.03 -18.71 -4.54
N ARG A 535 -11.27 -19.58 -3.85
CA ARG A 535 -11.26 -21.02 -4.11
C ARG A 535 -12.57 -21.71 -3.74
N GLU A 536 -13.25 -21.28 -2.68
CA GLU A 536 -14.59 -21.77 -2.37
C GLU A 536 -15.62 -21.37 -3.43
N ALA A 537 -15.60 -20.13 -3.92
CA ALA A 537 -16.47 -19.69 -5.02
C ALA A 537 -16.20 -20.49 -6.31
N GLN A 538 -14.93 -20.76 -6.63
CA GLN A 538 -14.53 -21.66 -7.73
C GLN A 538 -15.07 -23.08 -7.50
N ASN A 539 -14.90 -23.65 -6.31
CA ASN A 539 -15.39 -24.99 -5.98
C ASN A 539 -16.92 -25.10 -6.03
N ARG A 540 -17.66 -24.12 -5.52
CA ARG A 540 -19.14 -24.07 -5.62
C ARG A 540 -19.59 -23.97 -7.08
N THR A 541 -18.89 -23.20 -7.90
CA THR A 541 -19.15 -23.09 -9.35
C THR A 541 -18.82 -24.39 -10.11
N LEU A 542 -17.76 -25.10 -9.71
CA LEU A 542 -17.40 -26.40 -10.27
C LEU A 542 -18.38 -27.50 -9.82
N GLN A 543 -18.82 -27.48 -8.56
CA GLN A 543 -19.83 -28.42 -8.05
C GLN A 543 -21.15 -28.24 -8.81
N SER A 544 -21.65 -27.02 -8.95
CA SER A 544 -22.86 -26.77 -9.76
C SER A 544 -22.73 -27.24 -11.21
N LYS A 545 -21.53 -27.16 -11.81
CA LYS A 545 -21.27 -27.75 -13.14
C LYS A 545 -21.24 -29.27 -13.14
N ILE A 546 -20.74 -29.90 -12.07
CA ILE A 546 -20.81 -31.36 -11.88
C ILE A 546 -22.28 -31.77 -11.73
N ASP A 547 -23.05 -31.11 -10.86
CA ASP A 547 -24.46 -31.41 -10.62
C ASP A 547 -25.29 -31.34 -11.92
N ILE A 548 -25.09 -30.30 -12.74
CA ILE A 548 -25.73 -30.14 -14.06
C ILE A 548 -25.27 -31.23 -15.05
N LEU A 549 -24.00 -31.64 -15.02
CA LEU A 549 -23.50 -32.73 -15.86
C LEU A 549 -24.00 -34.11 -15.40
N GLU A 550 -24.22 -34.30 -14.10
CA GLU A 550 -24.82 -35.52 -13.53
C GLU A 550 -26.32 -35.59 -13.83
N GLU A 551 -27.05 -34.47 -13.81
CA GLU A 551 -28.44 -34.37 -14.29
C GLU A 551 -28.52 -34.69 -15.79
N ALA A 552 -27.67 -34.07 -16.62
CA ALA A 552 -27.60 -34.37 -18.05
C ALA A 552 -27.20 -35.83 -18.33
N CYS A 553 -26.33 -36.43 -17.50
CA CYS A 553 -26.02 -37.86 -17.59
C CYS A 553 -27.20 -38.74 -17.19
N GLN A 554 -28.00 -38.36 -16.19
CA GLN A 554 -29.24 -39.05 -15.83
C GLN A 554 -30.29 -38.96 -16.94
N ASP A 555 -30.41 -37.83 -17.64
CA ASP A 555 -31.24 -37.69 -18.84
C ASP A 555 -30.73 -38.56 -20.01
N TYR A 556 -29.41 -38.64 -20.20
CA TYR A 556 -28.84 -39.56 -21.19
C TYR A 556 -29.03 -41.02 -20.78
N GLU A 557 -28.93 -41.39 -19.50
CA GLU A 557 -29.26 -42.74 -19.03
C GLU A 557 -30.76 -43.05 -19.13
N HIS A 558 -31.64 -42.08 -18.90
CA HIS A 558 -33.08 -42.21 -19.05
C HIS A 558 -33.46 -42.40 -20.52
N THR A 559 -32.93 -41.57 -21.43
CA THR A 559 -33.17 -41.72 -22.88
C THR A 559 -32.50 -42.97 -23.45
N ILE A 560 -31.31 -43.38 -22.98
CA ILE A 560 -30.73 -44.70 -23.29
C ILE A 560 -31.61 -45.83 -22.72
N GLY A 561 -32.26 -45.63 -21.56
CA GLY A 561 -33.27 -46.51 -21.00
C GLY A 561 -34.48 -46.67 -21.93
N GLN A 562 -35.05 -45.55 -22.39
CA GLN A 562 -36.12 -45.51 -23.40
C GLN A 562 -35.68 -46.18 -24.70
N PHE A 563 -34.46 -45.93 -25.20
CA PHE A 563 -33.94 -46.60 -26.40
C PHE A 563 -33.70 -48.10 -26.18
N ARG A 564 -33.34 -48.54 -24.97
CA ARG A 564 -33.23 -49.98 -24.63
C ARG A 564 -34.59 -50.63 -24.52
N GLU A 565 -35.58 -49.96 -23.95
CA GLU A 565 -36.96 -50.44 -23.90
C GLU A 565 -37.59 -50.47 -25.30
N LEU A 566 -37.38 -49.44 -26.12
CA LEU A 566 -37.76 -49.42 -27.53
C LEU A 566 -37.02 -50.49 -28.35
N VAL A 567 -35.74 -50.77 -28.08
CA VAL A 567 -35.02 -51.87 -28.76
C VAL A 567 -35.52 -53.24 -28.28
N LEU A 568 -35.93 -53.41 -27.03
CA LEU A 568 -36.58 -54.63 -26.55
C LEU A 568 -37.99 -54.79 -27.11
N GLN A 569 -38.76 -53.70 -27.23
CA GLN A 569 -40.03 -53.65 -27.94
C GLN A 569 -39.81 -54.03 -29.40
N LEU A 570 -38.93 -53.35 -30.14
CA LEU A 570 -38.55 -53.68 -31.52
C LEU A 570 -37.96 -55.10 -31.68
N GLN A 571 -37.35 -55.69 -30.66
CA GLN A 571 -36.92 -57.10 -30.69
C GLN A 571 -38.09 -58.06 -30.51
N SER A 572 -39.02 -57.77 -29.57
CA SER A 572 -40.26 -58.53 -29.42
C SER A 572 -41.23 -58.33 -30.60
N GLU A 573 -41.19 -57.16 -31.24
CA GLU A 573 -41.85 -56.84 -32.50
C GLU A 573 -41.13 -57.49 -33.66
N LEU A 574 -39.81 -57.71 -33.65
CA LEU A 574 -39.13 -58.52 -34.66
C LEU A 574 -39.35 -60.03 -34.46
N GLU A 575 -39.55 -60.52 -33.24
CA GLU A 575 -39.98 -61.91 -32.99
C GLU A 575 -41.45 -62.12 -33.35
N THR A 576 -42.33 -61.17 -32.99
CA THR A 576 -43.72 -61.20 -33.45
C THR A 576 -43.89 -60.83 -34.92
N LEU A 577 -42.97 -60.09 -35.56
CA LEU A 577 -42.90 -59.91 -37.02
C LEU A 577 -42.20 -61.08 -37.71
N ARG A 578 -41.53 -61.99 -36.99
CA ARG A 578 -41.10 -63.30 -37.51
C ARG A 578 -42.23 -64.32 -37.48
N THR A 579 -42.97 -64.39 -36.37
CA THR A 579 -44.20 -65.20 -36.34
C THR A 579 -45.30 -64.60 -37.22
N GLN A 580 -45.32 -63.27 -37.40
CA GLN A 580 -46.20 -62.62 -38.38
C GLN A 580 -45.62 -62.62 -39.80
N THR A 581 -44.32 -62.70 -40.12
CA THR A 581 -43.92 -62.93 -41.53
C THR A 581 -44.26 -64.35 -42.00
N ALA A 582 -44.44 -65.29 -41.06
CA ALA A 582 -45.09 -66.57 -41.34
C ALA A 582 -46.62 -66.46 -41.57
N THR A 583 -47.27 -65.32 -41.31
CA THR A 583 -48.68 -65.04 -41.64
C THR A 583 -48.88 -63.88 -42.63
N ALA A 584 -47.88 -63.03 -42.83
CA ALA A 584 -47.87 -61.81 -43.63
C ALA A 584 -47.36 -62.03 -45.07
N GLN A 585 -47.65 -63.23 -45.59
CA GLN A 585 -48.20 -63.33 -46.95
C GLN A 585 -49.61 -62.71 -47.03
N SER A 586 -50.25 -62.42 -45.88
CA SER A 586 -51.35 -61.47 -45.74
C SER A 586 -50.80 -60.04 -45.57
N GLU A 587 -50.86 -59.24 -46.63
CA GLU A 587 -50.12 -57.98 -46.80
C GLU A 587 -50.81 -56.72 -46.21
N SER A 588 -50.31 -55.53 -46.61
CA SER A 588 -50.95 -54.20 -46.57
C SER A 588 -50.68 -53.28 -45.36
N ALA A 589 -50.83 -53.73 -44.11
CA ALA A 589 -50.88 -52.81 -42.96
C ALA A 589 -49.54 -52.10 -42.58
N THR A 590 -48.39 -52.62 -42.99
CA THR A 590 -47.06 -52.18 -42.49
C THR A 590 -46.47 -50.95 -43.19
N ALA A 591 -47.03 -50.51 -44.32
CA ALA A 591 -46.43 -49.47 -45.15
C ALA A 591 -46.36 -48.09 -44.46
N SER A 592 -47.43 -47.65 -43.79
CA SER A 592 -47.51 -46.30 -43.21
C SER A 592 -46.55 -46.06 -42.04
N SER A 593 -46.32 -47.08 -41.20
CA SER A 593 -45.38 -47.02 -40.09
C SER A 593 -43.93 -46.81 -40.55
N GLN A 594 -43.54 -47.47 -41.65
CA GLN A 594 -42.21 -47.30 -42.23
C GLN A 594 -42.03 -45.89 -42.82
N THR A 595 -43.06 -45.33 -43.47
CA THR A 595 -43.05 -43.93 -43.93
C THR A 595 -42.89 -42.93 -42.77
N ALA A 596 -43.60 -43.14 -41.66
CA ALA A 596 -43.48 -42.31 -40.47
C ALA A 596 -42.08 -42.40 -39.82
N ALA A 597 -41.49 -43.60 -39.76
CA ALA A 597 -40.14 -43.80 -39.26
C ALA A 597 -39.10 -43.06 -40.12
N VAL A 598 -39.18 -43.18 -41.45
CA VAL A 598 -38.31 -42.48 -42.41
C VAL A 598 -38.46 -40.95 -42.32
N LEU A 599 -39.68 -40.45 -42.14
CA LEU A 599 -39.92 -39.02 -41.92
C LEU A 599 -39.29 -38.53 -40.62
N SER A 600 -39.45 -39.28 -39.52
CA SER A 600 -38.85 -38.93 -38.21
C SER A 600 -37.31 -38.92 -38.27
N MET A 601 -36.72 -39.81 -39.06
CA MET A 601 -35.27 -39.86 -39.28
C MET A 601 -34.77 -38.68 -40.13
N ASN A 602 -35.52 -38.26 -41.15
CA ASN A 602 -35.23 -37.04 -41.91
C ASN A 602 -35.28 -35.78 -41.04
N LEU A 603 -36.35 -35.60 -40.25
CA LEU A 603 -36.47 -34.48 -39.31
C LEU A 603 -35.31 -34.46 -38.31
N LYS A 604 -34.87 -35.64 -37.83
CA LYS A 604 -33.72 -35.75 -36.93
C LYS A 604 -32.41 -35.36 -37.63
N LEU A 605 -32.18 -35.82 -38.86
CA LEU A 605 -31.01 -35.45 -39.68
C LEU A 605 -30.98 -33.96 -40.01
N GLN A 606 -32.11 -33.35 -40.36
CA GLN A 606 -32.23 -31.90 -40.56
C GLN A 606 -31.90 -31.15 -39.25
N SER A 607 -32.45 -31.58 -38.11
CA SER A 607 -32.16 -30.97 -36.82
C SER A 607 -30.69 -31.06 -36.40
N THR A 608 -29.95 -32.10 -36.84
CA THR A 608 -28.50 -32.20 -36.59
C THR A 608 -27.69 -31.40 -37.60
N ALA A 609 -28.14 -31.26 -38.86
CA ALA A 609 -27.51 -30.38 -39.84
C ALA A 609 -27.55 -28.91 -39.40
N VAL A 610 -28.74 -28.39 -39.04
CA VAL A 610 -28.90 -27.01 -38.53
C VAL A 610 -28.06 -26.77 -37.27
N LYS A 611 -28.04 -27.71 -36.32
CA LYS A 611 -27.20 -27.61 -35.11
C LYS A 611 -25.69 -27.61 -35.42
N ASN A 612 -25.25 -28.30 -36.46
CA ASN A 612 -23.85 -28.27 -36.90
C ASN A 612 -23.50 -26.96 -37.63
N GLN A 613 -24.43 -26.42 -38.42
CA GLN A 613 -24.29 -25.12 -39.07
C GLN A 613 -24.24 -23.97 -38.05
N ALA A 614 -25.14 -23.96 -37.07
CA ALA A 614 -25.13 -22.99 -35.98
C ALA A 614 -23.80 -22.98 -35.20
N ARG A 615 -23.25 -24.17 -34.90
CA ARG A 615 -21.91 -24.33 -34.30
C ARG A 615 -20.77 -23.87 -35.20
N MET A 616 -20.89 -24.06 -36.52
CA MET A 616 -19.88 -23.57 -37.46
C MET A 616 -19.83 -22.03 -37.46
N ILE A 617 -21.00 -21.37 -37.48
CA ILE A 617 -21.12 -19.92 -37.39
C ILE A 617 -20.54 -19.42 -36.05
N GLU A 618 -20.89 -20.06 -34.93
CA GLU A 618 -20.37 -19.74 -33.60
C GLU A 618 -18.84 -19.84 -33.53
N MET A 619 -18.25 -20.92 -34.05
CA MET A 619 -16.79 -21.11 -34.07
C MET A 619 -16.07 -20.08 -34.95
N GLU A 620 -16.66 -19.66 -36.07
CA GLU A 620 -16.09 -18.59 -36.92
C GLU A 620 -16.23 -17.21 -36.25
N CYS A 621 -17.33 -16.92 -35.54
CA CYS A 621 -17.46 -15.71 -34.72
C CYS A 621 -16.38 -15.65 -33.62
N ILE A 622 -16.18 -16.73 -32.86
CA ILE A 622 -15.14 -16.82 -31.83
C ILE A 622 -13.74 -16.62 -32.43
N LYS A 623 -13.50 -17.13 -33.64
CA LYS A 623 -12.25 -16.97 -34.39
C LYS A 623 -12.03 -15.53 -34.88
N ILE A 624 -13.09 -14.81 -35.27
CA ILE A 624 -13.04 -13.37 -35.57
C ILE A 624 -12.66 -12.58 -34.31
N GLU A 625 -13.34 -12.80 -33.17
CA GLU A 625 -13.00 -12.13 -31.91
C GLU A 625 -11.58 -12.46 -31.42
N SER A 626 -11.14 -13.72 -31.58
CA SER A 626 -9.79 -14.16 -31.19
C SER A 626 -8.72 -13.46 -32.03
N ARG A 627 -8.95 -13.30 -33.34
CA ARG A 627 -8.09 -12.49 -34.21
C ARG A 627 -8.10 -11.02 -33.78
N GLU A 628 -9.26 -10.45 -33.50
CA GLU A 628 -9.38 -9.05 -33.07
C GLU A 628 -8.60 -8.80 -31.77
N ARG A 629 -8.80 -9.65 -30.74
CA ARG A 629 -8.05 -9.57 -29.48
C ARG A 629 -6.55 -9.71 -29.69
N GLY A 630 -6.11 -10.52 -30.66
CA GLY A 630 -4.72 -10.64 -31.07
C GLY A 630 -4.16 -9.37 -31.74
N GLU A 631 -4.91 -8.75 -32.66
CA GLU A 631 -4.51 -7.48 -33.28
C GLU A 631 -4.53 -6.31 -32.28
N LEU A 632 -5.56 -6.22 -31.41
CA LEU A 632 -5.65 -5.26 -30.32
C LEU A 632 -4.49 -5.40 -29.33
N LEU A 633 -4.14 -6.62 -28.92
CA LEU A 633 -2.97 -6.87 -28.07
C LEU A 633 -1.67 -6.46 -28.77
N GLY A 634 -1.57 -6.65 -30.10
CA GLY A 634 -0.44 -6.15 -30.89
C GLY A 634 -0.34 -4.62 -30.98
N ILE A 635 -1.46 -3.91 -30.80
CA ILE A 635 -1.54 -2.45 -30.74
C ILE A 635 -1.26 -1.93 -29.32
N ILE A 636 -1.79 -2.58 -28.28
CA ILE A 636 -1.68 -2.17 -26.87
C ILE A 636 -0.36 -2.62 -26.21
N TRP A 637 0.20 -3.79 -26.54
CA TRP A 637 1.42 -4.31 -25.89
C TRP A 637 2.61 -3.32 -25.85
N PRO A 638 2.83 -2.46 -26.88
CA PRO A 638 3.85 -1.42 -26.80
C PRO A 638 3.51 -0.21 -25.92
N TYR A 639 2.23 0.03 -25.61
CA TYR A 639 1.68 1.26 -25.01
C TYR A 639 1.63 1.25 -23.48
N LEU A 640 1.61 2.46 -22.90
CA LEU A 640 1.25 2.67 -21.51
C LEU A 640 -0.27 2.87 -21.40
N PRO A 641 -1.00 2.27 -20.44
CA PRO A 641 -2.47 2.25 -20.46
C PRO A 641 -3.16 3.62 -20.49
N GLN A 642 -2.75 4.57 -19.66
CA GLN A 642 -3.46 5.86 -19.53
C GLN A 642 -3.49 6.70 -20.83
N PRO A 643 -2.35 7.07 -21.46
CA PRO A 643 -2.39 7.86 -22.70
C PRO A 643 -3.04 7.13 -23.89
N TYR A 644 -3.11 5.79 -23.86
CA TYR A 644 -3.89 5.01 -24.83
C TYR A 644 -5.41 5.19 -24.61
N LEU A 645 -5.87 5.10 -23.37
CA LEU A 645 -7.28 5.24 -23.00
C LEU A 645 -7.83 6.62 -23.41
N ASP A 646 -7.11 7.70 -23.07
CA ASP A 646 -7.59 9.06 -23.27
C ASP A 646 -7.63 9.53 -24.74
N THR A 647 -6.77 8.99 -25.61
CA THR A 647 -6.59 9.57 -26.97
C THR A 647 -6.59 8.59 -28.14
N ASP A 648 -6.17 7.33 -27.97
CA ASP A 648 -5.93 6.41 -29.10
C ASP A 648 -6.97 5.26 -29.17
N THR A 649 -7.85 5.16 -28.16
CA THR A 649 -8.87 4.11 -28.03
C THR A 649 -9.90 4.14 -29.15
N ASP A 650 -10.56 5.27 -29.43
CA ASP A 650 -11.63 5.32 -30.44
C ASP A 650 -11.12 5.17 -31.88
N ALA A 651 -9.89 5.64 -32.15
CA ALA A 651 -9.20 5.37 -33.42
C ALA A 651 -8.89 3.87 -33.59
N THR A 652 -8.42 3.21 -32.53
CA THR A 652 -8.16 1.75 -32.52
C THR A 652 -9.45 0.95 -32.66
N ASN A 653 -10.51 1.34 -31.95
CA ASN A 653 -11.84 0.76 -32.07
C ASN A 653 -12.40 0.89 -33.50
N THR A 654 -12.17 2.03 -34.17
CA THR A 654 -12.60 2.25 -35.56
C THR A 654 -11.86 1.35 -36.55
N TYR A 655 -10.55 1.15 -36.40
CA TYR A 655 -9.79 0.17 -37.19
C TYR A 655 -10.31 -1.26 -37.00
N LEU A 656 -10.51 -1.68 -35.74
CA LEU A 656 -10.98 -3.03 -35.43
C LEU A 656 -12.43 -3.26 -35.87
N TYR A 657 -13.30 -2.25 -35.76
CA TYR A 657 -14.66 -2.27 -36.29
C TYR A 657 -14.68 -2.59 -37.78
N PHE A 658 -13.91 -1.90 -38.62
CA PHE A 658 -13.91 -2.16 -40.06
C PHE A 658 -13.34 -3.55 -40.40
N SER A 659 -12.30 -4.00 -39.67
CA SER A 659 -11.76 -5.36 -39.79
C SER A 659 -12.79 -6.44 -39.44
N ARG A 660 -13.54 -6.25 -38.35
CA ARG A 660 -14.59 -7.16 -37.85
C ARG A 660 -15.82 -7.16 -38.76
N MET A 661 -16.28 -5.99 -39.20
CA MET A 661 -17.40 -5.83 -40.13
C MET A 661 -17.13 -6.55 -41.46
N ALA A 662 -15.91 -6.42 -42.01
CA ALA A 662 -15.52 -7.12 -43.23
C ALA A 662 -15.63 -8.64 -43.10
N ALA A 663 -15.15 -9.20 -41.98
CA ALA A 663 -15.20 -10.63 -41.71
C ALA A 663 -16.64 -11.14 -41.43
N LYS A 664 -17.46 -10.35 -40.73
CA LYS A 664 -18.88 -10.65 -40.49
C LYS A 664 -19.69 -10.69 -41.79
N ALA A 665 -19.48 -9.72 -42.69
CA ALA A 665 -20.14 -9.70 -44.00
C ALA A 665 -19.74 -10.91 -44.88
N GLU A 666 -18.47 -11.36 -44.81
CA GLU A 666 -18.04 -12.58 -45.49
C GLU A 666 -18.57 -13.86 -44.86
N LEU A 667 -18.73 -13.93 -43.53
CA LEU A 667 -19.31 -15.10 -42.87
C LEU A 667 -20.76 -15.34 -43.36
N ILE A 668 -21.55 -14.27 -43.51
CA ILE A 668 -22.89 -14.34 -44.10
C ILE A 668 -22.82 -14.85 -45.56
N ASN A 669 -21.93 -14.30 -46.39
CA ASN A 669 -21.77 -14.71 -47.79
C ASN A 669 -21.31 -16.18 -47.92
N LEU A 670 -20.36 -16.62 -47.10
CA LEU A 670 -19.83 -17.99 -47.10
C LEU A 670 -20.88 -19.02 -46.66
N VAL A 671 -21.61 -18.74 -45.57
CA VAL A 671 -22.63 -19.66 -45.04
C VAL A 671 -23.82 -19.75 -45.99
N THR A 672 -24.28 -18.63 -46.56
CA THR A 672 -25.36 -18.65 -47.56
C THR A 672 -24.93 -19.32 -48.87
N ALA A 673 -23.68 -19.13 -49.31
CA ALA A 673 -23.15 -19.88 -50.46
C ALA A 673 -23.14 -21.41 -50.22
N GLN A 674 -22.74 -21.85 -49.02
CA GLN A 674 -22.75 -23.27 -48.66
C GLN A 674 -24.18 -23.84 -48.55
N ALA A 675 -25.10 -23.11 -47.93
CA ALA A 675 -26.49 -23.54 -47.75
C ALA A 675 -27.23 -23.80 -49.08
N HIS A 676 -26.86 -23.08 -50.14
CA HIS A 676 -27.47 -23.20 -51.48
C HIS A 676 -26.58 -23.90 -52.51
N SER A 677 -25.48 -24.55 -52.09
CA SER A 677 -24.51 -25.23 -52.97
C SER A 677 -23.99 -24.35 -54.12
N LEU A 678 -23.74 -23.07 -53.83
CA LEU A 678 -23.23 -22.09 -54.79
C LEU A 678 -21.71 -22.21 -54.99
N PRO A 679 -21.20 -22.01 -56.22
CA PRO A 679 -21.93 -21.68 -57.45
C PRO A 679 -22.40 -22.90 -58.24
N ASP A 680 -22.01 -24.11 -57.84
CA ASP A 680 -22.12 -25.32 -58.68
C ASP A 680 -23.59 -25.70 -58.97
N SER A 681 -24.53 -25.38 -58.06
CA SER A 681 -25.98 -25.51 -58.28
C SER A 681 -26.54 -24.67 -59.45
N LEU A 682 -25.92 -23.52 -59.78
CA LEU A 682 -26.29 -22.70 -60.95
C LEU A 682 -25.65 -23.18 -62.25
N LEU A 683 -24.58 -23.97 -62.14
CA LEU A 683 -23.69 -24.32 -63.24
C LEU A 683 -23.70 -25.83 -63.54
N ALA A 684 -24.52 -26.61 -62.86
CA ALA A 684 -24.81 -28.00 -63.20
C ALA A 684 -25.47 -28.12 -64.57
N SER A 685 -25.21 -29.21 -65.27
CA SER A 685 -25.97 -29.61 -66.46
C SER A 685 -27.26 -30.32 -66.05
N GLU A 686 -28.27 -30.36 -66.92
CA GLU A 686 -29.52 -31.09 -66.61
C GLU A 686 -29.28 -32.60 -66.42
N GLU A 687 -28.31 -33.17 -67.15
CA GLU A 687 -27.84 -34.56 -66.99
C GLU A 687 -27.11 -34.81 -65.64
N GLU A 688 -26.66 -33.76 -64.95
CA GLU A 688 -25.93 -33.83 -63.68
C GLU A 688 -26.84 -33.55 -62.46
N GLY A 689 -28.15 -33.39 -62.67
CA GLY A 689 -29.13 -33.19 -61.59
C GLY A 689 -29.32 -31.73 -61.14
N GLY A 690 -29.05 -30.75 -62.02
CA GLY A 690 -29.32 -29.33 -61.74
C GLY A 690 -30.79 -29.04 -61.40
N GLY A 691 -31.04 -28.37 -60.28
CA GLY A 691 -32.39 -28.08 -59.77
C GLY A 691 -33.10 -26.91 -60.49
N LYS A 692 -34.42 -26.78 -60.26
CA LYS A 692 -35.23 -25.65 -60.77
C LYS A 692 -34.76 -24.34 -60.11
N VAL A 693 -33.95 -23.56 -60.83
CA VAL A 693 -33.49 -22.23 -60.38
C VAL A 693 -34.70 -21.36 -60.09
N SER A 694 -34.74 -20.78 -58.88
CA SER A 694 -35.85 -19.99 -58.35
C SER A 694 -35.49 -18.51 -58.23
N GLU A 695 -36.51 -17.65 -58.13
CA GLU A 695 -36.35 -16.21 -57.91
C GLU A 695 -35.54 -15.89 -56.64
N VAL A 696 -35.77 -16.65 -55.57
CA VAL A 696 -35.01 -16.56 -54.30
C VAL A 696 -33.51 -16.75 -54.54
N MET A 697 -33.12 -17.65 -55.46
CA MET A 697 -31.72 -17.91 -55.82
C MET A 697 -31.04 -16.70 -56.48
N VAL A 698 -31.77 -15.93 -57.30
CA VAL A 698 -31.27 -14.68 -57.87
C VAL A 698 -31.10 -13.61 -56.78
N GLY A 699 -32.08 -13.48 -55.88
CA GLY A 699 -31.99 -12.58 -54.72
C GLY A 699 -30.82 -12.91 -53.78
N ILE A 700 -30.51 -14.20 -53.58
CA ILE A 700 -29.32 -14.64 -52.84
C ILE A 700 -28.02 -14.24 -53.57
N CYS A 701 -27.97 -14.31 -54.89
CA CYS A 701 -26.77 -13.92 -55.64
C CYS A 701 -26.53 -12.39 -55.58
N ASP A 702 -27.56 -11.57 -55.77
CA ASP A 702 -27.49 -10.11 -55.58
C ASP A 702 -27.06 -9.72 -54.14
N MET A 703 -27.63 -10.41 -53.14
CA MET A 703 -27.25 -10.28 -51.73
C MET A 703 -25.76 -10.60 -51.49
N ARG A 704 -25.23 -11.65 -52.13
CA ARG A 704 -23.80 -12.01 -52.07
C ARG A 704 -22.90 -10.96 -52.74
N THR A 705 -23.28 -10.40 -53.89
CA THR A 705 -22.56 -9.27 -54.51
C THR A 705 -22.50 -8.09 -53.53
N ARG A 706 -23.64 -7.65 -52.99
CA ARG A 706 -23.71 -6.49 -52.06
C ARG A 706 -22.90 -6.69 -50.78
N LEU A 707 -22.93 -7.89 -50.19
CA LEU A 707 -22.09 -8.23 -49.03
C LEU A 707 -20.60 -8.21 -49.36
N SER A 708 -20.22 -8.68 -50.54
CA SER A 708 -18.82 -8.63 -50.99
C SER A 708 -18.36 -7.18 -51.17
N SER A 709 -19.17 -6.33 -51.84
CA SER A 709 -18.88 -4.90 -51.96
C SER A 709 -18.72 -4.22 -50.60
N LEU A 710 -19.61 -4.51 -49.64
CA LEU A 710 -19.51 -3.99 -48.27
C LEU A 710 -18.24 -4.49 -47.56
N SER A 711 -17.91 -5.78 -47.64
CA SER A 711 -16.71 -6.34 -47.02
C SER A 711 -15.43 -5.72 -47.60
N VAL A 712 -15.35 -5.63 -48.93
CA VAL A 712 -14.25 -4.96 -49.65
C VAL A 712 -14.11 -3.51 -49.22
N LEU A 713 -15.22 -2.76 -49.14
CA LEU A 713 -15.20 -1.37 -48.68
C LEU A 713 -14.65 -1.25 -47.25
N CYS A 714 -15.07 -2.12 -46.34
CA CYS A 714 -14.54 -2.20 -44.97
C CYS A 714 -13.05 -2.60 -44.93
N ARG A 715 -12.60 -3.53 -45.78
CA ARG A 715 -11.18 -3.86 -45.92
C ARG A 715 -10.35 -2.68 -46.41
N ARG A 716 -10.87 -1.86 -47.34
CA ARG A 716 -10.20 -0.64 -47.81
C ARG A 716 -10.02 0.38 -46.69
N PHE A 717 -11.04 0.58 -45.83
CA PHE A 717 -10.90 1.38 -44.60
C PHE A 717 -9.81 0.81 -43.68
N ALA A 718 -9.85 -0.50 -43.38
CA ALA A 718 -8.86 -1.13 -42.51
C ALA A 718 -7.43 -1.05 -43.08
N ALA A 719 -7.25 -1.20 -44.39
CA ALA A 719 -5.96 -1.11 -45.08
C ALA A 719 -5.37 0.31 -45.03
N ILE A 720 -6.20 1.36 -45.17
CA ILE A 720 -5.77 2.75 -45.02
C ILE A 720 -5.45 3.06 -43.55
N LEU A 721 -6.33 2.73 -42.60
CA LEU A 721 -6.11 2.97 -41.17
C LEU A 721 -4.88 2.23 -40.60
N ARG A 722 -4.47 1.13 -41.23
CA ARG A 722 -3.25 0.37 -40.88
C ARG A 722 -1.95 1.09 -41.26
N TYR A 723 -1.98 2.04 -42.19
CA TYR A 723 -0.78 2.66 -42.79
C TYR A 723 -0.87 4.20 -42.95
N CYS A 724 -1.95 4.84 -42.52
CA CYS A 724 -2.09 6.29 -42.53
C CYS A 724 -1.24 6.98 -41.45
N ASP A 725 -1.06 8.30 -41.59
CA ASP A 725 -0.33 9.11 -40.63
C ASP A 725 -0.99 9.13 -39.24
N ALA A 726 -0.15 9.30 -38.21
CA ALA A 726 -0.56 9.33 -36.80
C ALA A 726 -1.67 10.34 -36.50
N GLU A 727 -1.65 11.52 -37.13
CA GLU A 727 -2.67 12.56 -36.94
C GLU A 727 -4.00 12.14 -37.58
N ARG A 728 -3.97 11.69 -38.85
CA ARG A 728 -5.18 11.26 -39.58
C ARG A 728 -5.84 10.02 -38.96
N PHE A 729 -5.06 9.12 -38.37
CA PHE A 729 -5.57 8.00 -37.59
C PHE A 729 -6.42 8.48 -36.41
N LEU A 730 -5.94 9.49 -35.69
CA LEU A 730 -6.69 10.10 -34.58
C LEU A 730 -7.87 10.93 -35.08
N ASP A 731 -7.74 11.67 -36.18
CA ASP A 731 -8.84 12.49 -36.73
C ASP A 731 -10.05 11.62 -37.11
N VAL A 732 -9.83 10.43 -37.69
CA VAL A 732 -10.90 9.47 -38.00
C VAL A 732 -11.56 8.87 -36.75
N GLY A 733 -10.84 8.80 -35.62
CA GLY A 733 -11.40 8.39 -34.32
C GLY A 733 -12.06 9.53 -33.53
N LYS A 734 -11.60 10.77 -33.69
CA LYS A 734 -12.05 11.98 -32.97
C LYS A 734 -13.25 12.64 -33.64
N ALA A 735 -13.29 12.68 -34.97
CA ALA A 735 -14.57 12.78 -35.66
C ALA A 735 -15.40 11.57 -35.20
N CYS A 736 -16.64 11.79 -34.76
CA CYS A 736 -17.40 10.82 -33.97
C CYS A 736 -17.89 9.58 -34.75
N VAL A 737 -17.23 9.25 -35.85
CA VAL A 737 -17.49 8.13 -36.76
C VAL A 737 -17.66 6.82 -36.00
N TYR A 738 -16.87 6.54 -34.95
CA TYR A 738 -17.06 5.32 -34.15
C TYR A 738 -18.46 5.23 -33.52
N GLN A 739 -18.97 6.33 -32.96
CA GLN A 739 -20.30 6.38 -32.35
C GLN A 739 -21.42 6.29 -33.40
N GLU A 740 -21.19 6.80 -34.61
CA GLU A 740 -22.14 6.71 -35.74
C GLU A 740 -22.18 5.31 -36.37
N ILE A 741 -21.03 4.61 -36.46
CA ILE A 741 -20.92 3.30 -37.11
C ILE A 741 -21.22 2.12 -36.17
N ALA A 742 -20.93 2.22 -34.86
CA ALA A 742 -21.14 1.14 -33.90
C ALA A 742 -22.59 0.57 -33.87
N PRO A 743 -23.66 1.38 -34.02
CA PRO A 743 -25.03 0.85 -34.14
C PRO A 743 -25.27 0.01 -35.41
N LEU A 744 -24.54 0.27 -36.50
CA LEU A 744 -24.73 -0.40 -37.79
C LEU A 744 -24.29 -1.87 -37.73
N GLU A 745 -23.27 -2.18 -36.93
CA GLU A 745 -22.78 -3.56 -36.70
C GLU A 745 -23.85 -4.44 -36.05
N LYS A 746 -24.65 -3.90 -35.13
CA LYS A 746 -25.75 -4.65 -34.48
C LYS A 746 -26.80 -5.15 -35.50
N ARG A 747 -26.96 -4.48 -36.64
CA ARG A 747 -27.82 -4.98 -37.74
C ARG A 747 -27.20 -6.18 -38.45
N VAL A 748 -25.89 -6.22 -38.63
CA VAL A 748 -25.18 -7.36 -39.23
C VAL A 748 -25.16 -8.55 -38.26
N ASP A 749 -24.97 -8.29 -36.96
CA ASP A 749 -25.07 -9.34 -35.93
C ASP A 749 -26.48 -9.94 -35.83
N MET A 750 -27.54 -9.15 -36.00
CA MET A 750 -28.92 -9.65 -36.12
C MET A 750 -29.07 -10.63 -37.30
N HIS A 751 -28.46 -10.34 -38.46
CA HIS A 751 -28.49 -11.25 -39.61
C HIS A 751 -27.66 -12.54 -39.37
N ILE A 752 -26.60 -12.47 -38.56
CA ILE A 752 -25.83 -13.65 -38.09
C ILE A 752 -26.63 -14.48 -37.07
N ASP A 753 -27.43 -13.84 -36.21
CA ASP A 753 -28.37 -14.51 -35.30
C ASP A 753 -29.48 -15.24 -36.05
N LEU A 754 -30.06 -14.61 -37.07
CA LEU A 754 -31.06 -15.26 -37.93
C LEU A 754 -30.48 -16.46 -38.69
N LEU A 755 -29.23 -16.37 -39.18
CA LEU A 755 -28.51 -17.51 -39.76
C LEU A 755 -28.25 -18.64 -38.75
N ARG A 756 -27.98 -18.33 -37.48
CA ARG A 756 -27.84 -19.35 -36.42
C ARG A 756 -29.15 -20.06 -36.06
N ARG A 757 -30.29 -19.49 -36.42
CA ARG A 757 -31.64 -20.04 -36.18
C ARG A 757 -32.28 -20.71 -37.40
N ASP A 758 -31.63 -20.60 -38.57
CA ASP A 758 -32.20 -20.98 -39.88
C ASP A 758 -33.41 -20.11 -40.29
N GLU A 759 -33.48 -18.88 -39.77
CA GLU A 759 -34.55 -17.89 -39.98
C GLU A 759 -34.11 -16.74 -40.92
N PHE A 760 -33.05 -16.95 -41.71
CA PHE A 760 -32.40 -15.88 -42.47
C PHE A 760 -33.22 -15.32 -43.64
N ARG A 761 -33.31 -13.99 -43.73
CA ARG A 761 -34.11 -13.27 -44.73
C ARG A 761 -33.22 -12.45 -45.66
N ALA A 762 -32.90 -13.01 -46.82
CA ALA A 762 -32.01 -12.39 -47.80
C ALA A 762 -32.44 -10.96 -48.21
N GLY A 763 -33.73 -10.70 -48.42
CA GLY A 763 -34.23 -9.38 -48.81
C GLY A 763 -34.09 -8.28 -47.73
N GLU A 764 -34.25 -8.64 -46.45
CA GLU A 764 -34.02 -7.71 -45.33
C GLU A 764 -32.51 -7.42 -45.17
N CYS A 765 -31.68 -8.46 -45.34
CA CYS A 765 -30.23 -8.33 -45.36
C CYS A 765 -29.76 -7.40 -46.51
N VAL A 766 -30.27 -7.57 -47.73
CA VAL A 766 -30.01 -6.67 -48.88
C VAL A 766 -30.34 -5.22 -48.54
N ALA A 767 -31.51 -4.96 -47.95
CA ALA A 767 -31.96 -3.62 -47.65
C ALA A 767 -31.08 -2.93 -46.60
N ASP A 768 -30.59 -3.64 -45.58
CA ASP A 768 -29.68 -3.07 -44.58
C ASP A 768 -28.24 -2.94 -45.07
N VAL A 769 -27.72 -3.94 -45.78
CA VAL A 769 -26.39 -3.90 -46.40
C VAL A 769 -26.28 -2.73 -47.39
N ALA A 770 -27.32 -2.47 -48.18
CA ALA A 770 -27.36 -1.32 -49.10
C ALA A 770 -27.28 0.03 -48.36
N LYS A 771 -27.98 0.19 -47.22
CA LYS A 771 -27.90 1.41 -46.39
C LYS A 771 -26.50 1.61 -45.82
N ILE A 772 -25.91 0.54 -45.25
CA ILE A 772 -24.55 0.59 -44.67
C ILE A 772 -23.53 0.91 -45.77
N HIS A 773 -23.63 0.26 -46.94
CA HIS A 773 -22.76 0.52 -48.08
C HIS A 773 -22.84 1.97 -48.55
N ALA A 774 -24.04 2.56 -48.66
CA ALA A 774 -24.20 3.97 -49.04
C ALA A 774 -23.54 4.91 -48.02
N GLN A 775 -23.76 4.68 -46.72
CA GLN A 775 -23.11 5.46 -45.65
C GLN A 775 -21.58 5.36 -45.70
N PHE A 776 -21.04 4.15 -45.85
CA PHE A 776 -19.59 3.93 -45.94
C PHE A 776 -18.99 4.42 -47.26
N THR A 777 -19.76 4.48 -48.35
CA THR A 777 -19.30 5.06 -49.61
C THR A 777 -19.05 6.55 -49.43
N HIS A 778 -19.98 7.28 -48.80
CA HIS A 778 -19.81 8.70 -48.50
C HIS A 778 -18.63 8.98 -47.54
N LEU A 779 -18.46 8.15 -46.50
CA LEU A 779 -17.27 8.23 -45.63
C LEU A 779 -15.97 7.96 -46.42
N SER A 780 -16.01 7.09 -47.44
CA SER A 780 -14.83 6.76 -48.24
C SER A 780 -14.41 7.91 -49.17
N GLU A 781 -15.36 8.67 -49.70
CA GLU A 781 -15.11 9.90 -50.47
C GLU A 781 -14.39 10.96 -49.62
N LEU A 782 -14.75 11.05 -48.34
CA LEU A 782 -14.16 12.00 -47.40
C LEU A 782 -12.75 11.59 -46.92
N TYR A 783 -12.52 10.30 -46.67
CA TYR A 783 -11.30 9.82 -46.00
C TYR A 783 -10.26 9.12 -46.90
N PHE A 784 -10.59 8.68 -48.12
CA PHE A 784 -9.62 7.99 -48.99
C PHE A 784 -8.77 8.95 -49.84
N ALA A 785 -9.05 10.25 -49.82
CA ALA A 785 -8.33 11.27 -50.59
C ALA A 785 -6.84 11.35 -50.20
N GLY A 786 -5.96 10.91 -51.11
CA GLY A 786 -4.50 11.00 -50.96
C GLY A 786 -3.77 9.69 -50.62
N PHE A 787 -4.48 8.59 -50.39
CA PHE A 787 -3.86 7.30 -50.04
C PHE A 787 -3.98 6.25 -51.16
N SER A 788 -2.92 5.45 -51.35
CA SER A 788 -2.89 4.28 -52.25
C SER A 788 -2.74 2.94 -51.50
N TYR A 789 -2.80 2.95 -50.17
CA TYR A 789 -2.65 1.74 -49.34
C TYR A 789 -3.80 0.74 -49.48
N ASP A 790 -4.96 1.13 -50.01
CA ASP A 790 -6.08 0.23 -50.30
C ASP A 790 -5.97 -0.48 -51.66
N LEU A 791 -4.93 -0.22 -52.46
CA LEU A 791 -4.83 -0.65 -53.86
C LEU A 791 -5.07 -2.16 -54.08
N GLY A 792 -4.54 -3.01 -53.20
CA GLY A 792 -4.75 -4.46 -53.27
C GLY A 792 -6.19 -4.87 -53.00
N GLU A 793 -6.83 -4.27 -51.99
CA GLU A 793 -8.24 -4.52 -51.64
C GLU A 793 -9.19 -3.96 -52.71
N ARG A 794 -8.84 -2.83 -53.33
CA ARG A 794 -9.56 -2.23 -54.45
C ARG A 794 -9.52 -3.13 -55.70
N GLN A 795 -8.37 -3.73 -55.99
CA GLN A 795 -8.18 -4.70 -57.08
C GLN A 795 -8.92 -6.02 -56.81
N LEU A 796 -8.85 -6.53 -55.59
CA LEU A 796 -9.64 -7.69 -55.16
C LEU A 796 -11.14 -7.40 -55.29
N GLY A 797 -11.57 -6.17 -54.99
CA GLY A 797 -12.94 -5.68 -55.16
C GLY A 797 -13.49 -5.86 -56.58
N TYR A 798 -12.85 -5.26 -57.59
CA TYR A 798 -13.30 -5.34 -58.99
C TYR A 798 -13.29 -6.77 -59.55
N VAL A 799 -12.50 -7.67 -58.96
CA VAL A 799 -12.45 -9.08 -59.36
C VAL A 799 -13.46 -9.94 -58.60
N ALA A 800 -13.78 -9.59 -57.35
CA ALA A 800 -14.85 -10.21 -56.58
C ALA A 800 -16.24 -9.85 -57.12
N SER A 801 -16.47 -8.61 -57.57
CA SER A 801 -17.68 -8.25 -58.33
C SER A 801 -17.74 -9.04 -59.64
N PHE A 802 -16.68 -9.01 -60.46
CA PHE A 802 -16.58 -9.79 -61.69
C PHE A 802 -16.86 -11.30 -61.50
N ASP A 803 -16.44 -11.92 -60.38
CA ASP A 803 -16.78 -13.31 -60.07
C ASP A 803 -18.25 -13.48 -59.65
N LEU A 804 -18.76 -12.67 -58.72
CA LEU A 804 -20.10 -12.83 -58.15
C LEU A 804 -21.21 -12.40 -59.12
N ASP A 805 -20.97 -11.38 -59.94
CA ASP A 805 -21.92 -10.90 -60.94
C ASP A 805 -22.10 -11.94 -62.07
N LEU A 806 -21.09 -12.80 -62.31
CA LEU A 806 -21.26 -13.99 -63.14
C LEU A 806 -22.17 -15.07 -62.50
N ASP A 807 -22.29 -15.13 -61.16
CA ASP A 807 -23.33 -15.95 -60.50
C ASP A 807 -24.71 -15.32 -60.69
N VAL A 808 -24.84 -13.99 -60.58
CA VAL A 808 -26.11 -13.27 -60.82
C VAL A 808 -26.59 -13.45 -62.26
N PHE A 809 -25.68 -13.38 -63.24
CA PHE A 809 -25.97 -13.69 -64.64
C PHE A 809 -26.40 -15.15 -64.83
N ALA A 810 -25.67 -16.11 -64.26
CA ALA A 810 -26.03 -17.53 -64.35
C ALA A 810 -27.39 -17.84 -63.71
N ALA A 811 -27.69 -17.23 -62.55
CA ALA A 811 -28.96 -17.38 -61.86
C ALA A 811 -30.13 -16.75 -62.65
N SER A 812 -29.97 -15.55 -63.20
CA SER A 812 -31.03 -14.87 -63.95
C SER A 812 -31.33 -15.55 -65.30
N ILE A 813 -30.31 -15.96 -66.05
CA ILE A 813 -30.49 -16.77 -67.27
C ILE A 813 -31.04 -18.17 -66.95
N GLY A 814 -30.58 -18.80 -65.87
CA GLY A 814 -31.10 -20.07 -65.38
C GLY A 814 -32.58 -19.99 -64.97
N LEU A 815 -33.00 -18.86 -64.39
CA LEU A 815 -34.39 -18.57 -64.04
C LEU A 815 -35.26 -18.31 -65.28
N ALA A 816 -34.78 -17.52 -66.25
CA ALA A 816 -35.50 -17.34 -67.52
C ALA A 816 -35.73 -18.69 -68.24
N ARG A 817 -34.68 -19.54 -68.29
CA ARG A 817 -34.77 -20.92 -68.78
C ARG A 817 -35.78 -21.76 -67.99
N SER A 818 -35.72 -21.75 -66.66
CA SER A 818 -36.55 -22.61 -65.80
C SER A 818 -38.03 -22.19 -65.82
N SER A 819 -38.34 -20.90 -65.96
CA SER A 819 -39.71 -20.40 -66.09
C SER A 819 -40.37 -20.79 -67.42
N VAL A 820 -39.66 -20.65 -68.56
CA VAL A 820 -40.18 -21.10 -69.87
C VAL A 820 -40.34 -22.62 -69.89
N LYS A 821 -39.29 -23.37 -69.50
CA LYS A 821 -39.35 -24.83 -69.45
C LYS A 821 -40.41 -25.34 -68.47
N GLY A 822 -40.70 -24.58 -67.41
CA GLY A 822 -41.81 -24.85 -66.48
C GLY A 822 -43.17 -24.91 -67.20
N ILE A 823 -43.51 -23.90 -68.00
CA ILE A 823 -44.76 -23.90 -68.79
C ILE A 823 -44.80 -25.03 -69.84
N VAL A 824 -43.64 -25.41 -70.40
CA VAL A 824 -43.57 -26.44 -71.46
C VAL A 824 -43.63 -27.87 -70.90
N ASN A 825 -43.23 -28.08 -69.64
CA ASN A 825 -43.14 -29.41 -69.02
C ASN A 825 -44.20 -29.69 -67.95
N GLU A 826 -44.86 -28.67 -67.41
CA GLU A 826 -46.01 -28.84 -66.50
C GLU A 826 -47.27 -29.07 -67.37
N GLU A 827 -47.95 -30.21 -67.22
CA GLU A 827 -49.18 -30.56 -67.97
C GLU A 827 -50.42 -29.74 -67.52
N ASP A 828 -50.23 -28.43 -67.29
CA ASP A 828 -51.29 -27.48 -66.92
C ASP A 828 -52.21 -27.25 -68.13
N THR A 829 -53.29 -28.05 -68.21
CA THR A 829 -54.19 -28.15 -69.38
C THR A 829 -54.93 -26.87 -69.81
N ASP A 830 -54.79 -25.78 -69.06
CA ASP A 830 -55.50 -24.51 -69.26
C ASP A 830 -54.65 -23.42 -69.97
N VAL A 831 -53.35 -23.63 -70.20
CA VAL A 831 -52.46 -22.62 -70.84
C VAL A 831 -52.35 -22.83 -72.35
N VAL A 832 -52.85 -21.87 -73.13
CA VAL A 832 -52.72 -21.87 -74.61
C VAL A 832 -51.32 -21.40 -75.02
N LEU A 833 -50.57 -22.28 -75.68
CA LEU A 833 -49.23 -22.00 -76.23
C LEU A 833 -49.33 -21.52 -77.68
N ASP A 834 -48.87 -20.30 -77.97
CA ASP A 834 -48.73 -19.77 -79.33
C ASP A 834 -47.24 -19.74 -79.72
N MET A 835 -46.87 -20.75 -80.50
CA MET A 835 -45.49 -21.05 -80.87
C MET A 835 -44.99 -20.21 -82.06
N GLY A 836 -45.88 -19.52 -82.78
CA GLY A 836 -45.54 -18.73 -83.99
C GLY A 836 -44.90 -19.51 -85.15
N GLY A 837 -44.83 -20.84 -85.09
CA GLY A 837 -44.13 -21.71 -86.05
C GLY A 837 -42.66 -22.02 -85.70
N PHE A 838 -42.18 -21.66 -84.51
CA PHE A 838 -40.80 -21.88 -84.06
C PHE A 838 -40.71 -23.00 -83.00
N ASP A 839 -39.55 -23.66 -82.91
CA ASP A 839 -39.26 -24.62 -81.83
C ASP A 839 -38.60 -23.91 -80.63
N ILE A 840 -39.22 -24.04 -79.44
CA ILE A 840 -38.69 -23.51 -78.17
C ILE A 840 -37.29 -24.05 -77.88
N ASN A 841 -36.99 -25.29 -78.25
CA ASN A 841 -35.71 -25.92 -77.97
C ASN A 841 -34.58 -25.21 -78.71
N THR A 842 -34.68 -25.10 -80.04
CA THR A 842 -33.61 -24.56 -80.90
C THR A 842 -33.51 -23.02 -80.86
N GLU A 843 -34.63 -22.30 -80.76
CA GLU A 843 -34.61 -20.82 -80.81
C GLU A 843 -34.38 -20.16 -79.43
N LEU A 844 -34.56 -20.88 -78.33
CA LEU A 844 -34.48 -20.32 -76.97
C LEU A 844 -33.74 -21.18 -75.95
N LEU A 845 -34.12 -22.45 -75.72
CA LEU A 845 -33.52 -23.25 -74.64
C LEU A 845 -32.08 -23.68 -74.93
N GLU A 846 -31.73 -24.05 -76.16
CA GLU A 846 -30.35 -24.35 -76.57
C GLU A 846 -29.47 -23.08 -76.50
N PRO A 847 -29.85 -21.93 -77.10
CA PRO A 847 -29.17 -20.65 -76.90
C PRO A 847 -28.91 -20.28 -75.44
N LEU A 848 -29.90 -20.39 -74.55
CA LEU A 848 -29.72 -20.12 -73.12
C LEU A 848 -28.74 -21.11 -72.47
N GLN A 849 -28.72 -22.38 -72.87
CA GLN A 849 -27.72 -23.34 -72.39
C GLN A 849 -26.30 -23.01 -72.88
N MET A 850 -26.18 -22.56 -74.14
CA MET A 850 -24.90 -22.12 -74.69
C MET A 850 -24.35 -20.89 -73.95
N LEU A 851 -25.20 -19.92 -73.62
CA LEU A 851 -24.84 -18.76 -72.80
C LEU A 851 -24.39 -19.18 -71.39
N LEU A 852 -25.10 -20.09 -70.72
CA LEU A 852 -24.67 -20.64 -69.43
C LEU A 852 -23.32 -21.36 -69.53
N ASN A 853 -23.12 -22.20 -70.55
CA ASN A 853 -21.86 -22.94 -70.75
C ASN A 853 -20.68 -22.01 -71.09
N LYS A 854 -20.92 -20.89 -71.78
CA LYS A 854 -19.93 -19.81 -71.96
C LYS A 854 -19.68 -19.08 -70.62
N GLY A 855 -20.71 -18.82 -69.82
CA GLY A 855 -20.61 -18.29 -68.46
C GLY A 855 -19.72 -19.14 -67.55
N LYS A 856 -19.86 -20.48 -67.57
CA LYS A 856 -18.96 -21.43 -66.88
C LYS A 856 -17.49 -21.22 -67.25
N SER A 857 -17.21 -20.86 -68.51
CA SER A 857 -15.84 -20.61 -68.99
C SER A 857 -15.27 -19.31 -68.43
N ALA A 858 -16.07 -18.22 -68.40
CA ALA A 858 -15.69 -16.97 -67.75
C ALA A 858 -15.50 -17.14 -66.23
N LYS A 859 -16.43 -17.84 -65.55
CA LYS A 859 -16.38 -18.12 -64.11
C LYS A 859 -15.13 -18.94 -63.70
N ASN A 860 -14.62 -19.79 -64.59
CA ASN A 860 -13.37 -20.52 -64.38
C ASN A 860 -12.11 -19.64 -64.52
N VAL A 861 -12.22 -18.45 -65.13
CA VAL A 861 -11.15 -17.44 -65.21
C VAL A 861 -11.24 -16.48 -64.02
N SER A 862 -12.44 -15.97 -63.70
CA SER A 862 -12.67 -15.11 -62.51
C SER A 862 -12.23 -15.81 -61.21
N ARG A 863 -12.63 -17.07 -60.99
CA ARG A 863 -12.28 -17.85 -59.78
C ARG A 863 -10.77 -18.09 -59.64
N LYS A 864 -10.00 -18.08 -60.74
CA LYS A 864 -8.52 -18.14 -60.70
C LYS A 864 -7.92 -16.79 -60.36
N LEU A 865 -8.44 -15.72 -60.98
CA LEU A 865 -7.99 -14.35 -60.76
C LEU A 865 -8.24 -13.89 -59.32
N THR A 866 -9.44 -14.17 -58.78
CA THR A 866 -9.82 -13.85 -57.39
C THR A 866 -8.87 -14.50 -56.39
N LYS A 867 -8.71 -15.82 -56.46
CA LYS A 867 -7.78 -16.58 -55.59
C LYS A 867 -6.34 -16.06 -55.66
N ARG A 868 -5.87 -15.70 -56.86
CA ARG A 868 -4.50 -15.19 -57.03
C ARG A 868 -4.31 -13.79 -56.44
N LEU A 869 -5.36 -12.96 -56.45
CA LEU A 869 -5.34 -11.65 -55.78
C LEU A 869 -5.50 -11.79 -54.26
N GLU A 870 -6.35 -12.69 -53.76
CA GLU A 870 -6.43 -13.04 -52.33
C GLU A 870 -5.10 -13.54 -51.77
N GLU A 871 -4.29 -14.26 -52.56
CA GLU A 871 -2.93 -14.64 -52.18
C GLU A 871 -2.00 -13.42 -52.09
N LEU A 872 -2.06 -12.50 -53.06
CA LEU A 872 -1.23 -11.30 -53.07
C LEU A 872 -1.59 -10.32 -51.95
N THR A 873 -2.87 -10.04 -51.69
CA THR A 873 -3.28 -9.15 -50.59
C THR A 873 -2.92 -9.74 -49.23
N ARG A 874 -3.05 -11.06 -49.06
CA ARG A 874 -2.59 -11.80 -47.87
C ARG A 874 -1.06 -11.72 -47.68
N GLU A 875 -0.28 -11.64 -48.76
CA GLU A 875 1.16 -11.33 -48.74
C GLU A 875 1.48 -9.82 -48.64
N SER A 876 0.48 -8.97 -48.36
CA SER A 876 0.60 -7.49 -48.30
C SER A 876 1.18 -6.89 -49.59
N SER A 877 0.73 -7.41 -50.74
CA SER A 877 1.16 -7.00 -52.07
C SER A 877 -0.05 -6.75 -52.99
N ALA A 878 0.12 -5.86 -53.96
CA ALA A 878 -0.88 -5.50 -54.95
C ALA A 878 -0.27 -5.51 -56.37
N LEU A 879 -1.09 -5.39 -57.40
CA LEU A 879 -0.61 -5.12 -58.75
C LEU A 879 -0.36 -3.62 -58.95
N LYS A 880 0.52 -3.27 -59.90
CA LYS A 880 0.72 -1.89 -60.35
C LYS A 880 -0.60 -1.27 -60.84
N GLU A 881 -0.81 0.02 -60.53
CA GLU A 881 -2.06 0.76 -60.79
C GLU A 881 -2.52 0.75 -62.25
N HIS A 882 -1.61 0.63 -63.22
CA HIS A 882 -1.93 0.58 -64.65
C HIS A 882 -2.83 -0.61 -65.08
N LEU A 883 -3.00 -1.63 -64.22
CA LEU A 883 -3.91 -2.76 -64.45
C LEU A 883 -5.32 -2.52 -63.88
N LEU A 884 -5.53 -1.48 -63.06
CA LEU A 884 -6.83 -1.17 -62.46
C LEU A 884 -7.93 -0.91 -63.50
N PRO A 885 -7.70 -0.10 -64.58
CA PRO A 885 -8.73 0.13 -65.60
C PRO A 885 -9.11 -1.13 -66.40
N GLN A 886 -8.24 -2.14 -66.43
CA GLN A 886 -8.54 -3.44 -67.07
C GLN A 886 -9.47 -4.27 -66.18
N MET A 887 -9.35 -4.18 -64.85
CA MET A 887 -10.27 -4.82 -63.91
C MET A 887 -11.64 -4.13 -63.89
N GLU A 888 -11.63 -2.80 -63.84
CA GLU A 888 -12.85 -1.98 -63.93
C GLU A 888 -13.61 -2.24 -65.24
N GLY A 889 -12.89 -2.31 -66.37
CA GLY A 889 -13.46 -2.68 -67.68
C GLY A 889 -14.03 -4.11 -67.75
N LEU A 890 -13.54 -5.05 -66.94
CA LEU A 890 -14.15 -6.38 -66.80
C LEU A 890 -15.44 -6.34 -65.98
N SER A 891 -15.43 -5.62 -64.85
CA SER A 891 -16.62 -5.48 -63.99
C SER A 891 -17.76 -4.78 -64.73
N ASN A 892 -17.47 -3.69 -65.46
CA ASN A 892 -18.49 -2.94 -66.21
C ASN A 892 -19.11 -3.79 -67.33
N LYS A 893 -18.29 -4.51 -68.12
CA LYS A 893 -18.76 -5.44 -69.16
C LYS A 893 -19.62 -6.59 -68.61
N VAL A 894 -19.42 -7.02 -67.35
CA VAL A 894 -20.32 -8.00 -66.69
C VAL A 894 -21.57 -7.32 -66.11
N GLY A 895 -21.51 -6.06 -65.69
CA GLY A 895 -22.70 -5.27 -65.33
C GLY A 895 -23.73 -5.23 -66.47
N ASP A 896 -23.29 -4.94 -67.70
CA ASP A 896 -24.15 -4.97 -68.90
C ASP A 896 -24.77 -6.36 -69.16
N LEU A 897 -24.01 -7.42 -68.85
CA LEU A 897 -24.44 -8.81 -69.00
C LEU A 897 -25.47 -9.23 -67.93
N VAL A 898 -25.29 -8.77 -66.69
CA VAL A 898 -26.24 -8.93 -65.58
C VAL A 898 -27.53 -8.14 -65.84
N ASN A 899 -27.42 -6.89 -66.30
CA ASN A 899 -28.57 -6.07 -66.66
C ASN A 899 -29.43 -6.73 -67.74
N PHE A 900 -28.80 -7.32 -68.77
CA PHE A 900 -29.47 -8.16 -69.77
C PHE A 900 -30.15 -9.37 -69.13
N GLY A 901 -29.43 -10.14 -68.30
CA GLY A 901 -29.97 -11.34 -67.66
C GLY A 901 -31.18 -11.08 -66.76
N ILE A 902 -31.09 -10.05 -65.91
CA ILE A 902 -32.19 -9.63 -65.02
C ILE A 902 -33.38 -9.11 -65.83
N SER A 903 -33.15 -8.26 -66.84
CA SER A 903 -34.23 -7.72 -67.68
C SER A 903 -34.96 -8.83 -68.45
N LEU A 904 -34.21 -9.78 -69.02
CA LEU A 904 -34.77 -10.94 -69.71
C LEU A 904 -35.57 -11.82 -68.75
N ALA A 905 -35.04 -12.09 -67.55
CA ALA A 905 -35.75 -12.86 -66.52
C ALA A 905 -37.05 -12.18 -66.09
N GLN A 906 -37.04 -10.87 -65.81
CA GLN A 906 -38.23 -10.12 -65.40
C GLN A 906 -39.31 -10.09 -66.50
N GLN A 907 -38.93 -9.80 -67.75
CA GLN A 907 -39.87 -9.79 -68.87
C GLN A 907 -40.44 -11.19 -69.15
N THR A 908 -39.60 -12.23 -69.06
CA THR A 908 -40.02 -13.63 -69.20
C THR A 908 -40.98 -14.04 -68.08
N ILE A 909 -40.64 -13.78 -66.81
CA ILE A 909 -41.49 -14.11 -65.64
C ILE A 909 -42.83 -13.39 -65.72
N LYS A 910 -42.84 -12.11 -66.12
CA LYS A 910 -44.10 -11.36 -66.30
C LYS A 910 -44.98 -12.03 -67.35
N HIS A 911 -44.47 -12.31 -68.54
CA HIS A 911 -45.22 -12.98 -69.62
C HIS A 911 -45.68 -14.40 -69.23
N VAL A 912 -44.85 -15.12 -68.45
CA VAL A 912 -45.19 -16.42 -67.84
C VAL A 912 -46.32 -16.29 -66.81
N ALA A 913 -46.39 -15.21 -66.03
CA ALA A 913 -47.45 -14.96 -65.06
C ALA A 913 -48.75 -14.46 -65.72
N ASP A 914 -48.66 -13.58 -66.73
CA ASP A 914 -49.79 -13.11 -67.54
C ASP A 914 -50.43 -14.28 -68.33
N ALA A 915 -49.63 -15.29 -68.71
CA ALA A 915 -50.12 -16.55 -69.28
C ALA A 915 -50.74 -17.51 -68.24
N ARG A 916 -50.08 -17.74 -67.09
CA ARG A 916 -50.61 -18.61 -66.02
C ARG A 916 -51.88 -18.06 -65.34
N SER A 917 -52.12 -16.75 -65.43
CA SER A 917 -53.36 -16.11 -64.98
C SER A 917 -54.47 -16.08 -66.05
N ALA A 918 -54.27 -16.78 -67.17
CA ALA A 918 -55.19 -16.86 -68.32
C ALA A 918 -55.54 -15.49 -68.96
N SER A 919 -54.71 -14.46 -68.76
CA SER A 919 -54.96 -13.13 -69.34
C SER A 919 -54.57 -13.03 -70.82
N THR A 920 -53.56 -13.79 -71.24
CA THR A 920 -53.04 -13.84 -72.63
C THR A 920 -52.45 -15.21 -72.94
N PRO A 921 -52.50 -15.73 -74.19
CA PRO A 921 -51.77 -16.94 -74.57
C PRO A 921 -50.26 -16.74 -74.46
N PHE A 922 -49.50 -17.80 -74.14
CA PHE A 922 -48.04 -17.72 -74.07
C PHE A 922 -47.45 -17.65 -75.48
N GLN A 923 -47.09 -16.44 -75.91
CA GLN A 923 -46.44 -16.18 -77.19
C GLN A 923 -44.91 -16.27 -77.09
N LEU A 924 -44.31 -17.26 -77.75
CA LEU A 924 -42.86 -17.43 -77.81
C LEU A 924 -42.16 -16.27 -78.55
N THR A 925 -42.81 -15.76 -79.61
CA THR A 925 -42.34 -14.64 -80.42
C THR A 925 -42.07 -13.39 -79.60
N THR A 926 -42.89 -13.12 -78.57
CA THR A 926 -42.74 -11.99 -77.64
C THR A 926 -41.50 -12.12 -76.74
N VAL A 927 -41.17 -13.34 -76.29
CA VAL A 927 -39.94 -13.59 -75.51
C VAL A 927 -38.70 -13.46 -76.40
N ILE A 928 -38.78 -13.91 -77.65
CA ILE A 928 -37.70 -13.78 -78.63
C ILE A 928 -37.51 -12.32 -79.08
N SER A 929 -38.57 -11.51 -79.21
CA SER A 929 -38.45 -10.07 -79.51
C SER A 929 -37.84 -9.30 -78.33
N ALA A 930 -38.29 -9.58 -77.10
CA ALA A 930 -37.68 -9.07 -75.87
C ALA A 930 -36.17 -9.39 -75.81
N ALA A 931 -35.78 -10.65 -76.06
CA ALA A 931 -34.37 -11.05 -76.10
C ALA A 931 -33.57 -10.33 -77.20
N LYS A 932 -34.17 -10.06 -78.37
CA LYS A 932 -33.55 -9.30 -79.46
C LYS A 932 -33.39 -7.81 -79.13
N GLU A 933 -34.39 -7.17 -78.54
CA GLU A 933 -34.34 -5.76 -78.11
C GLU A 933 -33.31 -5.55 -76.99
N LEU A 934 -33.30 -6.43 -75.97
CA LEU A 934 -32.32 -6.39 -74.89
C LEU A 934 -30.89 -6.69 -75.40
N ALA A 935 -30.72 -7.62 -76.35
CA ALA A 935 -29.42 -7.89 -76.96
C ALA A 935 -28.94 -6.72 -77.85
N ALA A 936 -29.84 -5.98 -78.48
CA ALA A 936 -29.54 -4.77 -79.25
C ALA A 936 -29.16 -3.57 -78.37
N GLY A 937 -29.62 -3.54 -77.10
CA GLY A 937 -29.17 -2.57 -76.11
C GLY A 937 -27.72 -2.78 -75.63
N ASN A 938 -27.21 -4.01 -75.70
CA ASN A 938 -25.83 -4.31 -75.32
C ASN A 938 -24.82 -4.01 -76.44
N SER A 939 -23.65 -3.52 -76.05
CA SER A 939 -22.77 -2.63 -76.83
C SER A 939 -21.98 -3.24 -78.01
N ASN A 940 -22.42 -4.37 -78.58
CA ASN A 940 -21.79 -5.06 -79.72
C ASN A 940 -22.76 -5.50 -80.84
N TYR A 941 -24.05 -5.15 -80.78
CA TYR A 941 -25.05 -5.70 -81.72
C TYR A 941 -24.86 -5.24 -83.17
N LYS A 942 -24.66 -6.21 -84.08
CA LYS A 942 -24.56 -6.00 -85.54
C LYS A 942 -25.92 -6.36 -86.18
N PRO A 943 -26.52 -5.51 -87.03
CA PRO A 943 -27.78 -5.84 -87.69
C PRO A 943 -27.69 -7.13 -88.52
N GLY A 944 -28.47 -8.14 -88.13
CA GLY A 944 -28.51 -9.46 -88.78
C GLY A 944 -27.84 -10.60 -88.01
N THR A 945 -27.15 -10.33 -86.90
CA THR A 945 -26.59 -11.37 -86.00
C THR A 945 -27.68 -11.94 -85.07
N LEU A 946 -27.58 -13.23 -84.68
CA LEU A 946 -28.52 -13.83 -83.73
C LEU A 946 -28.35 -13.19 -82.35
N TRP A 947 -29.47 -13.02 -81.63
CA TRP A 947 -29.48 -12.31 -80.33
C TRP A 947 -28.51 -12.91 -79.31
N TRP A 948 -28.41 -14.24 -79.27
CA TRP A 948 -27.52 -14.95 -78.36
C TRP A 948 -26.04 -14.92 -78.80
N GLU A 949 -25.75 -14.77 -80.09
CA GLU A 949 -24.37 -14.69 -80.60
C GLU A 949 -23.68 -13.40 -80.13
N ALA A 950 -24.36 -12.25 -80.12
CA ALA A 950 -23.82 -10.99 -79.64
C ALA A 950 -23.48 -11.04 -78.12
N VAL A 951 -24.33 -11.71 -77.34
CA VAL A 951 -24.11 -11.94 -75.91
C VAL A 951 -22.97 -12.96 -75.71
N ALA A 952 -22.91 -14.03 -76.51
CA ALA A 952 -21.83 -15.02 -76.47
C ALA A 952 -20.47 -14.46 -76.92
N GLU A 953 -20.43 -13.52 -77.88
CA GLU A 953 -19.24 -12.76 -78.26
C GLU A 953 -18.74 -11.94 -77.06
N THR A 954 -19.64 -11.25 -76.37
CA THR A 954 -19.32 -10.44 -75.18
C THR A 954 -18.78 -11.30 -74.02
N ILE A 955 -19.38 -12.46 -73.71
CA ILE A 955 -18.84 -13.42 -72.73
C ILE A 955 -17.48 -13.98 -73.17
N SER A 956 -17.26 -14.17 -74.48
CA SER A 956 -15.98 -14.65 -75.02
C SER A 956 -14.89 -13.58 -74.92
N GLN A 957 -15.21 -12.31 -75.15
CA GLN A 957 -14.32 -11.16 -74.93
C GLN A 957 -13.93 -11.06 -73.45
N LEU A 958 -14.91 -11.14 -72.52
CA LEU A 958 -14.67 -11.18 -71.07
C LEU A 958 -13.73 -12.33 -70.66
N THR A 959 -13.95 -13.53 -71.19
CA THR A 959 -13.10 -14.69 -70.94
C THR A 959 -11.67 -14.47 -71.45
N GLN A 960 -11.52 -13.82 -72.62
CA GLN A 960 -10.21 -13.50 -73.20
C GLN A 960 -9.47 -12.40 -72.42
N ASP A 961 -10.16 -11.32 -72.05
CA ASP A 961 -9.60 -10.19 -71.31
C ASP A 961 -9.20 -10.59 -69.87
N GLY A 962 -10.07 -11.34 -69.18
CA GLY A 962 -9.73 -11.96 -67.89
C GLY A 962 -8.57 -12.95 -67.99
N GLY A 963 -8.46 -13.66 -69.12
CA GLY A 963 -7.34 -14.57 -69.41
C GLY A 963 -6.01 -13.84 -69.58
N LYS A 964 -5.99 -12.74 -70.35
CA LYS A 964 -4.82 -11.84 -70.49
C LYS A 964 -4.40 -11.30 -69.12
N LEU A 965 -5.36 -10.78 -68.36
CA LEU A 965 -5.11 -10.22 -67.03
C LEU A 965 -4.57 -11.29 -66.07
N SER A 966 -5.16 -12.49 -66.04
CA SER A 966 -4.68 -13.62 -65.23
C SER A 966 -3.25 -14.06 -65.57
N GLY A 967 -2.80 -13.90 -66.82
CA GLY A 967 -1.40 -14.13 -67.21
C GLY A 967 -0.44 -13.07 -66.69
N ASN A 968 -0.93 -11.86 -66.42
CA ASN A 968 -0.13 -10.71 -65.97
C ASN A 968 0.01 -10.60 -64.44
N VAL A 969 -0.65 -11.48 -63.65
CA VAL A 969 -0.64 -11.47 -62.16
C VAL A 969 0.63 -12.13 -61.59
N GLY A 970 1.79 -11.63 -62.00
CA GLY A 970 3.10 -12.13 -61.56
C GLY A 970 4.28 -11.29 -62.04
N GLY A 971 5.47 -11.61 -61.53
CA GLY A 971 6.72 -10.95 -61.91
C GLY A 971 6.75 -9.45 -61.62
N GLU A 972 7.19 -8.66 -62.60
CA GLU A 972 7.43 -7.22 -62.48
C GLU A 972 6.18 -6.37 -62.18
N ASN A 973 4.96 -6.95 -62.28
CA ASN A 973 3.71 -6.22 -62.06
C ASN A 973 3.26 -6.18 -60.60
N VAL A 974 3.95 -6.88 -59.69
CA VAL A 974 3.61 -6.89 -58.26
C VAL A 974 4.39 -5.80 -57.50
N VAL A 975 3.68 -5.02 -56.68
CA VAL A 975 4.23 -4.02 -55.76
C VAL A 975 3.91 -4.46 -54.34
N LYS A 976 4.91 -4.45 -53.44
CA LYS A 976 4.66 -4.71 -52.02
C LYS A 976 4.15 -3.44 -51.34
N ILE A 977 3.05 -3.54 -50.59
CA ILE A 977 2.57 -2.45 -49.75
C ILE A 977 3.41 -2.42 -48.48
N THR A 978 4.07 -1.30 -48.21
CA THR A 978 4.89 -1.09 -47.01
C THR A 978 4.66 0.30 -46.44
N GLY A 979 4.14 0.36 -45.21
CA GLY A 979 4.04 1.56 -44.40
C GLY A 979 4.36 1.24 -42.93
N ILE A 980 4.61 2.28 -42.13
CA ILE A 980 4.76 2.16 -40.67
C ILE A 980 3.36 2.38 -40.06
N PRO A 981 2.83 1.46 -39.22
CA PRO A 981 1.52 1.65 -38.63
C PRO A 981 1.45 2.90 -37.72
N PRO A 982 0.33 3.64 -37.71
CA PRO A 982 0.23 4.91 -36.98
C PRO A 982 0.51 4.75 -35.48
N TRP A 983 0.10 3.63 -34.88
CA TRP A 983 0.36 3.33 -33.48
C TRP A 983 1.87 3.11 -33.17
N GLN A 984 2.70 2.72 -34.15
CA GLN A 984 4.16 2.67 -33.93
C GLN A 984 4.78 4.08 -33.95
N SER A 985 4.27 4.98 -34.79
CA SER A 985 4.68 6.39 -34.81
C SER A 985 4.26 7.10 -33.52
N ARG A 986 2.97 7.04 -33.18
CA ARG A 986 2.37 7.56 -31.92
C ARG A 986 3.13 7.07 -30.68
N LEU A 987 3.54 5.79 -30.65
CA LEU A 987 4.34 5.25 -29.55
C LEU A 987 5.67 5.98 -29.38
N SER A 988 6.36 6.32 -30.49
CA SER A 988 7.61 7.06 -30.40
C SER A 988 7.39 8.48 -29.87
N THR A 989 6.28 9.12 -30.24
CA THR A 989 5.82 10.40 -29.69
C THR A 989 5.52 10.32 -28.19
N ILE A 990 4.76 9.31 -27.75
CA ILE A 990 4.39 9.11 -26.34
C ILE A 990 5.62 8.82 -25.47
N LYS A 991 6.58 8.04 -25.99
CA LYS A 991 7.87 7.79 -25.31
C LYS A 991 8.71 9.07 -25.22
N ALA A 992 8.69 9.93 -26.23
CA ALA A 992 9.35 11.23 -26.17
C ALA A 992 8.70 12.18 -25.15
N SER A 993 7.36 12.29 -25.11
CA SER A 993 6.68 13.13 -24.11
C SER A 993 6.87 12.61 -22.68
N LEU A 994 6.87 11.29 -22.47
CA LEU A 994 7.12 10.72 -21.14
C LEU A 994 8.56 10.96 -20.68
N ALA A 995 9.54 10.92 -21.59
CA ALA A 995 10.93 11.28 -21.28
C ALA A 995 11.07 12.77 -20.88
N VAL A 996 10.29 13.68 -21.48
CA VAL A 996 10.24 15.10 -21.09
C VAL A 996 9.58 15.28 -19.72
N ASN A 997 8.54 14.50 -19.41
CA ASN A 997 7.88 14.56 -18.09
C ASN A 997 8.83 14.16 -16.95
N LEU A 998 9.73 13.18 -17.14
CA LEU A 998 10.72 12.82 -16.12
C LEU A 998 11.65 14.00 -15.74
N GLU A 999 11.98 14.89 -16.69
CA GLU A 999 12.75 16.10 -16.39
C GLU A 999 11.91 17.16 -15.63
N ALA A 1000 10.59 17.20 -15.86
CA ALA A 1000 9.66 18.03 -15.10
C ALA A 1000 9.44 17.48 -13.68
N GLU A 1001 9.29 16.16 -13.52
CA GLU A 1001 9.21 15.48 -12.22
C GLU A 1001 10.50 15.69 -11.40
N HIS A 1002 11.68 15.61 -12.03
CA HIS A 1002 12.94 15.94 -11.36
C HIS A 1002 12.95 17.39 -10.84
N LYS A 1003 12.49 18.36 -11.64
CA LYS A 1003 12.39 19.77 -11.23
C LYS A 1003 11.35 19.99 -10.14
N LEU A 1004 10.21 19.29 -10.18
CA LEU A 1004 9.20 19.31 -9.13
C LEU A 1004 9.72 18.70 -7.82
N SER A 1005 10.52 17.63 -7.91
CA SER A 1005 11.20 17.02 -6.75
C SER A 1005 12.22 17.99 -6.15
N GLN A 1006 13.05 18.64 -6.97
CA GLN A 1006 14.00 19.67 -6.51
C GLN A 1006 13.28 20.85 -5.83
N LEU A 1007 12.23 21.40 -6.46
CA LEU A 1007 11.42 22.48 -5.88
C LEU A 1007 10.71 22.03 -4.58
N SER A 1008 10.28 20.77 -4.49
CA SER A 1008 9.70 20.19 -3.27
C SER A 1008 10.74 20.09 -2.15
N GLU A 1009 11.97 19.66 -2.44
CA GLU A 1009 13.05 19.61 -1.45
C GLU A 1009 13.54 21.01 -1.03
N GLU A 1010 13.55 21.99 -1.95
CA GLU A 1010 13.75 23.42 -1.63
C GLU A 1010 12.63 23.95 -0.71
N ILE A 1011 11.37 23.69 -1.02
CA ILE A 1011 10.22 24.07 -0.18
C ILE A 1011 10.32 23.40 1.20
N GLN A 1012 10.65 22.11 1.28
CA GLN A 1012 10.86 21.42 2.56
C GLN A 1012 12.08 21.97 3.32
N GLY A 1013 13.12 22.45 2.64
CA GLY A 1013 14.26 23.13 3.22
C GLY A 1013 13.88 24.49 3.80
N LEU A 1014 13.10 25.28 3.06
CA LEU A 1014 12.54 26.57 3.50
C LEU A 1014 11.60 26.39 4.70
N VAL A 1015 10.71 25.38 4.69
CA VAL A 1015 9.83 25.07 5.82
C VAL A 1015 10.62 24.64 7.07
N ARG A 1016 11.71 23.86 6.90
CA ARG A 1016 12.63 23.53 8.00
C ARG A 1016 13.33 24.78 8.56
N SER A 1017 13.81 25.67 7.69
CA SER A 1017 14.40 26.96 8.09
C SER A 1017 13.41 27.88 8.80
N LEU A 1018 12.15 27.88 8.36
CA LEU A 1018 11.07 28.67 8.96
C LEU A 1018 10.71 28.13 10.36
N LYS A 1019 10.55 26.81 10.52
CA LYS A 1019 10.33 26.18 11.84
C LYS A 1019 11.47 26.48 12.83
N ALA A 1020 12.73 26.43 12.41
CA ALA A 1020 13.88 26.78 13.26
C ALA A 1020 13.89 28.28 13.65
N LYS A 1021 13.42 29.16 12.75
CA LYS A 1021 13.20 30.58 13.07
C LYS A 1021 12.04 30.80 14.03
N ASP A 1022 10.93 30.06 13.89
CA ASP A 1022 9.81 30.13 14.83
C ASP A 1022 10.20 29.61 16.23
N GLN A 1023 11.01 28.55 16.31
CA GLN A 1023 11.57 28.05 17.58
C GLN A 1023 12.47 29.10 18.25
N SER A 1024 13.44 29.67 17.54
CA SER A 1024 14.25 30.77 18.10
C SER A 1024 13.42 32.01 18.46
N ILE A 1025 12.35 32.34 17.72
CA ILE A 1025 11.40 33.39 18.09
C ILE A 1025 10.61 33.03 19.37
N GLN A 1026 10.26 31.77 19.59
CA GLN A 1026 9.64 31.29 20.84
C GLN A 1026 10.63 31.36 22.02
N GLU A 1027 11.87 30.94 21.84
CA GLU A 1027 12.95 31.09 22.83
C GLU A 1027 13.17 32.56 23.19
N TYR A 1028 13.26 33.46 22.20
CA TYR A 1028 13.37 34.90 22.45
C TYR A 1028 12.12 35.46 23.16
N ARG A 1029 10.90 34.99 22.86
CA ARG A 1029 9.67 35.38 23.59
C ARG A 1029 9.72 34.94 25.05
N VAL A 1030 10.06 33.69 25.34
CA VAL A 1030 10.19 33.19 26.72
C VAL A 1030 11.31 33.93 27.46
N LYS A 1031 12.41 34.27 26.78
CA LYS A 1031 13.50 35.07 27.34
C LYS A 1031 13.07 36.52 27.61
N ILE A 1032 12.24 37.12 26.75
CA ILE A 1032 11.64 38.45 26.98
C ILE A 1032 10.68 38.38 28.17
N GLU A 1033 9.76 37.41 28.22
CA GLU A 1033 8.82 37.28 29.35
C GLU A 1033 9.55 37.04 30.68
N MET A 1034 10.65 36.27 30.68
CA MET A 1034 11.51 36.09 31.84
C MET A 1034 12.20 37.39 32.27
N GLN A 1035 12.65 38.21 31.31
CA GLN A 1035 13.21 39.54 31.58
C GLN A 1035 12.13 40.50 32.10
N GLU A 1036 10.92 40.47 31.54
CA GLU A 1036 9.77 41.28 31.98
C GLU A 1036 9.33 40.91 33.39
N ARG A 1037 9.18 39.61 33.72
CA ARG A 1037 8.88 39.15 35.09
C ARG A 1037 9.99 39.54 36.09
N ARG A 1038 11.26 39.51 35.68
CA ARG A 1038 12.39 40.00 36.50
C ARG A 1038 12.35 41.53 36.69
N MET A 1039 12.05 42.28 35.63
CA MET A 1039 11.85 43.74 35.67
C MET A 1039 10.65 44.12 36.55
N GLU A 1040 9.56 43.37 36.51
CA GLU A 1040 8.37 43.61 37.35
C GLU A 1040 8.66 43.28 38.83
N SER A 1041 9.44 42.22 39.10
CA SER A 1041 9.91 41.92 40.45
C SER A 1041 10.84 43.02 40.99
N ALA A 1042 11.82 43.45 40.20
CA ALA A 1042 12.71 44.56 40.54
C ALA A 1042 11.94 45.89 40.71
N LYS A 1043 10.88 46.12 39.91
CA LYS A 1043 10.01 47.27 40.04
C LYS A 1043 9.23 47.23 41.38
N LYS A 1044 8.64 46.09 41.73
CA LYS A 1044 7.98 45.89 43.05
C LYS A 1044 8.95 46.07 44.21
N GLN A 1045 10.19 45.61 44.07
CA GLN A 1045 11.26 45.88 45.04
C GLN A 1045 11.59 47.38 45.13
N SER A 1046 11.68 48.10 44.01
CA SER A 1046 11.92 49.56 44.02
C SER A 1046 10.73 50.35 44.59
N GLU A 1047 9.49 49.89 44.36
CA GLU A 1047 8.27 50.47 44.94
C GLU A 1047 8.23 50.25 46.45
N MET A 1048 8.53 49.03 46.92
CA MET A 1048 8.66 48.72 48.35
C MET A 1048 9.80 49.50 49.03
N ILE A 1049 10.94 49.71 48.34
CA ILE A 1049 12.03 50.55 48.86
C ILE A 1049 11.55 52.01 48.97
N ALA A 1050 10.86 52.56 47.97
CA ALA A 1050 10.33 53.91 48.02
C ALA A 1050 9.24 54.10 49.10
N GLU A 1051 8.43 53.07 49.37
CA GLU A 1051 7.49 53.07 50.50
C GLU A 1051 8.23 53.05 51.85
N LEU A 1052 9.25 52.19 52.00
CA LEU A 1052 10.10 52.15 53.20
C LEU A 1052 10.87 53.45 53.42
N GLU A 1053 11.43 54.06 52.37
CA GLU A 1053 12.11 55.37 52.44
C GLU A 1053 11.16 56.47 52.93
N LYS A 1054 9.92 56.47 52.43
CA LYS A 1054 8.87 57.40 52.84
C LYS A 1054 8.40 57.16 54.27
N GLU A 1055 8.28 55.91 54.72
CA GLU A 1055 8.02 55.59 56.13
C GLU A 1055 9.17 56.04 57.03
N LEU A 1056 10.42 55.86 56.58
CA LEU A 1056 11.62 56.32 57.29
C LEU A 1056 11.69 57.86 57.36
N GLU A 1057 11.28 58.57 56.32
CA GLU A 1057 11.13 60.03 56.33
C GLU A 1057 10.03 60.49 57.30
N VAL A 1058 8.87 59.85 57.30
CA VAL A 1058 7.82 60.10 58.31
C VAL A 1058 8.33 59.80 59.73
N LYS A 1059 9.13 58.74 59.92
CA LYS A 1059 9.73 58.41 61.22
C LYS A 1059 10.79 59.41 61.65
N ARG A 1060 11.61 59.94 60.75
CA ARG A 1060 12.55 61.05 61.02
C ARG A 1060 11.84 62.35 61.36
N ASN A 1061 10.71 62.65 60.69
CA ASN A 1061 9.89 63.80 61.04
C ASN A 1061 9.25 63.62 62.42
N GLN A 1062 8.74 62.43 62.76
CA GLN A 1062 8.29 62.11 64.13
C GLN A 1062 9.42 62.21 65.16
N GLU A 1063 10.62 61.70 64.87
CA GLU A 1063 11.79 61.85 65.75
C GLU A 1063 12.14 63.34 65.97
N LYS A 1064 12.07 64.15 64.91
CA LYS A 1064 12.31 65.59 64.97
C LYS A 1064 11.22 66.34 65.74
N GLU A 1065 9.95 65.98 65.59
CA GLU A 1065 8.82 66.50 66.39
C GLU A 1065 8.97 66.11 67.87
N TYR A 1066 9.35 64.87 68.17
CA TYR A 1066 9.65 64.45 69.54
C TYR A 1066 10.87 65.17 70.11
N ARG A 1067 11.91 65.43 69.30
CA ARG A 1067 13.11 66.17 69.73
C ARG A 1067 12.82 67.64 69.98
N GLU A 1068 12.08 68.31 69.09
CA GLU A 1068 11.59 69.67 69.34
C GLU A 1068 10.67 69.72 70.57
N GLY A 1069 9.91 68.64 70.82
CA GLY A 1069 9.16 68.40 72.05
C GLY A 1069 10.03 68.29 73.29
N THR A 1070 11.08 67.47 73.29
CA THR A 1070 12.04 67.40 74.42
C THR A 1070 12.75 68.74 74.61
N ASP A 1071 13.17 69.40 73.53
CA ASP A 1071 13.78 70.74 73.61
C ASP A 1071 12.80 71.76 74.22
N THR A 1072 11.49 71.67 73.97
CA THR A 1072 10.50 72.51 74.68
C THR A 1072 10.36 72.13 76.15
N LEU A 1073 10.30 70.84 76.47
CA LEU A 1073 10.17 70.36 77.86
C LEU A 1073 11.42 70.70 78.69
N GLU A 1074 12.62 70.60 78.13
CA GLU A 1074 13.87 71.04 78.78
C GLU A 1074 13.87 72.56 79.00
N ARG A 1075 13.39 73.36 78.04
CA ARG A 1075 13.22 74.81 78.24
C ARG A 1075 12.14 75.16 79.26
N GLU A 1076 11.13 74.31 79.44
CA GLU A 1076 10.13 74.46 80.51
C GLU A 1076 10.66 74.00 81.86
N ILE A 1077 11.45 72.92 81.92
CA ILE A 1077 12.19 72.49 83.11
C ILE A 1077 13.15 73.59 83.56
N VAL A 1078 13.97 74.15 82.68
CA VAL A 1078 14.89 75.25 83.02
C VAL A 1078 14.14 76.49 83.51
N LYS A 1079 12.99 76.85 82.92
CA LYS A 1079 12.14 77.93 83.45
C LYS A 1079 11.56 77.61 84.82
N LEU A 1080 11.05 76.38 85.02
CA LEU A 1080 10.54 75.93 86.31
C LEU A 1080 11.66 75.84 87.34
N GLU A 1081 12.90 75.54 86.96
CA GLU A 1081 14.08 75.60 87.81
C GLU A 1081 14.49 77.03 88.13
N GLU A 1082 14.42 77.98 87.19
CA GLU A 1082 14.59 79.41 87.47
C GLU A 1082 13.50 79.95 88.42
N GLU A 1083 12.23 79.56 88.23
CA GLU A 1083 11.12 79.95 89.10
C GLU A 1083 11.23 79.28 90.48
N ASN A 1084 11.61 78.01 90.55
CA ASN A 1084 11.85 77.26 91.79
C ASN A 1084 13.12 77.78 92.50
N ALA A 1085 14.13 78.27 91.77
CA ALA A 1085 15.28 78.97 92.34
C ALA A 1085 14.89 80.36 92.87
N ARG A 1086 14.00 81.11 92.19
CA ARG A 1086 13.44 82.38 92.70
C ARG A 1086 12.58 82.15 93.96
N LEU A 1087 11.80 81.08 93.99
CA LEU A 1087 11.01 80.68 95.17
C LEU A 1087 11.92 80.23 96.33
N LYS A 1088 12.94 79.39 96.07
CA LYS A 1088 13.96 79.00 97.07
C LYS A 1088 14.86 80.16 97.53
N ALA A 1089 14.96 81.23 96.76
CA ALA A 1089 15.60 82.48 97.18
C ALA A 1089 14.69 83.36 98.07
N SER A 1090 13.40 83.02 98.20
CA SER A 1090 12.42 83.78 99.00
C SER A 1090 12.04 83.13 100.34
N GLU A 1091 12.26 81.82 100.51
CA GLU A 1091 12.06 81.11 101.79
C GLU A 1091 13.37 80.48 102.27
N GLY A 1092 13.88 80.94 103.42
CA GLY A 1092 15.14 80.47 103.99
C GLY A 1092 15.01 79.93 105.41
N ARG A 1093 15.95 79.02 105.74
CA ARG A 1093 16.46 78.68 107.09
C ARG A 1093 15.61 77.76 107.98
N ALA A 1094 16.01 76.48 108.06
CA ALA A 1094 16.08 75.70 109.31
C ALA A 1094 17.01 74.47 109.17
N ASP A 1095 17.71 74.14 110.25
CA ASP A 1095 18.91 73.30 110.35
C ASP A 1095 18.69 71.76 110.44
N THR A 1096 19.83 71.04 110.52
CA THR A 1096 20.06 69.69 111.13
C THR A 1096 19.81 68.38 110.33
N ALA A 1097 20.61 67.38 110.69
CA ALA A 1097 20.68 65.98 110.21
C ALA A 1097 20.34 65.00 111.38
N PRO A 1098 20.62 63.66 111.42
CA PRO A 1098 21.23 62.74 110.43
C PRO A 1098 20.57 61.30 110.36
N ALA A 1099 21.34 60.30 109.89
CA ALA A 1099 21.27 58.84 110.16
C ALA A 1099 20.44 57.89 109.24
N GLY A 1100 20.94 56.66 109.05
CA GLY A 1100 20.23 55.52 108.40
C GLY A 1100 21.13 54.45 107.73
N ALA A 1101 21.34 53.30 108.39
CA ALA A 1101 21.93 52.02 107.92
C ALA A 1101 21.14 50.87 108.62
N PRO A 1102 21.51 49.55 108.70
CA PRO A 1102 22.50 48.69 107.99
C PRO A 1102 21.85 47.95 106.77
N VAL A 1103 22.00 46.66 106.36
CA VAL A 1103 22.55 45.35 106.88
C VAL A 1103 23.01 44.44 105.71
N ALA A 1104 23.55 43.25 105.99
CA ALA A 1104 24.02 42.23 105.02
C ALA A 1104 23.70 40.77 105.49
N GLU A 1105 24.34 39.77 104.85
CA GLU A 1105 24.55 38.36 105.26
C GLU A 1105 23.57 37.21 104.87
N SER A 1106 24.12 36.29 104.05
CA SER A 1106 24.17 34.81 104.14
C SER A 1106 22.96 33.86 104.10
N ASP A 1107 23.23 32.74 103.39
CA ASP A 1107 22.80 31.34 103.62
C ASP A 1107 21.36 30.83 103.33
N ALA A 1108 21.32 29.54 102.99
CA ALA A 1108 20.17 28.69 102.63
C ALA A 1108 19.99 27.60 103.73
N PRO A 1109 19.12 26.54 103.64
CA PRO A 1109 18.25 26.09 102.53
C PRO A 1109 16.84 25.56 102.98
N VAL A 1110 16.23 24.68 102.16
CA VAL A 1110 15.21 23.62 102.44
C VAL A 1110 13.83 23.73 101.72
N VAL A 1111 13.81 23.17 100.49
CA VAL A 1111 12.84 22.22 99.89
C VAL A 1111 11.41 22.10 100.46
N ILE A 1112 10.41 22.56 99.69
CA ILE A 1112 9.15 21.81 99.33
C ILE A 1112 8.65 22.32 97.95
N GLU A 1113 8.70 21.52 96.87
CA GLU A 1113 8.27 22.02 95.52
C GLU A 1113 7.56 20.98 94.60
N ASN A 1114 7.49 19.70 94.98
CA ASN A 1114 7.19 18.60 94.05
C ASN A 1114 5.70 18.35 93.70
N LEU A 1115 4.76 19.27 93.98
CA LEU A 1115 3.33 19.09 93.61
C LEU A 1115 2.84 20.05 92.53
N GLU A 1116 3.16 21.35 92.60
CA GLU A 1116 2.66 22.33 91.63
C GLU A 1116 3.25 22.10 90.23
N GLN A 1117 4.52 21.70 90.16
CA GLN A 1117 5.20 21.39 88.90
C GLN A 1117 4.49 20.27 88.11
N GLY A 1118 4.00 19.22 88.79
CA GLY A 1118 3.27 18.12 88.15
C GLY A 1118 1.95 18.59 87.51
N TYR A 1119 1.17 19.39 88.24
CA TYR A 1119 -0.11 19.92 87.77
C TYR A 1119 0.07 20.88 86.56
N LEU A 1120 1.13 21.70 86.60
CA LEU A 1120 1.49 22.59 85.49
C LEU A 1120 1.93 21.83 84.22
N ILE A 1121 2.65 20.71 84.39
CA ILE A 1121 3.05 19.84 83.26
C ILE A 1121 1.83 19.16 82.64
N GLU A 1122 0.94 18.58 83.45
CA GLU A 1122 -0.30 17.92 82.97
C GLU A 1122 -1.21 18.91 82.21
N GLN A 1123 -1.39 20.14 82.73
CA GLN A 1123 -2.08 21.20 81.98
C GLN A 1123 -1.37 21.53 80.65
N ASN A 1124 -0.03 21.58 80.63
CA ASN A 1124 0.72 21.85 79.40
C ASN A 1124 0.53 20.74 78.36
N GLU A 1125 0.48 19.48 78.78
CA GLU A 1125 0.22 18.34 77.88
C GLU A 1125 -1.21 18.34 77.34
N CYS A 1126 -2.22 18.65 78.17
CA CYS A 1126 -3.61 18.83 77.72
C CYS A 1126 -3.76 20.01 76.73
N LEU A 1127 -3.06 21.12 76.97
CA LEU A 1127 -3.03 22.26 76.02
C LEU A 1127 -2.29 21.89 74.73
N ARG A 1128 -1.18 21.15 74.79
CA ARG A 1128 -0.47 20.63 73.60
C ARG A 1128 -1.31 19.59 72.84
N SER A 1129 -2.13 18.80 73.54
CA SER A 1129 -3.08 17.86 72.95
C SER A 1129 -4.18 18.61 72.17
N THR A 1130 -4.87 19.54 72.82
CA THR A 1130 -5.93 20.35 72.18
C THR A 1130 -5.41 21.23 71.05
N VAL A 1131 -4.22 21.83 71.16
CA VAL A 1131 -3.58 22.56 70.06
C VAL A 1131 -3.20 21.65 68.89
N ARG A 1132 -2.76 20.40 69.13
CA ARG A 1132 -2.53 19.41 68.06
C ARG A 1132 -3.83 19.01 67.37
N PHE A 1133 -4.90 18.77 68.13
CA PHE A 1133 -6.23 18.49 67.60
C PHE A 1133 -6.74 19.65 66.72
N LEU A 1134 -6.73 20.88 67.25
CA LEU A 1134 -7.16 22.08 66.51
C LEU A 1134 -6.31 22.34 65.26
N ARG A 1135 -4.99 22.09 65.30
CA ARG A 1135 -4.14 22.17 64.10
C ARG A 1135 -4.51 21.10 63.07
N MET A 1136 -4.76 19.86 63.51
CA MET A 1136 -5.15 18.76 62.62
C MET A 1136 -6.51 19.03 61.97
N GLU A 1137 -7.49 19.52 62.72
CA GLU A 1137 -8.80 19.90 62.19
C GLU A 1137 -8.72 21.14 61.28
N ASN A 1138 -7.85 22.11 61.59
CA ASN A 1138 -7.61 23.26 60.70
C ASN A 1138 -6.92 22.85 59.39
N MET A 1139 -6.03 21.86 59.41
CA MET A 1139 -5.45 21.25 58.20
C MET A 1139 -6.49 20.44 57.43
N HIS A 1140 -7.33 19.65 58.11
CA HIS A 1140 -8.44 18.92 57.49
C HIS A 1140 -9.41 19.87 56.78
N LEU A 1141 -9.81 20.97 57.42
CA LEU A 1141 -10.68 21.98 56.83
C LEU A 1141 -10.03 22.72 55.65
N LYS A 1142 -8.73 23.04 55.73
CA LYS A 1142 -7.98 23.65 54.60
C LYS A 1142 -7.76 22.68 53.43
N GLY A 1143 -7.59 21.40 53.72
CA GLY A 1143 -7.48 20.33 52.73
C GLY A 1143 -8.83 19.79 52.24
N HIS A 1144 -9.95 20.24 52.80
CA HIS A 1144 -11.27 19.63 52.56
C HIS A 1144 -11.75 19.78 51.10
N ASP A 1145 -11.53 20.94 50.49
CA ASP A 1145 -11.91 21.15 49.10
C ASP A 1145 -10.93 20.47 48.13
N LEU A 1146 -9.63 20.37 48.49
CA LEU A 1146 -8.65 19.57 47.76
C LEU A 1146 -8.98 18.07 47.83
N LEU A 1147 -9.48 17.58 48.99
CA LEU A 1147 -9.96 16.21 49.16
C LEU A 1147 -11.22 15.95 48.33
N LYS A 1148 -12.16 16.90 48.25
CA LYS A 1148 -13.32 16.79 47.34
C LYS A 1148 -12.89 16.74 45.88
N GLU A 1149 -11.92 17.55 45.46
CA GLU A 1149 -11.37 17.48 44.10
C GLU A 1149 -10.73 16.11 43.83
N LEU A 1150 -10.04 15.53 44.82
CA LEU A 1150 -9.38 14.23 44.71
C LEU A 1150 -10.37 13.04 44.79
N GLU A 1151 -11.45 13.15 45.57
CA GLU A 1151 -12.57 12.20 45.60
C GLU A 1151 -13.51 12.31 44.38
N ALA A 1152 -13.51 13.46 43.68
CA ALA A 1152 -14.22 13.64 42.42
C ALA A 1152 -13.47 13.03 41.20
N LEU A 1153 -12.18 12.67 41.36
CA LEU A 1153 -11.45 11.91 40.36
C LEU A 1153 -11.87 10.42 40.41
N PRO A 1154 -12.00 9.74 39.25
CA PRO A 1154 -12.29 8.32 39.24
C PRO A 1154 -11.14 7.52 39.88
N PRO A 1155 -11.40 6.56 40.78
CA PRO A 1155 -10.36 5.81 41.47
C PRO A 1155 -9.54 4.99 40.47
N LEU A 1156 -8.22 5.18 40.47
CA LEU A 1156 -7.29 4.49 39.57
C LEU A 1156 -7.32 2.98 39.83
N PRO A 1157 -7.60 2.14 38.82
CA PRO A 1157 -7.56 0.68 38.99
C PRO A 1157 -6.11 0.21 39.14
N LEU A 1158 -5.74 -0.22 40.35
CA LEU A 1158 -4.44 -0.81 40.61
C LEU A 1158 -4.22 -2.05 39.72
N PRO A 1159 -3.08 -2.16 39.00
CA PRO A 1159 -2.77 -3.36 38.24
C PRO A 1159 -2.60 -4.56 39.17
N ALA A 1160 -3.02 -5.74 38.73
CA ALA A 1160 -3.07 -6.97 39.53
C ALA A 1160 -1.68 -7.58 39.88
N SER A 1161 -0.59 -6.83 39.72
CA SER A 1161 0.79 -7.24 39.99
C SER A 1161 1.21 -7.12 41.45
N LEU A 1162 0.48 -6.37 42.29
CA LEU A 1162 0.80 -6.12 43.70
C LEU A 1162 -0.24 -6.72 44.67
N SER A 1163 -0.50 -8.02 44.55
CA SER A 1163 -1.07 -8.81 45.64
C SER A 1163 0.07 -9.35 46.52
N PRO A 1164 0.03 -9.20 47.87
CA PRO A 1164 1.10 -9.68 48.73
C PRO A 1164 1.19 -11.21 48.68
N ARG A 1165 2.36 -11.73 48.29
CA ARG A 1165 2.62 -13.18 48.28
C ARG A 1165 2.44 -13.77 49.69
N SER A 1166 1.59 -14.79 49.80
CA SER A 1166 1.63 -15.71 50.94
C SER A 1166 3.01 -16.39 51.02
N PRO A 1167 3.60 -16.56 52.22
CA PRO A 1167 4.93 -17.14 52.36
C PRO A 1167 4.96 -18.59 51.86
N THR A 1168 5.97 -18.92 51.06
CA THR A 1168 6.24 -20.30 50.63
C THR A 1168 6.83 -21.11 51.79
N PRO A 1169 6.30 -22.29 52.11
CA PRO A 1169 6.95 -23.20 53.07
C PRO A 1169 8.27 -23.74 52.50
N PRO A 1170 9.23 -24.14 53.36
CA PRO A 1170 10.53 -24.63 52.91
C PRO A 1170 10.42 -26.02 52.24
N LEU A 1171 11.25 -26.25 51.23
CA LEU A 1171 11.45 -27.55 50.61
C LEU A 1171 12.58 -28.29 51.33
N THR A 1172 12.22 -29.29 52.14
CA THR A 1172 13.13 -30.41 52.46
C THR A 1172 13.06 -31.41 51.32
N ALA A 1173 14.22 -31.86 50.83
CA ALA A 1173 14.28 -33.13 50.11
C ALA A 1173 14.25 -34.28 51.14
N ASP A 1174 13.59 -35.39 50.79
CA ASP A 1174 14.08 -36.75 50.99
C ASP A 1174 13.14 -37.74 50.28
N GLU A 1175 13.48 -39.02 50.34
CA GLU A 1175 13.20 -40.03 49.31
C GLU A 1175 11.93 -40.90 49.54
N GLU A 1176 11.70 -41.78 48.55
CA GLU A 1176 11.00 -43.08 48.61
C GLU A 1176 9.46 -43.21 48.71
N SER A 1177 9.05 -44.36 48.16
CA SER A 1177 7.85 -45.17 48.41
C SER A 1177 6.62 -45.00 47.52
N ASP A 1178 5.89 -46.11 47.41
CA ASP A 1178 4.87 -46.47 46.44
C ASP A 1178 3.62 -47.01 47.18
N ASP A 1179 2.47 -47.10 46.51
CA ASP A 1179 1.19 -47.70 46.96
C ASP A 1179 0.68 -47.44 48.39
N SER A 1180 -0.44 -46.70 48.51
CA SER A 1180 -1.58 -47.14 49.34
C SER A 1180 -2.88 -46.42 48.92
N ASP A 1181 -3.91 -47.19 48.56
CA ASP A 1181 -5.31 -46.73 48.65
C ASP A 1181 -5.76 -46.73 50.12
N ASP A 1182 -6.43 -45.66 50.58
CA ASP A 1182 -7.75 -45.78 51.24
C ASP A 1182 -8.41 -44.41 51.57
N ASP A 1183 -9.50 -44.16 50.85
CA ASP A 1183 -10.81 -43.64 51.26
C ASP A 1183 -11.14 -42.23 51.84
N GLU A 1184 -12.33 -41.81 51.42
CA GLU A 1184 -13.31 -40.88 52.01
C GLU A 1184 -12.88 -39.63 52.79
N ARG A 1185 -12.76 -38.49 52.07
CA ARG A 1185 -13.53 -37.26 52.41
C ARG A 1185 -14.01 -36.53 51.14
N PRO A 1186 -15.31 -36.13 51.04
CA PRO A 1186 -15.83 -35.45 49.86
C PRO A 1186 -15.30 -34.01 49.77
N ARG A 1187 -14.25 -33.81 48.95
CA ARG A 1187 -13.78 -32.47 48.59
C ARG A 1187 -14.81 -31.82 47.67
N THR A 1188 -15.31 -30.64 48.06
CA THR A 1188 -16.06 -29.76 47.16
C THR A 1188 -15.26 -29.50 45.88
N PRO A 1189 -15.91 -29.37 44.71
CA PRO A 1189 -15.19 -29.15 43.46
C PRO A 1189 -14.43 -27.83 43.55
N ARG A 1190 -13.09 -27.92 43.62
CA ARG A 1190 -12.22 -26.74 43.46
C ARG A 1190 -12.56 -26.11 42.11
N GLN A 1191 -12.91 -24.83 42.11
CA GLN A 1191 -13.06 -24.08 40.87
C GLN A 1191 -11.73 -24.16 40.09
N PRO A 1192 -11.75 -24.48 38.79
CA PRO A 1192 -10.53 -24.66 38.02
C PRO A 1192 -9.75 -23.34 38.01
N THR A 1193 -8.50 -23.33 38.47
CA THR A 1193 -7.73 -22.09 38.44
C THR A 1193 -7.36 -21.75 37.00
N LEU A 1194 -7.09 -20.47 36.71
CA LEU A 1194 -6.59 -20.05 35.40
C LEU A 1194 -5.31 -20.79 34.99
N ARG A 1195 -4.52 -21.28 35.96
CA ARG A 1195 -3.31 -22.07 35.71
C ARG A 1195 -3.63 -23.51 35.30
N ASP A 1196 -4.65 -24.12 35.91
CA ASP A 1196 -5.17 -25.44 35.52
C ASP A 1196 -5.79 -25.37 34.12
N LEU A 1197 -6.63 -24.36 33.87
CA LEU A 1197 -7.24 -24.13 32.55
C LEU A 1197 -6.16 -23.88 31.47
N ALA A 1198 -5.16 -23.04 31.74
CA ALA A 1198 -4.08 -22.75 30.81
C ALA A 1198 -3.20 -23.99 30.51
N THR A 1199 -2.97 -24.86 31.49
CA THR A 1199 -2.23 -26.11 31.28
C THR A 1199 -3.05 -27.16 30.53
N GLU A 1200 -4.34 -27.33 30.85
CA GLU A 1200 -5.26 -28.17 30.08
C GLU A 1200 -5.37 -27.66 28.62
N THR A 1201 -5.40 -26.34 28.42
CA THR A 1201 -5.39 -25.69 27.09
C THR A 1201 -4.12 -26.00 26.32
N LYS A 1202 -2.92 -25.79 26.91
CA LYS A 1202 -1.63 -26.05 26.24
C LYS A 1202 -1.47 -27.53 25.87
N LEU A 1203 -1.91 -28.45 26.74
CA LEU A 1203 -1.91 -29.88 26.45
C LEU A 1203 -2.88 -30.24 25.31
N LEU A 1204 -4.10 -29.72 25.35
CA LEU A 1204 -5.11 -29.98 24.32
C LEU A 1204 -4.73 -29.37 22.96
N TYR A 1205 -4.16 -28.16 22.95
CA TYR A 1205 -3.62 -27.51 21.75
C TYR A 1205 -2.51 -28.36 21.13
N ARG A 1206 -1.57 -28.86 21.94
CA ARG A 1206 -0.51 -29.77 21.48
C ARG A 1206 -1.08 -31.09 20.93
N ASP A 1207 -2.11 -31.66 21.56
CA ASP A 1207 -2.78 -32.88 21.08
C ASP A 1207 -3.51 -32.65 19.74
N VAL A 1208 -4.16 -31.49 19.56
CA VAL A 1208 -4.81 -31.08 18.30
C VAL A 1208 -3.78 -30.80 17.20
N MET A 1209 -2.70 -30.09 17.49
CA MET A 1209 -1.60 -29.82 16.55
C MET A 1209 -0.90 -31.12 16.11
N LYS A 1210 -0.78 -32.12 16.98
CA LYS A 1210 -0.31 -33.46 16.60
C LYS A 1210 -1.31 -34.18 15.70
N PHE A 1211 -2.60 -34.04 15.95
CA PHE A 1211 -3.64 -34.66 15.11
C PHE A 1211 -3.68 -34.06 13.70
N SER A 1212 -3.54 -32.72 13.55
CA SER A 1212 -3.47 -32.06 12.24
C SER A 1212 -2.14 -32.32 11.51
N ALA A 1213 -1.02 -32.39 12.22
CA ALA A 1213 0.30 -32.71 11.65
C ALA A 1213 0.49 -34.20 11.28
N GLU A 1214 -0.41 -35.10 11.67
CA GLU A 1214 -0.39 -36.53 11.28
C GLU A 1214 -1.53 -36.92 10.31
N PRO A 1215 -1.54 -36.45 9.04
CA PRO A 1215 -2.49 -36.91 8.04
C PRO A 1215 -2.19 -38.37 7.62
N LYS A 1216 -2.86 -39.33 8.27
CA LYS A 1216 -2.69 -40.77 8.01
C LYS A 1216 -3.48 -41.22 6.78
N VAL A 1217 -2.77 -41.60 5.73
CA VAL A 1217 -3.33 -42.23 4.53
C VAL A 1217 -3.90 -43.62 4.88
N VAL A 1218 -5.08 -43.94 4.34
CA VAL A 1218 -5.76 -45.22 4.56
C VAL A 1218 -5.12 -46.30 3.69
N ASP A 1219 -4.64 -47.38 4.29
CA ASP A 1219 -3.93 -48.44 3.55
C ASP A 1219 -4.92 -49.39 2.84
N LEU A 1220 -4.90 -49.35 1.50
CA LEU A 1220 -5.70 -50.22 0.64
C LEU A 1220 -4.91 -51.42 0.07
N SER A 1221 -3.61 -51.54 0.38
CA SER A 1221 -2.71 -52.54 -0.22
C SER A 1221 -3.18 -53.98 0.05
N LEU A 1222 -3.67 -54.25 1.26
CA LEU A 1222 -4.16 -55.55 1.73
C LEU A 1222 -5.39 -56.08 0.95
N ARG A 1223 -6.05 -55.26 0.14
CA ARG A 1223 -7.18 -55.68 -0.72
C ARG A 1223 -6.78 -56.26 -2.07
N LYS A 1224 -5.50 -56.17 -2.49
CA LYS A 1224 -5.06 -56.57 -3.84
C LYS A 1224 -4.70 -58.05 -4.04
N LYS A 1225 -4.84 -58.90 -3.01
CA LYS A 1225 -4.77 -60.36 -3.15
C LYS A 1225 -5.97 -61.00 -2.46
N GLY A 1226 -6.68 -61.89 -3.17
CA GLY A 1226 -7.83 -62.60 -2.63
C GLY A 1226 -7.44 -63.66 -1.59
N VAL A 1227 -8.41 -64.01 -0.74
CA VAL A 1227 -8.33 -65.07 0.29
C VAL A 1227 -7.30 -64.82 1.41
N GLY A 1228 -7.72 -64.07 2.42
CA GLY A 1228 -7.04 -63.94 3.70
C GLY A 1228 -7.92 -63.24 4.74
N TRP A 1229 -7.87 -63.66 6.00
CA TRP A 1229 -8.59 -62.98 7.09
C TRP A 1229 -7.89 -61.65 7.43
N ILE A 1230 -8.62 -60.54 7.33
CA ILE A 1230 -8.10 -59.21 7.68
C ILE A 1230 -8.55 -58.87 9.11
N PRO A 1231 -7.63 -58.59 10.06
CA PRO A 1231 -7.99 -58.14 11.39
C PRO A 1231 -8.83 -56.85 11.33
N ARG A 1232 -9.91 -56.75 12.13
CA ARG A 1232 -10.85 -55.60 12.06
C ARG A 1232 -10.17 -54.22 12.13
N LYS A 1233 -9.12 -54.06 12.95
CA LYS A 1233 -8.31 -52.83 13.06
C LYS A 1233 -7.52 -52.44 11.78
N LYS A 1234 -7.37 -53.37 10.82
CA LYS A 1234 -6.73 -53.13 9.51
C LYS A 1234 -7.75 -53.00 8.36
N MET A 1235 -9.04 -52.93 8.66
CA MET A 1235 -10.06 -52.64 7.64
C MET A 1235 -10.05 -51.14 7.32
N PRO A 1236 -10.00 -50.72 6.03
CA PRO A 1236 -10.00 -49.31 5.63
C PRO A 1236 -11.14 -48.49 6.26
N ALA A 1237 -12.35 -49.06 6.30
CA ALA A 1237 -13.51 -48.41 6.92
C ALA A 1237 -13.37 -48.23 8.45
N GLN A 1238 -12.69 -49.15 9.13
CA GLN A 1238 -12.40 -49.01 10.57
C GLN A 1238 -11.31 -47.97 10.81
N GLN A 1239 -10.26 -47.91 9.97
CA GLN A 1239 -9.21 -46.88 10.07
C GLN A 1239 -9.78 -45.45 9.91
N VAL A 1240 -10.70 -45.25 8.96
CA VAL A 1240 -11.42 -43.97 8.79
C VAL A 1240 -12.33 -43.68 9.99
N LEU A 1241 -13.07 -44.67 10.49
CA LEU A 1241 -13.95 -44.51 11.65
C LEU A 1241 -13.17 -44.16 12.93
N ASP A 1242 -12.06 -44.85 13.19
CA ASP A 1242 -11.20 -44.62 14.36
C ASP A 1242 -10.60 -43.20 14.31
N ARG A 1243 -10.12 -42.75 13.14
CA ARG A 1243 -9.67 -41.36 12.90
C ARG A 1243 -10.78 -40.32 13.08
N LYS A 1244 -12.02 -40.62 12.68
CA LYS A 1244 -13.17 -39.74 12.92
C LYS A 1244 -13.52 -39.66 14.41
N LEU A 1245 -13.46 -40.78 15.13
CA LEU A 1245 -13.70 -40.83 16.56
C LEU A 1245 -12.60 -40.11 17.37
N GLU A 1246 -11.34 -40.16 16.94
CA GLU A 1246 -10.25 -39.33 17.49
C GLU A 1246 -10.58 -37.83 17.35
N MET A 1247 -10.98 -37.39 16.15
CA MET A 1247 -11.40 -36.01 15.87
C MET A 1247 -12.61 -35.58 16.72
N GLU A 1248 -13.67 -36.39 16.77
CA GLU A 1248 -14.87 -36.11 17.58
C GLU A 1248 -14.61 -36.10 19.09
N ARG A 1249 -13.60 -36.84 19.56
CA ARG A 1249 -13.16 -36.85 20.98
C ARG A 1249 -12.36 -35.59 21.31
N LEU A 1250 -11.46 -35.15 20.43
CA LEU A 1250 -10.74 -33.89 20.58
C LEU A 1250 -11.70 -32.69 20.53
N GLY A 1251 -12.61 -32.65 19.54
CA GLY A 1251 -13.62 -31.60 19.44
C GLY A 1251 -14.57 -31.52 20.65
N ARG A 1252 -14.85 -32.65 21.31
CA ARG A 1252 -15.59 -32.68 22.60
C ARG A 1252 -14.75 -32.13 23.75
N ARG A 1253 -13.45 -32.47 23.86
CA ARG A 1253 -12.53 -31.86 24.84
C ARG A 1253 -12.43 -30.35 24.66
N VAL A 1254 -12.35 -29.86 23.43
CA VAL A 1254 -12.26 -28.41 23.13
C VAL A 1254 -13.52 -27.69 23.58
N ARG A 1255 -14.72 -28.18 23.24
CA ARG A 1255 -15.99 -27.56 23.70
C ARG A 1255 -16.13 -27.57 25.22
N GLY A 1256 -15.84 -28.69 25.88
CA GLY A 1256 -15.85 -28.77 27.34
C GLY A 1256 -14.85 -27.83 28.02
N LEU A 1257 -13.71 -27.52 27.37
CA LEU A 1257 -12.76 -26.53 27.87
C LEU A 1257 -13.27 -25.09 27.65
N VAL A 1258 -13.87 -24.79 26.50
CA VAL A 1258 -14.54 -23.49 26.26
C VAL A 1258 -15.69 -23.27 27.25
N GLU A 1259 -16.46 -24.31 27.56
CA GLU A 1259 -17.51 -24.27 28.59
C GLU A 1259 -16.90 -23.98 29.98
N LYS A 1260 -15.86 -24.71 30.41
CA LYS A 1260 -15.09 -24.39 31.64
C LYS A 1260 -14.56 -22.95 31.67
N ALA A 1261 -14.04 -22.46 30.56
CA ALA A 1261 -13.49 -21.11 30.43
C ALA A 1261 -14.59 -20.03 30.52
N SER A 1262 -15.77 -20.31 29.97
CA SER A 1262 -16.92 -19.39 30.03
C SER A 1262 -17.52 -19.25 31.43
N VAL A 1263 -17.25 -20.20 32.34
CA VAL A 1263 -17.63 -20.17 33.77
C VAL A 1263 -16.60 -19.40 34.63
N LEU A 1264 -15.48 -18.96 34.03
CA LEU A 1264 -14.46 -18.10 34.66
C LEU A 1264 -14.50 -16.65 34.14
N ARG A 1265 -15.57 -16.28 33.43
CA ARG A 1265 -15.90 -14.90 33.00
C ARG A 1265 -17.14 -14.41 33.76
#